data_AF-A0A0V1M1N3-F1
#
_entry.id   AF-A0A0V1M1N3-F1
#
_cell.length_a   1.000
_cell.length_b   1.000
_cell.length_c   1.000
_cell.angle_alpha   90.00
_cell.angle_beta   90.00
_cell.angle_gamma   90.00
#
_symmetry.space_group_name_H-M   'P 1'
#
loop_
_entity.id
_entity.type
_entity.pdbx_description
1 polymer ?
#
loop_
_entity_poly.entity_id
_entity_poly.type
_entity_poly.pdbx_seq_one_letter_code
_entity_poly.pdbx_strand_id
1 'polypeptide(L)'
;TPEKQIPGAAVCLENANVYNAFSTAAANFIEIMNISIILILISLNCCTAQVATCKDDADNNPPNVVSSSIMKSEGNPAWAPSAQNVDHNRDHSIVRTMANFIANNINIKVLAYSDDPPNLPPRNEKSKAKGVLLVDNRANDAAAWFVHTVPNFLAYLGGYSWPPTETAKGHMFLCLSLSEAHLNSVAKAVRYQEPYIYVNNLTPALLNQHIELSNLATGVEIRLTPFLEHAKFTTKGVRAAANIQAFGKHTKSFADIYSRILRSKLSASIRIWAPYDAKSKSICKGQHKLRKIASPMQFAGNQVSREVDSTNWALVDGKNTVCLTTNDYKIAERQIPGAAVCLENAGVYNAFRTAALNKQLPSWFCSKVALHRLQLAKMIIMSFVYKPPNEISTKVMKSGPDPAWGNSVRSINNAQHSIGRTMVDFVRNTPQIKVLAYNNDPPNLPPGKETSKAKGVLLVDNTVTDAAAWFIHTAPNFLAHLGGYTWPAAETAKGHMFLCLSLNEIHLNSVAKALRYQEPYIYANNLPVAILNQHEELSNLVNGIEVRVTPFLEHARFVTKRTQVEANVQVFGKHTKSFSDIYGRVLRNKLSASIRIWAHSDARSKSICKGQHKLRKIASPMQFADSEVSREADSTRWALVEGKNTVCLTTNDYKASEKQIPGAAVCIENAHVYNAFSAAAFNILNDADNSNCYFDITRKQLGARYFVYKPPNVLQTKIMQSGLNPAWAPSAQPIQSNNGHSIVQTMAHFVADNPNIKVLAYSDDPPNLPPRNEKSKAKGVLLIDNSAANAAAWLVHTVPKFLSHLGGYSWPQTETAKGHIFLCLSINEESLNAVARAVRYQEPYIYANNLPLALLNQHNELSNLATGVEIRVTPFLEHAKLATRNNGANVQAFGKHTKSFADMYERVLRNKLSAKIRIWAPSDVRSKSICRGQYHLRKIVSPMQFDGVQVSREADSAKWALVEGKNTVCFTTNDYKAAEKQIPGAAVCLENANVYNAFSTAASNVFCIQTSKCVKHKTIKISSKSSLDSFCSNYRSRQRPFITDAAAWFVHTVPNFLAHLGGYSWPPAETTKGHIFLCVSFIEAHLNSVAKAIRYQEPYIYANNLPPALLNQHNELSNLATGVEIRITPFLEHAKFATKSAHAAANIQAFGKHSKSFADMYARVLRKRFAASIRIWAPSDARSKSICNGQYQLRKIASPMQFDGVQVSRENDNAKWALVEGKNTVCFTTNDYKAAEKQIPGAAVCLENAHVYNAFTAAASNVEACNK
;
A
#
# COMPACT_ATOMS: atom_id res chain seq x y z
N THR A 1 40.52 -55.02 19.85
CA THR A 1 41.71 -54.26 19.45
C THR A 1 42.62 -55.17 18.66
N PRO A 2 43.37 -54.66 17.66
CA PRO A 2 43.17 -53.44 16.88
C PRO A 2 42.22 -53.79 15.68
N GLU A 3 42.30 -53.38 14.40
CA GLU A 3 42.89 -52.20 13.73
C GLU A 3 41.95 -51.69 12.60
N LYS A 4 42.26 -51.98 11.33
CA LYS A 4 41.65 -51.45 10.08
C LYS A 4 42.04 -52.36 8.89
N GLN A 5 41.29 -52.32 7.79
CA GLN A 5 41.82 -51.84 6.48
C GLN A 5 40.69 -51.61 5.44
N ILE A 6 40.93 -50.63 4.56
CA ILE A 6 40.13 -50.14 3.41
C ILE A 6 41.20 -49.64 2.41
N PRO A 7 41.25 -50.06 1.12
CA PRO A 7 40.55 -49.30 0.04
C PRO A 7 40.24 -50.09 -1.27
N GLY A 8 39.64 -49.39 -2.25
CA GLY A 8 39.37 -49.87 -3.62
C GLY A 8 37.87 -49.91 -3.94
N ALA A 9 37.17 -48.97 -4.60
CA ALA A 9 37.46 -47.96 -5.64
C ALA A 9 37.04 -48.40 -7.08
N ALA A 10 35.85 -47.91 -7.48
CA ALA A 10 35.35 -47.61 -8.84
C ALA A 10 35.52 -48.59 -10.02
N VAL A 11 34.43 -48.75 -10.81
CA VAL A 11 34.34 -48.33 -12.23
C VAL A 11 32.84 -48.23 -12.61
N CYS A 12 32.50 -47.34 -13.54
CA CYS A 12 31.15 -47.24 -14.14
C CYS A 12 31.22 -47.42 -15.66
N LEU A 13 30.32 -48.23 -16.22
CA LEU A 13 29.85 -48.22 -17.62
C LEU A 13 28.37 -48.66 -17.55
N GLU A 14 27.39 -47.90 -18.02
CA GLU A 14 27.06 -47.62 -19.43
C GLU A 14 26.68 -48.85 -20.26
N ASN A 15 25.39 -49.22 -20.24
CA ASN A 15 24.57 -49.05 -21.44
C ASN A 15 23.06 -49.11 -21.19
N ALA A 16 22.30 -48.46 -22.07
CA ALA A 16 20.85 -48.65 -22.17
C ALA A 16 20.57 -49.75 -23.21
N ASN A 17 19.75 -50.75 -22.84
CA ASN A 17 18.86 -51.57 -23.70
C ASN A 17 18.39 -52.89 -23.05
N VAL A 18 18.96 -53.30 -21.90
CA VAL A 18 18.61 -54.59 -21.25
C VAL A 18 17.38 -54.51 -20.31
N TYR A 19 16.91 -53.29 -19.98
CA TYR A 19 15.89 -53.09 -18.94
C TYR A 19 14.48 -53.62 -19.29
N ASN A 20 14.18 -53.84 -20.58
CA ASN A 20 12.87 -54.34 -21.04
C ASN A 20 12.76 -55.87 -21.13
N ALA A 21 13.79 -56.63 -20.72
CA ALA A 21 13.80 -58.10 -20.82
C ALA A 21 13.68 -58.84 -19.47
N PHE A 22 13.71 -58.13 -18.33
CA PHE A 22 13.72 -58.75 -16.99
C PHE A 22 12.54 -58.35 -16.08
N SER A 23 11.62 -57.51 -16.55
CA SER A 23 10.50 -56.98 -15.76
C SER A 23 9.28 -57.92 -15.62
N THR A 24 9.32 -59.12 -16.23
CA THR A 24 8.13 -59.99 -16.40
C THR A 24 8.26 -61.38 -15.76
N ALA A 25 9.41 -61.72 -15.16
CA ALA A 25 9.69 -63.08 -14.64
C ALA A 25 9.84 -63.18 -13.10
N ALA A 26 9.99 -62.06 -12.39
CA ALA A 26 10.26 -62.02 -10.95
C ALA A 26 9.06 -61.60 -10.09
N ALA A 27 7.86 -61.44 -10.67
CA ALA A 27 6.68 -60.93 -9.96
C ALA A 27 5.98 -61.98 -9.07
N ASN A 28 6.02 -63.27 -9.45
CA ASN A 28 5.05 -64.27 -8.96
C ASN A 28 5.51 -65.09 -7.73
N PHE A 29 6.50 -64.63 -6.95
CA PHE A 29 7.03 -65.40 -5.80
C PHE A 29 7.18 -64.63 -4.47
N ILE A 30 6.74 -63.36 -4.39
CA ILE A 30 6.81 -62.55 -3.15
C ILE A 30 5.47 -61.90 -2.76
N GLU A 31 4.34 -62.39 -3.29
CA GLU A 31 3.00 -61.95 -2.85
C GLU A 31 2.52 -62.69 -1.59
N ILE A 32 2.77 -64.00 -1.49
CA ILE A 32 2.05 -64.88 -0.54
C ILE A 32 2.47 -64.68 0.93
N MET A 33 3.72 -64.34 1.23
CA MET A 33 4.15 -64.04 2.62
C MET A 33 3.82 -62.61 3.08
N ASN A 34 3.56 -61.67 2.16
CA ASN A 34 3.34 -60.28 2.53
C ASN A 34 1.91 -60.00 3.00
N ILE A 35 0.90 -60.74 2.53
CA ILE A 35 -0.51 -60.47 2.84
C ILE A 35 -0.78 -60.54 4.36
N SER A 36 -0.30 -61.57 5.05
CA SER A 36 -0.49 -61.73 6.51
C SER A 36 0.23 -60.63 7.32
N ILE A 37 1.44 -60.26 6.92
CA ILE A 37 2.23 -59.21 7.60
C ILE A 37 1.65 -57.82 7.31
N ILE A 38 1.13 -57.57 6.11
CA ILE A 38 0.45 -56.33 5.75
C ILE A 38 -0.90 -56.22 6.47
N LEU A 39 -1.69 -57.30 6.60
CA LEU A 39 -2.91 -57.30 7.41
C LEU A 39 -2.62 -57.01 8.89
N ILE A 40 -1.56 -57.61 9.46
CA ILE A 40 -1.13 -57.36 10.85
C ILE A 40 -0.58 -55.93 11.01
N LEU A 41 0.17 -55.40 10.05
CA LEU A 41 0.67 -54.02 10.11
C LEU A 41 -0.41 -52.97 9.84
N ILE A 42 -1.44 -53.28 9.05
CA ILE A 42 -2.63 -52.43 8.89
C ILE A 42 -3.46 -52.44 10.18
N SER A 43 -3.61 -53.59 10.87
CA SER A 43 -4.29 -53.66 12.16
C SER A 43 -3.50 -53.06 13.33
N LEU A 44 -2.16 -53.01 13.25
CA LEU A 44 -1.30 -52.31 14.22
C LEU A 44 -1.13 -50.81 13.92
N ASN A 45 -1.26 -50.38 12.65
CA ASN A 45 -1.47 -48.98 12.28
C ASN A 45 -2.97 -48.56 12.34
N CYS A 46 -3.85 -49.35 12.98
CA CYS A 46 -5.13 -48.85 13.45
C CYS A 46 -4.90 -47.80 14.55
N CYS A 47 -4.71 -46.57 14.07
CA CYS A 47 -4.69 -45.29 14.74
C CYS A 47 -4.90 -45.31 16.27
N THR A 48 -3.95 -44.71 16.99
CA THR A 48 -4.25 -43.91 18.18
C THR A 48 -5.09 -42.68 17.77
N ALA A 49 -6.31 -42.93 17.29
CA ALA A 49 -7.23 -41.93 16.78
C ALA A 49 -7.43 -40.85 17.84
N GLN A 50 -7.30 -39.58 17.44
CA GLN A 50 -7.50 -38.46 18.36
C GLN A 50 -9.01 -38.35 18.66
N VAL A 51 -9.46 -38.92 19.78
CA VAL A 51 -10.89 -39.24 19.92
C VAL A 51 -11.73 -38.02 20.32
N ALA A 52 -11.12 -36.98 20.88
CA ALA A 52 -11.70 -35.63 21.01
C ALA A 52 -11.34 -34.74 19.80
N THR A 53 -11.69 -35.18 18.59
CA THR A 53 -11.61 -34.36 17.37
C THR A 53 -12.91 -34.49 16.57
N CYS A 54 -13.18 -33.49 15.74
CA CYS A 54 -14.30 -33.49 14.81
C CYS A 54 -14.15 -34.60 13.77
N LYS A 55 -15.20 -35.38 13.54
CA LYS A 55 -15.23 -36.47 12.57
C LYS A 55 -16.26 -36.18 11.49
N ASP A 56 -15.93 -36.53 10.26
CA ASP A 56 -16.83 -36.48 9.11
C ASP A 56 -17.45 -37.85 8.83
N ASP A 57 -18.19 -37.97 7.73
CA ASP A 57 -18.98 -39.17 7.44
C ASP A 57 -18.17 -40.36 6.85
N ALA A 58 -16.85 -40.22 6.70
CA ALA A 58 -15.94 -41.20 6.09
C ALA A 58 -16.25 -41.58 4.62
N ASP A 59 -16.67 -40.59 3.83
CA ASP A 59 -16.86 -40.65 2.36
C ASP A 59 -17.88 -41.69 1.82
N ASN A 60 -18.71 -42.27 2.70
CA ASN A 60 -19.84 -43.13 2.32
C ASN A 60 -21.01 -42.30 1.79
N ASN A 61 -21.29 -42.35 0.49
CA ASN A 61 -22.46 -41.67 -0.12
C ASN A 61 -23.55 -42.69 -0.55
N PRO A 62 -24.62 -42.91 0.23
CA PRO A 62 -25.77 -43.67 -0.24
C PRO A 62 -26.62 -42.86 -1.26
N PRO A 63 -27.37 -43.53 -2.15
CA PRO A 63 -27.93 -42.89 -3.35
C PRO A 63 -29.15 -41.99 -3.13
N ASN A 64 -29.74 -41.98 -1.94
CA ASN A 64 -30.85 -41.09 -1.55
C ASN A 64 -30.65 -40.63 -0.10
N VAL A 65 -30.53 -39.32 0.14
CA VAL A 65 -30.48 -38.73 1.49
C VAL A 65 -31.31 -37.44 1.51
N VAL A 66 -32.07 -37.22 2.58
CA VAL A 66 -32.95 -36.07 2.77
C VAL A 66 -32.51 -35.27 4.00
N SER A 67 -32.76 -33.96 3.99
CA SER A 67 -32.68 -33.00 5.10
C SER A 67 -31.32 -32.46 5.59
N SER A 68 -30.17 -33.15 5.46
CA SER A 68 -28.89 -32.64 6.02
C SER A 68 -27.75 -32.45 4.99
N SER A 69 -26.81 -31.55 5.30
CA SER A 69 -25.65 -31.24 4.45
C SER A 69 -24.43 -30.87 5.28
N ILE A 70 -23.26 -31.33 4.84
CA ILE A 70 -21.97 -31.20 5.51
C ILE A 70 -21.01 -30.34 4.67
N MET A 71 -20.03 -29.72 5.33
CA MET A 71 -18.91 -29.02 4.69
C MET A 71 -17.61 -29.38 5.40
N LYS A 72 -16.64 -29.93 4.66
CA LYS A 72 -15.36 -30.43 5.19
C LYS A 72 -14.24 -29.38 5.06
N SER A 73 -13.22 -29.47 5.93
CA SER A 73 -12.06 -28.57 5.99
C SER A 73 -10.98 -28.91 4.94
N GLU A 74 -11.37 -28.92 3.67
CA GLU A 74 -10.51 -29.33 2.54
C GLU A 74 -10.03 -28.15 1.68
N GLY A 75 -9.32 -28.44 0.58
CA GLY A 75 -8.73 -27.43 -0.30
C GLY A 75 -9.75 -26.56 -1.07
N ASN A 76 -11.00 -27.03 -1.23
CA ASN A 76 -12.10 -26.28 -1.83
C ASN A 76 -13.44 -26.61 -1.13
N PRO A 77 -13.70 -26.06 0.08
CA PRO A 77 -14.90 -26.38 0.86
C PRO A 77 -16.20 -26.01 0.13
N ALA A 78 -17.09 -26.98 0.00
CA ALA A 78 -18.43 -26.85 -0.56
C ALA A 78 -19.44 -27.59 0.33
N TRP A 79 -20.73 -27.27 0.17
CA TRP A 79 -21.81 -28.06 0.75
C TRP A 79 -22.00 -29.34 -0.06
N ALA A 80 -22.01 -30.48 0.61
CA ALA A 80 -22.41 -31.78 0.08
C ALA A 80 -23.53 -32.37 0.96
N PRO A 81 -24.37 -33.30 0.45
CA PRO A 81 -25.22 -34.11 1.30
C PRO A 81 -24.38 -34.85 2.36
N SER A 82 -24.94 -35.05 3.55
CA SER A 82 -24.33 -35.93 4.55
C SER A 82 -24.60 -37.40 4.18
N ALA A 83 -23.84 -38.34 4.75
CA ALA A 83 -24.01 -39.78 4.48
C ALA A 83 -25.31 -40.40 5.01
N GLN A 84 -26.00 -39.73 5.94
CA GLN A 84 -27.21 -40.19 6.60
C GLN A 84 -28.08 -38.98 6.98
N ASN A 85 -29.35 -39.23 7.33
CA ASN A 85 -30.19 -38.21 7.95
C ASN A 85 -29.68 -37.87 9.37
N VAL A 86 -30.03 -36.68 9.88
CA VAL A 86 -29.54 -36.19 11.18
C VAL A 86 -30.18 -36.89 12.40
N ASP A 87 -31.30 -37.59 12.20
CA ASP A 87 -32.01 -38.37 13.22
C ASP A 87 -31.44 -39.80 13.38
N HIS A 88 -30.61 -40.28 12.46
CA HIS A 88 -30.06 -41.63 12.48
C HIS A 88 -28.88 -41.76 13.45
N ASN A 89 -28.91 -42.81 14.29
CA ASN A 89 -27.96 -43.02 15.39
C ASN A 89 -26.62 -43.69 14.99
N ARG A 90 -26.32 -43.77 13.69
CA ARG A 90 -25.08 -44.32 13.13
C ARG A 90 -24.59 -43.51 11.93
N ASP A 91 -23.29 -43.60 11.68
CA ASP A 91 -22.54 -43.09 10.53
C ASP A 91 -22.60 -41.59 10.17
N HIS A 92 -23.51 -40.82 10.75
CA HIS A 92 -23.55 -39.36 10.66
C HIS A 92 -22.42 -38.70 11.50
N SER A 93 -21.71 -37.74 10.92
CA SER A 93 -20.60 -36.96 11.50
C SER A 93 -20.83 -36.47 12.93
N ILE A 94 -22.03 -35.95 13.25
CA ILE A 94 -22.39 -35.50 14.60
C ILE A 94 -22.32 -36.68 15.59
N VAL A 95 -22.89 -37.83 15.26
CA VAL A 95 -22.86 -39.04 16.09
C VAL A 95 -21.42 -39.53 16.26
N ARG A 96 -20.67 -39.62 15.15
CA ARG A 96 -19.25 -40.02 15.17
C ARG A 96 -18.42 -39.11 16.09
N THR A 97 -18.68 -37.80 16.07
CA THR A 97 -17.99 -36.79 16.90
C THR A 97 -18.42 -36.87 18.37
N MET A 98 -19.73 -36.97 18.64
CA MET A 98 -20.31 -37.04 19.99
C MET A 98 -20.25 -38.44 20.63
N ALA A 99 -19.61 -39.43 19.98
CA ALA A 99 -19.51 -40.81 20.48
C ALA A 99 -19.00 -40.91 21.94
N ASN A 100 -18.00 -40.10 22.32
CA ASN A 100 -17.46 -40.07 23.70
C ASN A 100 -18.26 -39.21 24.69
N PHE A 101 -19.34 -38.57 24.23
CA PHE A 101 -20.28 -37.82 25.05
C PHE A 101 -21.51 -38.66 25.39
N ILE A 102 -21.95 -39.50 24.44
CA ILE A 102 -23.07 -40.44 24.61
C ILE A 102 -22.63 -41.80 25.18
N ALA A 103 -21.34 -42.15 25.10
CA ALA A 103 -20.75 -43.32 25.75
C ALA A 103 -19.58 -42.89 26.65
N ASN A 104 -19.53 -43.44 27.87
CA ASN A 104 -18.58 -43.02 28.91
C ASN A 104 -17.14 -43.48 28.59
N ASN A 105 -16.32 -42.60 28.01
CA ASN A 105 -14.90 -42.85 27.79
C ASN A 105 -14.07 -42.17 28.89
N ILE A 106 -13.47 -42.97 29.79
CA ILE A 106 -12.67 -42.47 30.92
C ILE A 106 -11.55 -41.49 30.53
N ASN A 107 -11.05 -41.57 29.29
CA ASN A 107 -10.00 -40.70 28.78
C ASN A 107 -10.52 -39.33 28.32
N ILE A 108 -11.78 -39.23 27.91
CA ILE A 108 -12.35 -37.97 27.43
C ILE A 108 -13.03 -37.24 28.58
N LYS A 109 -12.75 -35.94 28.69
CA LYS A 109 -13.39 -35.02 29.60
C LYS A 109 -14.31 -34.08 28.84
N VAL A 110 -15.35 -33.64 29.53
CA VAL A 110 -16.56 -33.05 28.97
C VAL A 110 -16.96 -31.87 29.84
N LEU A 111 -17.15 -30.72 29.19
CA LEU A 111 -17.94 -29.62 29.73
C LEU A 111 -19.01 -29.28 28.68
N ALA A 112 -20.27 -29.37 29.05
CA ALA A 112 -21.40 -29.09 28.16
C ALA A 112 -22.34 -28.04 28.76
N TYR A 113 -22.83 -27.18 27.89
CA TYR A 113 -23.59 -26.00 28.24
C TYR A 113 -24.77 -25.81 27.29
N SER A 114 -25.92 -25.40 27.83
CA SER A 114 -27.14 -25.12 27.06
C SER A 114 -28.10 -24.29 27.92
N ASP A 115 -28.75 -23.29 27.32
CA ASP A 115 -29.92 -22.62 27.89
C ASP A 115 -31.18 -23.51 27.89
N ASP A 116 -31.18 -24.57 27.08
CA ASP A 116 -32.22 -25.60 27.05
C ASP A 116 -31.59 -27.00 26.98
N PRO A 117 -31.08 -27.53 28.11
CA PRO A 117 -30.42 -28.84 28.18
C PRO A 117 -31.44 -29.99 28.31
N PRO A 118 -31.21 -31.14 27.66
CA PRO A 118 -32.17 -32.24 27.67
C PRO A 118 -32.39 -32.84 29.05
N ASN A 119 -33.60 -33.35 29.26
CA ASN A 119 -34.10 -33.92 30.53
C ASN A 119 -34.10 -32.94 31.73
N LEU A 120 -34.02 -31.63 31.47
CA LEU A 120 -34.13 -30.57 32.46
C LEU A 120 -35.09 -29.47 31.96
N PRO A 121 -35.76 -28.72 32.85
CA PRO A 121 -36.44 -27.48 32.44
C PRO A 121 -35.41 -26.47 31.89
N PRO A 122 -35.79 -25.60 30.92
CA PRO A 122 -34.91 -24.56 30.39
C PRO A 122 -34.23 -23.75 31.50
N ARG A 123 -32.92 -23.52 31.37
CA ARG A 123 -32.07 -22.91 32.41
C ARG A 123 -31.39 -21.64 31.91
N ASN A 124 -31.65 -20.55 32.63
CA ASN A 124 -31.02 -19.24 32.48
C ASN A 124 -31.43 -18.47 31.20
N GLU A 125 -32.59 -17.81 31.28
CA GLU A 125 -33.20 -16.89 30.28
C GLU A 125 -32.25 -15.81 29.72
N LYS A 126 -31.11 -15.57 30.38
CA LYS A 126 -30.10 -14.59 29.94
C LYS A 126 -29.33 -15.09 28.72
N SER A 127 -29.11 -16.39 28.55
CA SER A 127 -28.23 -16.92 27.51
C SER A 127 -28.97 -17.67 26.40
N LYS A 128 -28.32 -17.78 25.24
CA LYS A 128 -28.73 -18.60 24.08
C LYS A 128 -27.63 -19.59 23.66
N ALA A 129 -26.64 -19.80 24.54
CA ALA A 129 -25.42 -20.51 24.21
C ALA A 129 -25.58 -22.01 24.44
N LYS A 130 -25.43 -22.81 23.37
CA LYS A 130 -25.44 -24.28 23.42
C LYS A 130 -24.16 -24.88 22.82
N GLY A 131 -23.63 -25.92 23.44
CA GLY A 131 -22.41 -26.59 22.97
C GLY A 131 -21.77 -27.57 23.95
N VAL A 132 -20.76 -28.26 23.44
CA VAL A 132 -19.97 -29.28 24.15
C VAL A 132 -18.49 -29.02 23.89
N LEU A 133 -17.68 -29.07 24.94
CA LEU A 133 -16.23 -29.05 24.90
C LEU A 133 -15.71 -30.43 25.31
N LEU A 134 -15.13 -31.16 24.36
CA LEU A 134 -14.45 -32.43 24.58
C LEU A 134 -12.95 -32.19 24.71
N VAL A 135 -12.30 -32.83 25.68
CA VAL A 135 -10.85 -32.77 25.92
C VAL A 135 -10.31 -34.16 26.17
N ASP A 136 -9.29 -34.60 25.45
CA ASP A 136 -8.63 -35.89 25.65
C ASP A 136 -7.60 -35.76 26.78
N ASN A 137 -7.85 -36.36 27.95
CA ASN A 137 -7.01 -36.27 29.14
C ASN A 137 -5.83 -37.29 29.05
N ARG A 138 -5.19 -37.34 27.88
CA ARG A 138 -4.01 -38.14 27.55
C ARG A 138 -2.98 -37.24 26.87
N ALA A 139 -1.75 -37.70 26.69
CA ALA A 139 -0.67 -36.90 26.13
C ALA A 139 -0.74 -36.71 24.59
N ASN A 140 -1.93 -36.38 24.05
CA ASN A 140 -2.16 -36.23 22.60
C ASN A 140 -2.70 -34.84 22.15
N ASP A 141 -2.78 -33.85 23.06
CA ASP A 141 -3.05 -32.44 22.77
C ASP A 141 -4.36 -32.22 22.00
N ALA A 142 -5.44 -32.92 22.37
CA ALA A 142 -6.64 -33.03 21.55
C ALA A 142 -7.90 -32.53 22.26
N ALA A 143 -8.50 -31.47 21.72
CA ALA A 143 -9.81 -30.99 22.13
C ALA A 143 -10.72 -30.75 20.92
N ALA A 144 -12.04 -30.83 21.14
CA ALA A 144 -13.05 -30.44 20.16
C ALA A 144 -14.08 -29.51 20.81
N TRP A 145 -14.27 -28.34 20.22
CA TRP A 145 -15.36 -27.43 20.59
C TRP A 145 -16.50 -27.58 19.59
N PHE A 146 -17.63 -28.10 20.05
CA PHE A 146 -18.86 -28.31 19.30
C PHE A 146 -19.90 -27.28 19.73
N VAL A 147 -20.49 -26.56 18.76
CA VAL A 147 -21.50 -25.51 18.97
C VAL A 147 -22.72 -25.85 18.12
N HIS A 148 -23.93 -25.70 18.68
CA HIS A 148 -25.19 -26.02 17.99
C HIS A 148 -26.29 -25.01 18.28
N THR A 149 -27.35 -25.05 17.47
CA THR A 149 -28.57 -24.25 17.66
C THR A 149 -29.75 -25.02 18.26
N VAL A 150 -29.69 -26.35 18.29
CA VAL A 150 -30.84 -27.22 18.62
C VAL A 150 -31.14 -27.19 20.14
N PRO A 151 -32.39 -26.92 20.57
CA PRO A 151 -32.86 -27.11 21.96
C PRO A 151 -33.01 -28.60 22.32
N ASN A 152 -33.04 -28.93 23.63
CA ASN A 152 -33.32 -30.30 24.12
C ASN A 152 -32.46 -31.41 23.46
N PHE A 153 -31.20 -31.09 23.11
CA PHE A 153 -30.34 -31.93 22.27
C PHE A 153 -29.09 -32.40 23.02
N LEU A 154 -28.63 -33.63 22.72
CA LEU A 154 -27.48 -34.33 23.30
C LEU A 154 -27.59 -34.57 24.81
N ALA A 155 -28.26 -35.66 25.20
CA ALA A 155 -28.24 -36.16 26.58
C ALA A 155 -26.90 -36.83 26.89
N TYR A 156 -26.18 -36.35 27.91
CA TYR A 156 -24.92 -36.95 28.36
C TYR A 156 -25.16 -38.38 28.87
N LEU A 157 -24.45 -39.35 28.29
CA LEU A 157 -24.65 -40.78 28.49
C LEU A 157 -26.07 -41.31 28.15
N GLY A 158 -26.93 -40.50 27.54
CA GLY A 158 -28.33 -40.83 27.22
C GLY A 158 -28.55 -41.37 25.80
N GLY A 159 -27.50 -41.78 25.11
CA GLY A 159 -27.55 -42.14 23.69
C GLY A 159 -27.67 -40.92 22.75
N TYR A 160 -27.70 -41.18 21.45
CA TYR A 160 -28.00 -40.14 20.45
C TYR A 160 -29.50 -40.11 20.15
N SER A 161 -30.10 -38.93 20.22
CA SER A 161 -31.51 -38.69 19.93
C SER A 161 -31.68 -37.31 19.29
N TRP A 162 -32.58 -37.23 18.30
CA TRP A 162 -32.95 -35.99 17.62
C TRP A 162 -34.35 -35.53 18.06
N PRO A 163 -34.51 -34.29 18.55
CA PRO A 163 -35.82 -33.78 18.97
C PRO A 163 -36.80 -33.65 17.78
N PRO A 164 -37.92 -34.39 17.73
CA PRO A 164 -38.78 -34.41 16.54
C PRO A 164 -39.43 -33.05 16.20
N THR A 165 -39.58 -32.17 17.19
CA THR A 165 -40.11 -30.80 17.00
C THR A 165 -39.17 -29.88 16.19
N GLU A 166 -37.89 -30.23 16.14
CA GLU A 166 -36.83 -29.43 15.52
C GLU A 166 -36.56 -29.86 14.06
N THR A 167 -37.10 -31.01 13.62
CA THR A 167 -37.01 -31.51 12.24
C THR A 167 -37.61 -30.54 11.21
N ALA A 168 -38.58 -29.72 11.62
CA ALA A 168 -39.21 -28.71 10.76
C ALA A 168 -38.43 -27.38 10.66
N LYS A 169 -37.25 -27.27 11.31
CA LYS A 169 -36.51 -26.01 11.45
C LYS A 169 -35.10 -26.09 10.89
N GLY A 170 -34.60 -24.95 10.40
CA GLY A 170 -33.19 -24.78 10.07
C GLY A 170 -32.31 -24.80 11.33
N HIS A 171 -31.28 -25.63 11.33
CA HIS A 171 -30.28 -25.73 12.40
C HIS A 171 -28.87 -25.88 11.83
N MET A 172 -27.87 -25.46 12.61
CA MET A 172 -26.46 -25.51 12.22
C MET A 172 -25.58 -25.97 13.38
N PHE A 173 -24.53 -26.70 13.00
CA PHE A 173 -23.52 -27.24 13.89
C PHE A 173 -22.15 -26.73 13.43
N LEU A 174 -21.30 -26.38 14.37
CA LEU A 174 -19.90 -26.07 14.12
C LEU A 174 -19.04 -26.90 15.06
N CYS A 175 -18.18 -27.74 14.49
CA CYS A 175 -17.16 -28.45 15.24
C CYS A 175 -15.79 -27.87 14.88
N LEU A 176 -15.00 -27.51 15.90
CA LEU A 176 -13.63 -27.05 15.78
C LEU A 176 -12.71 -28.01 16.55
N SER A 177 -11.83 -28.72 15.85
CA SER A 177 -10.72 -29.46 16.47
C SER A 177 -9.63 -28.46 16.89
N LEU A 178 -9.06 -28.63 18.08
CA LEU A 178 -8.18 -27.68 18.77
C LEU A 178 -7.04 -28.39 19.51
N SER A 179 -5.97 -27.64 19.76
CA SER A 179 -4.97 -27.95 20.80
C SER A 179 -5.50 -27.53 22.16
N GLU A 180 -5.07 -28.21 23.22
CA GLU A 180 -5.38 -27.85 24.62
C GLU A 180 -4.88 -26.43 24.97
N ALA A 181 -3.84 -25.94 24.28
CA ALA A 181 -3.35 -24.57 24.40
C ALA A 181 -4.41 -23.49 24.10
N HIS A 182 -5.51 -23.84 23.42
CA HIS A 182 -6.61 -22.92 23.10
C HIS A 182 -7.82 -23.04 24.06
N LEU A 183 -7.78 -23.94 25.05
CA LEU A 183 -8.88 -24.12 26.01
C LEU A 183 -9.21 -22.85 26.80
N ASN A 184 -8.21 -22.10 27.26
CA ASN A 184 -8.44 -20.82 27.94
C ASN A 184 -9.12 -19.80 27.01
N SER A 185 -8.76 -19.77 25.73
CA SER A 185 -9.35 -18.85 24.74
C SER A 185 -10.81 -19.17 24.44
N VAL A 186 -11.15 -20.46 24.29
CA VAL A 186 -12.53 -20.92 24.13
C VAL A 186 -13.33 -20.70 25.40
N ALA A 187 -12.82 -21.16 26.55
CA ALA A 187 -13.54 -21.08 27.83
C ALA A 187 -13.84 -19.63 28.22
N LYS A 188 -12.92 -18.69 27.99
CA LYS A 188 -13.16 -17.27 28.22
C LYS A 188 -14.23 -16.70 27.27
N ALA A 189 -14.19 -17.02 25.98
CA ALA A 189 -15.23 -16.60 25.03
C ALA A 189 -16.62 -17.18 25.37
N VAL A 190 -16.67 -18.43 25.87
CA VAL A 190 -17.90 -19.10 26.35
C VAL A 190 -18.40 -18.49 27.66
N ARG A 191 -17.52 -18.23 28.64
CA ARG A 191 -17.83 -17.62 29.95
C ARG A 191 -18.48 -16.24 29.82
N TYR A 192 -18.06 -15.46 28.81
CA TYR A 192 -18.68 -14.17 28.51
C TYR A 192 -20.13 -14.26 27.98
N GLN A 193 -20.64 -15.46 27.66
CA GLN A 193 -22.05 -15.67 27.29
C GLN A 193 -22.96 -15.95 28.51
N GLU A 194 -22.41 -16.00 29.72
CA GLU A 194 -23.13 -16.39 30.95
C GLU A 194 -23.93 -17.70 30.79
N PRO A 195 -23.36 -18.79 30.24
CA PRO A 195 -24.11 -20.00 29.91
C PRO A 195 -24.40 -20.87 31.15
N TYR A 196 -25.46 -21.67 31.10
CA TYR A 196 -25.69 -22.72 32.09
C TYR A 196 -24.90 -23.98 31.73
N ILE A 197 -24.07 -24.46 32.67
CA ILE A 197 -23.28 -25.70 32.53
C ILE A 197 -24.10 -26.86 33.09
N TYR A 198 -24.47 -27.82 32.23
CA TYR A 198 -25.27 -29.00 32.63
C TYR A 198 -24.43 -30.29 32.71
N VAL A 199 -23.21 -30.29 32.17
CA VAL A 199 -22.21 -31.34 32.38
C VAL A 199 -20.85 -30.71 32.68
N ASN A 200 -20.16 -31.20 33.69
CA ASN A 200 -18.75 -30.92 33.94
C ASN A 200 -18.12 -32.15 34.59
N ASN A 201 -17.17 -32.82 33.91
CA ASN A 201 -16.38 -33.91 34.48
C ASN A 201 -14.85 -33.66 34.36
N LEU A 202 -14.45 -32.40 34.15
CA LEU A 202 -13.06 -31.98 33.94
C LEU A 202 -12.20 -32.29 35.18
N THR A 203 -10.96 -32.73 34.96
CA THR A 203 -10.06 -33.12 36.06
C THR A 203 -9.47 -31.89 36.77
N PRO A 204 -9.21 -31.95 38.10
CA PRO A 204 -8.54 -30.86 38.82
C PRO A 204 -7.19 -30.46 38.22
N ALA A 205 -6.45 -31.42 37.64
CA ALA A 205 -5.21 -31.14 36.91
C ALA A 205 -5.44 -30.22 35.69
N LEU A 206 -6.45 -30.52 34.86
CA LEU A 206 -6.81 -29.72 33.70
C LEU A 206 -7.33 -28.33 34.10
N LEU A 207 -8.11 -28.23 35.17
CA LEU A 207 -8.61 -26.95 35.69
C LEU A 207 -7.47 -26.08 36.26
N ASN A 208 -6.52 -26.67 36.99
CA ASN A 208 -5.34 -25.96 37.50
C ASN A 208 -4.42 -25.47 36.37
N GLN A 209 -4.34 -26.21 35.26
CA GLN A 209 -3.59 -25.81 34.06
C GLN A 209 -4.28 -24.71 33.25
N HIS A 210 -5.62 -24.68 33.25
CA HIS A 210 -6.42 -23.77 32.43
C HIS A 210 -7.36 -22.90 33.28
N ILE A 211 -6.81 -21.81 33.84
CA ILE A 211 -7.53 -20.92 34.77
C ILE A 211 -8.86 -20.36 34.22
N GLU A 212 -9.00 -20.08 32.93
CA GLU A 212 -10.27 -19.61 32.36
C GLU A 212 -11.26 -20.75 32.11
N LEU A 213 -10.76 -21.98 31.91
CA LEU A 213 -11.58 -23.19 31.91
C LEU A 213 -12.07 -23.50 33.34
N SER A 214 -11.23 -23.32 34.35
CA SER A 214 -11.62 -23.38 35.77
C SER A 214 -12.68 -22.33 36.11
N ASN A 215 -12.46 -21.07 35.73
CA ASN A 215 -13.43 -19.98 35.93
C ASN A 215 -14.79 -20.27 35.26
N LEU A 216 -14.81 -20.90 34.08
CA LEU A 216 -16.04 -21.33 33.42
C LEU A 216 -16.69 -22.51 34.15
N ALA A 217 -15.91 -23.54 34.45
CA ALA A 217 -16.35 -24.79 35.08
C ALA A 217 -16.88 -24.61 36.52
N THR A 218 -16.45 -23.54 37.21
CA THR A 218 -16.87 -23.17 38.57
C THR A 218 -17.82 -21.96 38.61
N GLY A 219 -18.22 -21.41 37.45
CA GLY A 219 -19.22 -20.34 37.37
C GLY A 219 -18.77 -18.95 37.85
N VAL A 220 -17.47 -18.63 37.81
CA VAL A 220 -16.94 -17.36 38.32
C VAL A 220 -17.46 -16.18 37.48
N GLU A 221 -18.26 -15.30 38.09
CA GLU A 221 -18.85 -14.13 37.43
C GLU A 221 -17.81 -13.17 36.80
N ILE A 222 -18.24 -12.42 35.78
CA ILE A 222 -17.45 -11.32 35.20
C ILE A 222 -17.89 -10.00 35.85
N ARG A 223 -17.12 -9.58 36.86
CA ARG A 223 -17.42 -8.38 37.67
C ARG A 223 -16.72 -7.11 37.18
N LEU A 224 -15.57 -7.23 36.53
CA LEU A 224 -14.75 -6.11 36.05
C LEU A 224 -14.89 -5.89 34.53
N THR A 225 -14.59 -4.68 34.07
CA THR A 225 -14.51 -4.32 32.65
C THR A 225 -13.18 -4.78 32.03
N PRO A 226 -13.12 -5.01 30.71
CA PRO A 226 -14.17 -4.83 29.70
C PRO A 226 -15.19 -5.97 29.66
N PHE A 227 -16.48 -5.66 29.50
CA PHE A 227 -17.56 -6.66 29.32
C PHE A 227 -17.62 -7.28 27.91
N LEU A 228 -16.50 -7.26 27.17
CA LEU A 228 -16.37 -7.75 25.79
C LEU A 228 -15.03 -8.49 25.62
N GLU A 229 -15.07 -9.74 25.20
CA GLU A 229 -13.89 -10.58 24.92
C GLU A 229 -13.67 -10.74 23.41
N HIS A 230 -12.40 -10.86 23.00
CA HIS A 230 -12.02 -11.23 21.63
C HIS A 230 -10.76 -12.08 21.66
N ALA A 231 -10.91 -13.38 21.46
CA ALA A 231 -9.82 -14.33 21.28
C ALA A 231 -9.58 -14.64 19.79
N LYS A 232 -8.34 -14.98 19.45
CA LYS A 232 -7.96 -15.56 18.16
C LYS A 232 -7.15 -16.83 18.37
N PHE A 233 -7.39 -17.84 17.54
CA PHE A 233 -6.67 -19.12 17.58
C PHE A 233 -6.84 -19.87 16.25
N THR A 234 -6.10 -20.95 16.06
CA THR A 234 -6.19 -21.81 14.88
C THR A 234 -6.82 -23.17 15.22
N THR A 235 -7.47 -23.80 14.25
CA THR A 235 -7.88 -25.20 14.40
C THR A 235 -6.70 -26.16 14.28
N LYS A 236 -6.73 -27.26 15.04
CA LYS A 236 -5.80 -28.39 14.94
C LYS A 236 -6.11 -29.17 13.65
N GLY A 237 -5.42 -28.83 12.57
CA GLY A 237 -5.67 -29.35 11.22
C GLY A 237 -4.82 -30.56 10.86
N VAL A 238 -5.45 -31.64 10.39
CA VAL A 238 -4.77 -32.80 9.78
C VAL A 238 -4.49 -32.59 8.28
N ARG A 239 -5.40 -31.89 7.58
CA ARG A 239 -5.24 -31.50 6.15
C ARG A 239 -5.10 -29.99 5.96
N ALA A 240 -5.90 -29.20 6.68
CA ALA A 240 -5.80 -27.74 6.71
C ALA A 240 -6.16 -27.19 8.10
N ALA A 241 -5.44 -26.18 8.57
CA ALA A 241 -5.81 -25.37 9.72
C ALA A 241 -6.58 -24.12 9.26
N ALA A 242 -7.50 -23.63 10.08
CA ALA A 242 -8.29 -22.44 9.80
C ALA A 242 -8.18 -21.42 10.94
N ASN A 243 -8.18 -20.13 10.57
CA ASN A 243 -8.09 -19.02 11.51
C ASN A 243 -9.47 -18.73 12.11
N ILE A 244 -9.56 -18.79 13.44
CA ILE A 244 -10.78 -18.56 14.22
C ILE A 244 -10.64 -17.26 15.02
N GLN A 245 -11.72 -16.47 15.05
CA GLN A 245 -11.87 -15.33 15.94
C GLN A 245 -13.15 -15.51 16.76
N ALA A 246 -13.01 -15.74 18.07
CA ALA A 246 -14.12 -15.93 18.99
C ALA A 246 -14.37 -14.64 19.78
N PHE A 247 -15.58 -14.12 19.71
CA PHE A 247 -16.03 -12.92 20.42
C PHE A 247 -17.01 -13.31 21.52
N GLY A 248 -16.85 -12.76 22.72
CA GLY A 248 -17.78 -12.95 23.85
C GLY A 248 -18.38 -11.62 24.31
N LYS A 249 -19.67 -11.62 24.67
CA LYS A 249 -20.45 -10.43 25.03
C LYS A 249 -21.30 -10.69 26.28
N HIS A 250 -20.91 -10.08 27.40
CA HIS A 250 -21.60 -10.18 28.69
C HIS A 250 -22.83 -9.24 28.74
N THR A 251 -23.83 -9.55 29.60
CA THR A 251 -25.06 -8.77 29.82
C THR A 251 -24.76 -7.27 29.95
N LYS A 252 -23.81 -6.93 30.83
CA LYS A 252 -23.42 -5.56 31.20
C LYS A 252 -22.73 -4.76 30.07
N SER A 253 -22.56 -5.34 28.87
CA SER A 253 -21.96 -4.66 27.72
C SER A 253 -22.89 -3.69 26.98
N PHE A 254 -24.21 -3.94 27.01
CA PHE A 254 -25.24 -3.25 26.21
C PHE A 254 -24.90 -3.13 24.71
N ALA A 255 -24.08 -4.07 24.21
CA ALA A 255 -23.54 -4.04 22.87
C ALA A 255 -24.38 -4.89 21.90
N ASP A 256 -24.37 -4.49 20.63
CA ASP A 256 -25.00 -5.21 19.53
C ASP A 256 -23.93 -6.00 18.78
N ILE A 257 -24.09 -7.34 18.73
CA ILE A 257 -23.02 -8.25 18.24
C ILE A 257 -22.63 -7.95 16.79
N TYR A 258 -23.58 -7.58 15.94
CA TYR A 258 -23.33 -7.30 14.53
C TYR A 258 -22.77 -5.88 14.32
N SER A 259 -23.44 -4.86 14.85
CA SER A 259 -23.21 -3.45 14.50
C SER A 259 -22.18 -2.70 15.35
N ARG A 260 -21.96 -3.13 16.60
CA ARG A 260 -20.98 -2.57 17.55
C ARG A 260 -19.78 -3.47 17.78
N ILE A 261 -19.94 -4.80 17.81
CA ILE A 261 -18.82 -5.73 18.00
C ILE A 261 -18.21 -6.09 16.64
N LEU A 262 -18.82 -6.99 15.87
CA LEU A 262 -18.26 -7.53 14.63
C LEU A 262 -17.87 -6.43 13.63
N ARG A 263 -18.81 -5.56 13.24
CA ARG A 263 -18.57 -4.50 12.24
C ARG A 263 -17.47 -3.52 12.64
N SER A 264 -17.28 -3.28 13.94
CA SER A 264 -16.25 -2.37 14.45
C SER A 264 -14.91 -3.07 14.61
N LYS A 265 -14.87 -4.22 15.31
CA LYS A 265 -13.64 -5.00 15.56
C LYS A 265 -13.04 -5.59 14.28
N LEU A 266 -13.87 -5.98 13.33
CA LEU A 266 -13.44 -6.49 12.03
C LEU A 266 -13.26 -5.37 10.98
N SER A 267 -13.69 -4.12 11.24
CA SER A 267 -13.57 -2.97 10.32
C SER A 267 -13.94 -3.32 8.87
N ALA A 268 -15.14 -3.87 8.69
CA ALA A 268 -15.60 -4.44 7.43
C ALA A 268 -17.14 -4.32 7.30
N SER A 269 -17.66 -4.40 6.07
CA SER A 269 -19.12 -4.45 5.88
C SER A 269 -19.64 -5.85 6.19
N ILE A 270 -20.89 -5.94 6.68
CA ILE A 270 -21.48 -7.20 7.14
C ILE A 270 -22.86 -7.44 6.51
N ARG A 271 -23.11 -8.67 6.06
CA ARG A 271 -24.43 -9.17 5.64
C ARG A 271 -24.92 -10.23 6.64
N ILE A 272 -26.15 -10.11 7.16
CA ILE A 272 -26.66 -10.93 8.27
C ILE A 272 -27.85 -11.83 7.91
N TRP A 273 -27.83 -13.03 8.46
CA TRP A 273 -28.94 -13.97 8.55
C TRP A 273 -29.25 -14.22 10.02
N ALA A 274 -30.37 -13.69 10.48
CA ALA A 274 -30.81 -13.69 11.88
C ALA A 274 -32.23 -13.09 11.98
N PRO A 275 -33.12 -13.56 12.87
CA PRO A 275 -34.37 -12.85 13.16
C PRO A 275 -34.11 -11.39 13.54
N TYR A 276 -35.02 -10.47 13.21
CA TYR A 276 -34.85 -9.04 13.49
C TYR A 276 -36.17 -8.37 13.83
N ASP A 277 -36.09 -7.21 14.50
CA ASP A 277 -37.24 -6.32 14.67
C ASP A 277 -37.21 -5.12 13.68
N ALA A 278 -38.30 -4.35 13.64
CA ALA A 278 -38.46 -3.20 12.75
C ALA A 278 -37.59 -1.98 13.14
N LYS A 279 -37.10 -1.90 14.38
CA LYS A 279 -36.21 -0.84 14.90
C LYS A 279 -34.74 -1.15 14.57
N SER A 280 -34.37 -2.42 14.46
CA SER A 280 -33.09 -2.92 13.94
C SER A 280 -32.94 -2.69 12.43
N LYS A 281 -32.65 -1.45 12.04
CA LYS A 281 -32.49 -1.02 10.63
C LYS A 281 -31.08 -1.30 10.09
N SER A 282 -31.00 -1.74 8.82
CA SER A 282 -29.74 -1.88 8.07
C SER A 282 -28.96 -0.55 8.04
N ILE A 283 -27.65 -0.60 8.30
CA ILE A 283 -26.78 0.58 8.34
C ILE A 283 -26.12 0.77 6.97
N CYS A 284 -26.75 1.54 6.09
CA CYS A 284 -26.26 1.75 4.72
C CYS A 284 -25.27 2.92 4.55
N LYS A 285 -25.09 3.76 5.57
CA LYS A 285 -24.22 4.95 5.59
C LYS A 285 -22.94 4.71 6.41
N GLY A 286 -21.86 5.42 6.06
CA GLY A 286 -20.54 5.28 6.69
C GLY A 286 -19.62 4.23 6.02
N GLN A 287 -18.36 4.16 6.47
CA GLN A 287 -17.29 3.35 5.87
C GLN A 287 -17.59 1.84 5.85
N HIS A 288 -18.31 1.34 6.86
CA HIS A 288 -18.66 -0.07 7.03
C HIS A 288 -20.17 -0.24 7.16
N LYS A 289 -20.77 -0.90 6.17
CA LYS A 289 -22.22 -1.07 6.03
C LYS A 289 -22.69 -2.33 6.75
N LEU A 290 -23.94 -2.36 7.21
CA LEU A 290 -24.60 -3.55 7.77
C LEU A 290 -25.90 -3.78 7.01
N ARG A 291 -26.11 -4.98 6.47
CA ARG A 291 -27.25 -5.32 5.62
C ARG A 291 -27.86 -6.65 6.05
N LYS A 292 -29.18 -6.77 5.90
CA LYS A 292 -29.90 -8.04 6.02
C LYS A 292 -29.79 -8.82 4.69
N ILE A 293 -29.68 -10.13 4.76
CA ILE A 293 -29.88 -11.05 3.63
C ILE A 293 -31.40 -11.22 3.40
N ALA A 294 -31.86 -11.44 2.17
CA ALA A 294 -33.29 -11.59 1.87
C ALA A 294 -33.81 -13.00 2.23
N SER A 295 -34.99 -13.08 2.84
CA SER A 295 -35.73 -14.35 3.09
C SER A 295 -36.79 -14.57 1.99
N PRO A 296 -37.03 -15.82 1.54
CA PRO A 296 -36.24 -17.02 1.78
C PRO A 296 -34.91 -17.00 1.00
N MET A 297 -33.89 -17.75 1.42
CA MET A 297 -32.62 -17.93 0.71
C MET A 297 -32.52 -19.31 0.03
N GLN A 298 -31.53 -19.49 -0.86
CA GLN A 298 -31.23 -20.77 -1.53
C GLN A 298 -29.96 -21.41 -0.93
N PHE A 299 -30.10 -22.22 0.11
CA PHE A 299 -28.98 -22.77 0.89
C PHE A 299 -28.77 -24.26 0.60
N ALA A 300 -27.57 -24.65 0.15
CA ALA A 300 -27.21 -26.02 -0.22
C ALA A 300 -28.18 -26.70 -1.23
N GLY A 301 -28.92 -25.92 -2.03
CA GLY A 301 -29.95 -26.40 -2.97
C GLY A 301 -31.39 -26.31 -2.47
N ASN A 302 -31.61 -25.96 -1.19
CA ASN A 302 -32.92 -25.88 -0.55
C ASN A 302 -33.38 -24.44 -0.34
N GLN A 303 -34.69 -24.20 -0.40
CA GLN A 303 -35.28 -22.94 0.08
C GLN A 303 -35.31 -22.91 1.61
N VAL A 304 -34.74 -21.87 2.21
CA VAL A 304 -34.70 -21.68 3.66
C VAL A 304 -35.27 -20.31 4.02
N SER A 305 -36.38 -20.28 4.75
CA SER A 305 -36.99 -19.04 5.26
C SER A 305 -36.48 -18.74 6.67
N ARG A 306 -36.06 -17.49 6.92
CA ARG A 306 -35.59 -16.96 8.22
C ARG A 306 -36.61 -17.15 9.35
N GLU A 307 -37.87 -17.27 8.96
CA GLU A 307 -39.04 -17.43 9.82
C GLU A 307 -39.16 -18.86 10.39
N VAL A 308 -38.48 -19.85 9.79
CA VAL A 308 -38.36 -21.24 10.27
C VAL A 308 -36.90 -21.70 10.44
N ASP A 309 -35.95 -20.78 10.37
CA ASP A 309 -34.52 -21.06 10.52
C ASP A 309 -34.03 -20.52 11.87
N SER A 310 -33.57 -21.43 12.74
CA SER A 310 -33.04 -21.09 14.06
C SER A 310 -31.56 -20.67 14.02
N THR A 311 -30.96 -20.53 12.84
CA THR A 311 -29.55 -20.18 12.68
C THR A 311 -29.33 -18.67 12.60
N ASN A 312 -28.33 -18.21 13.37
CA ASN A 312 -27.86 -16.84 13.41
C ASN A 312 -26.42 -16.82 12.86
N TRP A 313 -26.18 -16.09 11.76
CA TRP A 313 -24.86 -15.98 11.13
C TRP A 313 -24.67 -14.70 10.29
N ALA A 314 -23.41 -14.40 9.95
CA ALA A 314 -23.02 -13.20 9.24
C ALA A 314 -21.82 -13.39 8.31
N LEU A 315 -21.86 -12.75 7.13
CA LEU A 315 -20.76 -12.66 6.17
C LEU A 315 -20.01 -11.35 6.33
N VAL A 316 -18.68 -11.41 6.39
CA VAL A 316 -17.79 -10.25 6.54
C VAL A 316 -17.19 -9.89 5.18
N ASP A 317 -17.82 -8.94 4.50
CA ASP A 317 -17.49 -8.53 3.13
C ASP A 317 -16.08 -7.91 3.07
N GLY A 318 -15.21 -8.53 2.27
CA GLY A 318 -13.81 -8.11 2.09
C GLY A 318 -12.81 -8.78 3.04
N LYS A 319 -13.24 -9.72 3.90
CA LYS A 319 -12.36 -10.48 4.81
C LYS A 319 -12.49 -12.00 4.73
N ASN A 320 -13.26 -12.53 3.77
CA ASN A 320 -13.44 -13.97 3.58
C ASN A 320 -13.87 -14.71 4.87
N THR A 321 -14.61 -14.03 5.75
CA THR A 321 -14.99 -14.55 7.08
C THR A 321 -16.49 -14.84 7.15
N VAL A 322 -16.85 -15.99 7.71
CA VAL A 322 -18.22 -16.32 8.13
C VAL A 322 -18.24 -16.36 9.66
N CYS A 323 -19.16 -15.63 10.28
CA CYS A 323 -19.36 -15.61 11.73
C CYS A 323 -20.67 -16.30 12.07
N LEU A 324 -20.64 -17.35 12.89
CA LEU A 324 -21.84 -17.90 13.52
C LEU A 324 -22.08 -17.15 14.83
N THR A 325 -23.32 -16.82 15.15
CA THR A 325 -23.69 -15.95 16.28
C THR A 325 -24.80 -16.59 17.13
N THR A 326 -24.85 -16.27 18.43
CA THR A 326 -25.94 -16.74 19.31
C THR A 326 -27.09 -15.73 19.45
N ASN A 327 -26.83 -14.42 19.25
CA ASN A 327 -27.86 -13.38 19.33
C ASN A 327 -28.60 -13.13 18.00
N ASP A 328 -29.89 -12.82 18.10
CA ASP A 328 -30.70 -12.29 17.00
C ASP A 328 -30.29 -10.83 16.68
N TYR A 329 -30.79 -10.25 15.58
CA TYR A 329 -30.63 -8.83 15.29
C TYR A 329 -31.83 -8.00 15.77
N LYS A 330 -32.12 -8.08 17.07
CA LYS A 330 -33.19 -7.34 17.76
C LYS A 330 -32.60 -6.36 18.78
N ILE A 331 -33.27 -5.26 19.11
CA ILE A 331 -32.74 -4.26 20.05
C ILE A 331 -32.62 -4.82 21.48
N ALA A 332 -33.52 -5.74 21.88
CA ALA A 332 -33.47 -6.43 23.18
C ALA A 332 -32.18 -7.26 23.37
N GLU A 333 -31.64 -7.83 22.29
CA GLU A 333 -30.42 -8.65 22.29
C GLU A 333 -29.16 -7.86 22.69
N ARG A 334 -29.26 -6.54 22.85
CA ARG A 334 -28.19 -5.73 23.43
C ARG A 334 -27.94 -6.08 24.90
N GLN A 335 -29.00 -6.43 25.63
CA GLN A 335 -28.95 -6.82 27.04
C GLN A 335 -28.70 -8.32 27.23
N ILE A 336 -29.18 -9.17 26.30
CA ILE A 336 -28.96 -10.62 26.30
C ILE A 336 -27.47 -10.91 25.97
N PRO A 337 -26.67 -11.61 26.81
CA PRO A 337 -25.32 -12.03 26.45
C PRO A 337 -25.25 -12.95 25.22
N GLY A 338 -24.04 -13.19 24.72
CA GLY A 338 -23.84 -14.05 23.55
C GLY A 338 -22.44 -13.94 22.93
N ALA A 339 -22.26 -14.53 21.75
CA ALA A 339 -20.98 -14.67 21.09
C ALA A 339 -21.05 -14.58 19.56
N ALA A 340 -19.88 -14.49 18.96
CA ALA A 340 -19.66 -14.78 17.55
C ALA A 340 -18.42 -15.66 17.36
N VAL A 341 -18.53 -16.76 16.63
CA VAL A 341 -17.40 -17.62 16.21
C VAL A 341 -17.16 -17.40 14.72
N CYS A 342 -16.10 -16.66 14.41
CA CYS A 342 -15.76 -16.24 13.05
C CYS A 342 -14.66 -17.10 12.46
N LEU A 343 -14.98 -17.84 11.39
CA LEU A 343 -14.08 -18.67 10.59
C LEU A 343 -13.60 -17.89 9.37
N GLU A 344 -12.29 -17.69 9.23
CA GLU A 344 -11.67 -17.05 8.07
C GLU A 344 -11.23 -18.12 7.06
N ASN A 345 -12.07 -18.35 6.04
CA ASN A 345 -11.82 -19.29 4.95
C ASN A 345 -12.58 -18.86 3.69
N ALA A 346 -11.85 -18.69 2.58
CA ALA A 346 -12.43 -18.19 1.33
C ALA A 346 -13.45 -19.13 0.66
N GLY A 347 -13.30 -20.46 0.80
CA GLY A 347 -14.27 -21.43 0.28
C GLY A 347 -15.57 -21.39 1.06
N VAL A 348 -15.49 -21.51 2.39
CA VAL A 348 -16.67 -21.43 3.28
C VAL A 348 -17.39 -20.09 3.11
N TYR A 349 -16.65 -18.98 3.07
CA TYR A 349 -17.22 -17.66 2.77
C TYR A 349 -17.90 -17.60 1.41
N ASN A 350 -17.31 -18.18 0.36
CA ASN A 350 -17.95 -18.20 -0.96
C ASN A 350 -19.18 -19.12 -1.00
N ALA A 351 -19.23 -20.21 -0.25
CA ALA A 351 -20.40 -21.08 -0.15
C ALA A 351 -21.58 -20.38 0.54
N PHE A 352 -21.39 -19.84 1.75
CA PHE A 352 -22.41 -19.04 2.44
C PHE A 352 -22.80 -17.77 1.64
N ARG A 353 -21.83 -17.13 0.95
CA ARG A 353 -22.10 -16.00 0.05
C ARG A 353 -22.95 -16.42 -1.15
N THR A 354 -22.75 -17.61 -1.69
CA THR A 354 -23.52 -18.12 -2.83
C THR A 354 -24.95 -18.44 -2.41
N ALA A 355 -25.15 -19.01 -1.21
CA ALA A 355 -26.48 -19.19 -0.65
C ALA A 355 -27.22 -17.86 -0.42
N ALA A 356 -26.50 -16.82 0.01
CA ALA A 356 -27.00 -15.47 0.17
C ALA A 356 -27.23 -14.68 -1.16
N LEU A 357 -27.30 -15.37 -2.32
CA LEU A 357 -27.52 -14.78 -3.65
C LEU A 357 -28.72 -15.42 -4.37
N ASN A 358 -29.93 -15.03 -3.96
CA ASN A 358 -31.18 -15.49 -4.58
C ASN A 358 -31.29 -15.22 -6.09
N LYS A 359 -32.06 -16.09 -6.76
CA LYS A 359 -32.25 -16.11 -8.22
C LYS A 359 -33.68 -15.88 -8.71
N GLN A 360 -34.73 -16.00 -7.86
CA GLN A 360 -36.13 -15.91 -8.29
C GLN A 360 -37.02 -15.15 -7.31
N LEU A 361 -37.91 -14.34 -7.89
CA LEU A 361 -38.98 -13.50 -7.31
C LEU A 361 -38.57 -12.44 -6.26
N PRO A 362 -39.32 -11.32 -6.13
CA PRO A 362 -38.73 -10.05 -5.69
C PRO A 362 -39.34 -9.50 -4.38
N SER A 363 -38.85 -9.97 -3.23
CA SER A 363 -39.07 -9.28 -1.95
C SER A 363 -38.05 -8.13 -1.77
N TRP A 364 -38.48 -7.05 -1.12
CA TRP A 364 -37.80 -5.76 -1.08
C TRP A 364 -36.42 -5.76 -0.38
N PHE A 365 -35.68 -4.66 -0.58
CA PHE A 365 -34.30 -4.34 -0.12
C PHE A 365 -33.14 -4.93 -0.96
N CYS A 366 -32.45 -4.03 -1.67
CA CYS A 366 -31.11 -4.22 -2.26
C CYS A 366 -30.98 -5.23 -3.42
N SER A 367 -31.77 -5.00 -4.47
CA SER A 367 -31.38 -5.17 -5.88
C SER A 367 -31.23 -6.58 -6.47
N LYS A 368 -32.20 -6.96 -7.32
CA LYS A 368 -31.91 -7.43 -8.70
C LYS A 368 -33.16 -7.49 -9.59
N VAL A 369 -33.18 -6.66 -10.64
CA VAL A 369 -33.77 -7.00 -11.95
C VAL A 369 -32.71 -6.59 -12.98
N ALA A 370 -32.29 -7.52 -13.84
CA ALA A 370 -31.20 -7.29 -14.79
C ALA A 370 -31.20 -8.32 -15.94
N LEU A 371 -32.30 -8.39 -16.70
CA LEU A 371 -32.36 -9.07 -17.99
C LEU A 371 -33.44 -8.41 -18.87
N HIS A 372 -33.04 -8.09 -20.10
CA HIS A 372 -33.77 -7.32 -21.12
C HIS A 372 -34.00 -5.82 -20.85
N ARG A 373 -33.68 -5.03 -21.89
CA ARG A 373 -33.99 -3.60 -22.10
C ARG A 373 -33.58 -2.59 -21.01
N LEU A 374 -32.27 -2.41 -20.84
CA LEU A 374 -31.65 -1.12 -20.52
C LEU A 374 -30.17 -1.19 -20.94
N GLN A 375 -29.78 -0.47 -22.00
CA GLN A 375 -28.46 -0.61 -22.64
C GLN A 375 -27.45 0.48 -22.19
N LEU A 376 -27.72 1.10 -21.04
CA LEU A 376 -26.91 2.15 -20.41
C LEU A 376 -25.59 1.59 -19.85
N ALA A 377 -24.61 1.46 -20.74
CA ALA A 377 -23.16 1.30 -20.50
C ALA A 377 -22.69 0.24 -19.48
N LYS A 378 -21.96 -0.78 -19.96
CA LYS A 378 -21.05 -1.57 -19.12
C LYS A 378 -20.09 -0.64 -18.37
N MET A 379 -20.14 -0.66 -17.03
CA MET A 379 -19.12 -0.12 -16.12
C MET A 379 -18.70 1.35 -16.35
N ILE A 380 -19.63 2.31 -16.18
CA ILE A 380 -19.27 3.74 -16.05
C ILE A 380 -19.97 4.30 -14.80
N ILE A 381 -19.18 4.84 -13.85
CA ILE A 381 -19.65 5.48 -12.61
C ILE A 381 -19.67 7.01 -12.79
N MET A 382 -18.72 7.50 -13.56
CA MET A 382 -18.56 8.88 -13.98
C MET A 382 -17.89 8.90 -15.35
N SER A 383 -18.30 9.81 -16.24
CA SER A 383 -17.55 10.10 -17.45
C SER A 383 -17.65 11.56 -17.87
N PHE A 384 -16.53 12.11 -18.32
CA PHE A 384 -16.48 13.34 -19.10
C PHE A 384 -16.42 12.98 -20.59
N VAL A 385 -17.10 13.75 -21.43
CA VAL A 385 -16.84 13.84 -22.87
C VAL A 385 -16.54 15.30 -23.19
N TYR A 386 -15.48 15.56 -23.94
CA TYR A 386 -15.18 16.83 -24.55
C TYR A 386 -15.30 16.72 -26.07
N LYS A 387 -15.91 17.73 -26.69
CA LYS A 387 -16.07 17.89 -28.14
C LYS A 387 -15.33 19.17 -28.52
N PRO A 388 -14.20 19.13 -29.23
CA PRO A 388 -13.44 20.32 -29.58
C PRO A 388 -14.21 21.28 -30.52
N PRO A 389 -13.77 22.55 -30.65
CA PRO A 389 -14.20 23.41 -31.74
C PRO A 389 -13.92 22.76 -33.10
N ASN A 390 -14.80 22.96 -34.08
CA ASN A 390 -14.72 22.45 -35.46
C ASN A 390 -14.63 20.92 -35.67
N GLU A 391 -14.47 20.10 -34.62
CA GLU A 391 -14.42 18.64 -34.71
C GLU A 391 -15.77 17.96 -34.38
N ILE A 392 -16.21 16.96 -35.15
CA ILE A 392 -17.29 16.04 -34.70
C ILE A 392 -16.77 14.85 -33.89
N SER A 393 -15.45 14.62 -33.92
CA SER A 393 -14.74 13.70 -33.04
C SER A 393 -14.83 14.17 -31.59
N THR A 394 -14.72 13.24 -30.63
CA THR A 394 -14.78 13.59 -29.20
C THR A 394 -13.71 12.88 -28.41
N LYS A 395 -13.24 13.54 -27.35
CA LYS A 395 -12.35 13.01 -26.33
C LYS A 395 -13.20 12.55 -25.15
N VAL A 396 -12.91 11.39 -24.58
CA VAL A 396 -13.66 10.79 -23.48
C VAL A 396 -12.73 10.38 -22.35
N MET A 397 -13.17 10.61 -21.11
CA MET A 397 -12.52 10.16 -19.88
C MET A 397 -13.55 9.43 -19.04
N LYS A 398 -13.21 8.24 -18.52
CA LYS A 398 -14.13 7.36 -17.77
C LYS A 398 -13.54 7.04 -16.40
N SER A 399 -14.41 6.83 -15.42
CA SER A 399 -14.05 6.30 -14.10
C SER A 399 -13.28 4.97 -14.21
N GLY A 400 -12.07 4.94 -13.65
CA GLY A 400 -11.19 3.77 -13.56
C GLY A 400 -10.04 4.06 -12.57
N PRO A 401 -9.01 3.19 -12.49
CA PRO A 401 -7.83 3.45 -11.65
C PRO A 401 -7.08 4.72 -12.07
N ASP A 402 -6.83 4.86 -13.38
CA ASP A 402 -6.09 5.96 -13.99
C ASP A 402 -6.92 6.63 -15.10
N PRO A 403 -7.88 7.52 -14.77
CA PRO A 403 -8.69 8.21 -15.75
C PRO A 403 -7.85 9.25 -16.52
N ALA A 404 -7.76 9.07 -17.84
CA ALA A 404 -7.13 9.99 -18.78
C ALA A 404 -8.08 10.32 -19.95
N TRP A 405 -7.74 11.35 -20.73
CA TRP A 405 -8.41 11.61 -22.01
C TRP A 405 -7.96 10.57 -23.06
N GLY A 406 -8.91 10.09 -23.87
CA GLY A 406 -8.64 9.32 -25.07
C GLY A 406 -9.73 9.52 -26.12
N ASN A 407 -9.49 9.11 -27.36
CA ASN A 407 -10.46 9.30 -28.45
C ASN A 407 -11.71 8.41 -28.24
N SER A 408 -12.90 8.97 -28.50
CA SER A 408 -14.14 8.19 -28.58
C SER A 408 -14.16 7.32 -29.84
N VAL A 409 -14.74 6.12 -29.72
CA VAL A 409 -14.87 5.14 -30.82
C VAL A 409 -15.82 5.62 -31.95
N ARG A 410 -16.60 6.69 -31.70
CA ARG A 410 -17.53 7.30 -32.67
C ARG A 410 -17.58 8.82 -32.47
N SER A 411 -18.01 9.53 -33.50
CA SER A 411 -18.30 10.97 -33.50
C SER A 411 -19.60 11.31 -32.76
N ILE A 412 -19.77 12.55 -32.32
CA ILE A 412 -20.92 12.99 -31.49
C ILE A 412 -22.26 12.98 -32.22
N ASN A 413 -22.26 13.07 -33.55
CA ASN A 413 -23.46 13.01 -34.39
C ASN A 413 -24.03 11.59 -34.56
N ASN A 414 -23.42 10.57 -33.95
CA ASN A 414 -23.83 9.17 -34.12
C ASN A 414 -24.57 8.63 -32.90
N ALA A 415 -25.79 8.10 -33.07
CA ALA A 415 -26.60 7.56 -31.96
C ALA A 415 -25.96 6.39 -31.17
N GLN A 416 -24.95 5.71 -31.74
CA GLN A 416 -24.16 4.68 -31.04
C GLN A 416 -22.94 5.23 -30.29
N HIS A 417 -22.77 6.56 -30.23
CA HIS A 417 -21.83 7.27 -29.35
C HIS A 417 -22.15 6.99 -27.86
N SER A 418 -21.23 7.31 -26.96
CA SER A 418 -21.47 7.15 -25.51
C SER A 418 -22.65 8.00 -25.03
N ILE A 419 -22.79 9.24 -25.50
CA ILE A 419 -23.90 10.13 -25.11
C ILE A 419 -25.22 9.62 -25.70
N GLY A 420 -25.23 9.28 -27.00
CA GLY A 420 -26.42 8.72 -27.66
C GLY A 420 -26.92 7.45 -26.97
N ARG A 421 -26.01 6.56 -26.57
CA ARG A 421 -26.32 5.38 -25.76
C ARG A 421 -26.84 5.73 -24.37
N THR A 422 -26.22 6.69 -23.67
CA THR A 422 -26.69 7.16 -22.35
C THR A 422 -28.08 7.81 -22.40
N MET A 423 -28.53 8.27 -23.57
CA MET A 423 -29.83 8.93 -23.77
C MET A 423 -30.88 8.08 -24.49
N VAL A 424 -30.65 6.77 -24.70
CA VAL A 424 -31.63 5.88 -25.36
C VAL A 424 -33.01 5.93 -24.69
N ASP A 425 -33.04 5.92 -23.36
CA ASP A 425 -34.26 5.92 -22.54
C ASP A 425 -34.78 7.34 -22.22
N PHE A 426 -34.19 8.36 -22.84
CA PHE A 426 -34.67 9.75 -22.88
C PHE A 426 -35.31 10.09 -24.24
N VAL A 427 -34.73 9.55 -25.33
CA VAL A 427 -35.27 9.69 -26.69
C VAL A 427 -36.31 8.61 -27.03
N ARG A 428 -36.63 7.73 -26.09
CA ARG A 428 -37.69 6.71 -26.18
C ARG A 428 -38.51 6.72 -24.89
N ASN A 429 -39.81 6.47 -25.00
CA ASN A 429 -40.70 6.38 -23.86
C ASN A 429 -40.54 5.02 -23.14
N THR A 430 -39.46 4.84 -22.39
CA THR A 430 -39.20 3.64 -21.57
C THR A 430 -39.97 3.78 -20.24
N PRO A 431 -41.04 3.01 -19.97
CA PRO A 431 -41.94 3.27 -18.84
C PRO A 431 -41.26 3.27 -17.45
N GLN A 432 -40.16 2.52 -17.32
CA GLN A 432 -39.36 2.37 -16.11
C GLN A 432 -38.51 3.60 -15.78
N ILE A 433 -38.06 4.35 -16.80
CA ILE A 433 -37.19 5.50 -16.63
C ILE A 433 -38.03 6.78 -16.61
N LYS A 434 -37.79 7.61 -15.60
CA LYS A 434 -38.41 8.91 -15.42
C LYS A 434 -37.39 10.02 -15.59
N VAL A 435 -37.86 11.15 -16.08
CA VAL A 435 -37.05 12.20 -16.70
C VAL A 435 -37.42 13.54 -16.07
N LEU A 436 -36.39 14.32 -15.72
CA LEU A 436 -36.48 15.76 -15.51
C LEU A 436 -35.39 16.44 -16.36
N ALA A 437 -35.80 17.14 -17.40
CA ALA A 437 -34.93 17.73 -18.40
C ALA A 437 -34.98 19.26 -18.32
N TYR A 438 -33.81 19.88 -18.28
CA TYR A 438 -33.68 21.32 -18.14
C TYR A 438 -32.65 21.87 -19.12
N ASN A 439 -32.97 22.96 -19.80
CA ASN A 439 -32.10 23.65 -20.75
C ASN A 439 -32.73 25.02 -21.04
N ASN A 440 -31.96 26.09 -20.91
CA ASN A 440 -32.45 27.45 -21.22
C ASN A 440 -32.66 27.72 -22.72
N ASP A 441 -32.13 26.86 -23.59
CA ASP A 441 -32.33 26.88 -25.05
C ASP A 441 -32.56 25.43 -25.55
N PRO A 442 -33.76 24.86 -25.29
CA PRO A 442 -34.11 23.49 -25.64
C PRO A 442 -34.55 23.35 -27.11
N PRO A 443 -34.23 22.24 -27.79
CA PRO A 443 -34.56 22.09 -29.21
C PRO A 443 -36.07 22.01 -29.45
N ASN A 444 -36.51 22.60 -30.57
CA ASN A 444 -37.89 22.63 -31.04
C ASN A 444 -38.89 23.36 -30.10
N LEU A 445 -38.39 24.19 -29.19
CA LEU A 445 -39.18 25.01 -28.27
C LEU A 445 -38.60 26.44 -28.22
N PRO A 446 -39.39 27.46 -27.84
CA PRO A 446 -38.86 28.79 -27.58
C PRO A 446 -37.78 28.75 -26.47
N PRO A 447 -36.75 29.62 -26.54
CA PRO A 447 -35.82 29.80 -25.43
C PRO A 447 -36.54 30.15 -24.12
N GLY A 448 -36.02 29.63 -23.01
CA GLY A 448 -36.55 29.92 -21.67
C GLY A 448 -36.22 31.34 -21.21
N LYS A 449 -36.68 31.71 -20.01
CA LYS A 449 -36.29 32.98 -19.37
C LYS A 449 -34.77 33.13 -19.39
N GLU A 450 -34.28 34.27 -19.90
CA GLU A 450 -32.86 34.57 -20.12
C GLU A 450 -31.99 34.53 -18.85
N THR A 451 -32.61 34.47 -17.67
CA THR A 451 -31.89 34.43 -16.40
C THR A 451 -30.97 33.23 -16.29
N SER A 452 -31.37 32.02 -16.67
CA SER A 452 -30.55 30.81 -16.41
C SER A 452 -29.72 30.34 -17.60
N LYS A 453 -28.56 29.73 -17.32
CA LYS A 453 -27.69 29.04 -18.29
C LYS A 453 -27.63 27.52 -18.11
N ALA A 454 -28.39 26.98 -17.17
CA ALA A 454 -28.33 25.56 -16.79
C ALA A 454 -28.85 24.64 -17.90
N LYS A 455 -28.11 23.57 -18.21
CA LYS A 455 -28.53 22.51 -19.14
C LYS A 455 -28.18 21.11 -18.63
N GLY A 456 -29.07 20.16 -18.84
CA GLY A 456 -28.90 18.78 -18.40
C GLY A 456 -30.17 17.94 -18.38
N VAL A 457 -30.00 16.68 -18.00
CA VAL A 457 -31.07 15.70 -17.85
C VAL A 457 -30.80 14.92 -16.56
N LEU A 458 -31.82 14.79 -15.73
CA LEU A 458 -31.86 13.88 -14.60
C LEU A 458 -32.73 12.68 -14.99
N LEU A 459 -32.12 11.50 -15.06
CA LEU A 459 -32.80 10.22 -15.25
C LEU A 459 -32.95 9.54 -13.89
N VAL A 460 -34.13 9.04 -13.58
CA VAL A 460 -34.45 8.30 -12.35
C VAL A 460 -35.12 6.99 -12.72
N ASP A 461 -34.60 5.87 -12.22
CA ASP A 461 -35.26 4.56 -12.34
C ASP A 461 -36.43 4.52 -11.34
N ASN A 462 -37.64 4.34 -11.84
CA ASN A 462 -38.87 4.23 -11.04
C ASN A 462 -39.28 2.77 -10.80
N THR A 463 -38.34 1.83 -10.95
CA THR A 463 -38.46 0.46 -10.42
C THR A 463 -37.83 0.37 -9.03
N VAL A 464 -37.71 -0.84 -8.46
CA VAL A 464 -37.20 -1.07 -7.09
C VAL A 464 -35.67 -0.92 -6.98
N THR A 465 -35.04 -0.08 -7.80
CA THR A 465 -33.59 0.16 -7.78
C THR A 465 -33.25 1.62 -7.47
N ASP A 466 -32.49 1.82 -6.39
CA ASP A 466 -31.93 3.10 -5.88
C ASP A 466 -30.97 3.71 -6.90
N ALA A 467 -31.48 4.21 -8.03
CA ALA A 467 -30.72 4.55 -9.22
C ALA A 467 -31.19 5.85 -9.88
N ALA A 468 -30.27 6.80 -9.98
CA ALA A 468 -30.41 7.96 -10.86
C ALA A 468 -29.13 8.19 -11.66
N ALA A 469 -29.23 8.92 -12.76
CA ALA A 469 -28.10 9.43 -13.51
C ALA A 469 -28.33 10.93 -13.76
N TRP A 470 -27.35 11.75 -13.37
CA TRP A 470 -27.37 13.18 -13.65
C TRP A 470 -26.38 13.48 -14.78
N PHE A 471 -26.93 14.00 -15.87
CA PHE A 471 -26.21 14.39 -17.07
C PHE A 471 -26.23 15.91 -17.20
N ILE A 472 -25.07 16.52 -17.43
CA ILE A 472 -24.86 17.97 -17.50
C ILE A 472 -24.14 18.27 -18.82
N HIS A 473 -24.54 19.31 -19.54
CA HIS A 473 -23.90 19.69 -20.81
C HIS A 473 -23.83 21.21 -21.02
N THR A 474 -23.06 21.64 -22.01
CA THR A 474 -23.00 23.06 -22.42
C THR A 474 -23.70 23.34 -23.75
N ALA A 475 -24.00 22.32 -24.55
CA ALA A 475 -24.62 22.48 -25.87
C ALA A 475 -26.07 23.02 -25.79
N PRO A 476 -26.40 24.18 -26.41
CA PRO A 476 -27.77 24.59 -26.71
C PRO A 476 -28.42 23.69 -27.77
N ASN A 477 -29.74 23.82 -27.97
CA ASN A 477 -30.50 23.07 -28.98
C ASN A 477 -30.25 21.55 -28.95
N PHE A 478 -30.05 21.03 -27.73
CA PHE A 478 -29.78 19.63 -27.41
C PHE A 478 -30.44 19.33 -26.04
N LEU A 479 -31.15 18.23 -25.81
CA LEU A 479 -31.53 17.11 -26.68
C LEU A 479 -33.07 16.99 -26.68
N ALA A 480 -33.69 16.61 -27.79
CA ALA A 480 -35.15 16.53 -27.87
C ALA A 480 -35.69 15.31 -27.09
N HIS A 481 -36.52 15.55 -26.07
CA HIS A 481 -37.23 14.49 -25.35
C HIS A 481 -38.17 13.76 -26.33
N LEU A 482 -38.06 12.43 -26.41
CA LEU A 482 -38.73 11.59 -27.41
C LEU A 482 -38.43 11.91 -28.90
N GLY A 483 -37.54 12.86 -29.20
CA GLY A 483 -37.28 13.37 -30.56
C GLY A 483 -36.13 12.71 -31.32
N GLY A 484 -35.68 11.53 -30.90
CA GLY A 484 -34.49 10.87 -31.45
C GLY A 484 -33.16 11.51 -30.97
N TYR A 485 -32.03 10.91 -31.39
CA TYR A 485 -30.70 11.43 -31.05
C TYR A 485 -30.08 12.18 -32.23
N THR A 486 -29.99 13.51 -32.08
CA THR A 486 -29.49 14.44 -33.09
C THR A 486 -28.48 15.40 -32.46
N TRP A 487 -27.42 15.74 -33.21
CA TRP A 487 -26.45 16.77 -32.82
C TRP A 487 -26.76 18.09 -33.54
N PRO A 488 -26.92 19.23 -32.85
CA PRO A 488 -27.17 20.52 -33.50
C PRO A 488 -25.97 20.97 -34.32
N ALA A 489 -26.14 21.06 -35.65
CA ALA A 489 -25.05 21.33 -36.58
C ALA A 489 -24.32 22.66 -36.32
N ALA A 490 -25.03 23.71 -35.90
CA ALA A 490 -24.47 25.02 -35.56
C ALA A 490 -23.40 24.96 -34.45
N GLU A 491 -23.56 24.05 -33.49
CA GLU A 491 -22.61 23.87 -32.38
C GLU A 491 -21.37 23.04 -32.80
N THR A 492 -21.27 22.63 -34.06
CA THR A 492 -20.05 22.02 -34.61
C THR A 492 -18.87 22.99 -34.61
N ALA A 493 -19.10 24.31 -34.69
CA ALA A 493 -18.04 25.31 -34.60
C ALA A 493 -17.42 25.46 -33.19
N LYS A 494 -18.11 25.06 -32.11
CA LYS A 494 -17.74 25.42 -30.73
C LYS A 494 -17.28 24.24 -29.86
N GLY A 495 -16.47 24.50 -28.84
CA GLY A 495 -16.10 23.52 -27.81
C GLY A 495 -17.27 23.22 -26.87
N HIS A 496 -17.51 21.93 -26.55
CA HIS A 496 -18.56 21.50 -25.62
C HIS A 496 -18.09 20.38 -24.69
N MET A 497 -18.67 20.33 -23.49
CA MET A 497 -18.39 19.29 -22.50
C MET A 497 -19.68 18.73 -21.92
N PHE A 498 -19.62 17.44 -21.65
CA PHE A 498 -20.72 16.62 -21.12
C PHE A 498 -20.18 15.84 -19.93
N LEU A 499 -20.89 15.87 -18.80
CA LEU A 499 -20.56 15.12 -17.60
C LEU A 499 -21.75 14.22 -17.25
N CYS A 500 -21.48 12.93 -17.07
CA CYS A 500 -22.46 11.97 -16.56
C CYS A 500 -22.01 11.47 -15.18
N LEU A 501 -22.90 11.53 -14.19
CA LEU A 501 -22.71 11.05 -12.83
C LEU A 501 -23.78 10.00 -12.49
N SER A 502 -23.36 8.78 -12.11
CA SER A 502 -24.27 7.79 -11.53
C SER A 502 -24.54 8.14 -10.06
N LEU A 503 -25.81 8.24 -9.67
CA LEU A 503 -26.26 8.65 -8.35
C LEU A 503 -27.09 7.55 -7.67
N ASN A 504 -27.08 7.59 -6.34
CA ASN A 504 -28.10 6.95 -5.52
C ASN A 504 -29.27 7.95 -5.36
N GLU A 505 -30.49 7.46 -5.24
CA GLU A 505 -31.72 8.25 -5.15
C GLU A 505 -31.71 9.21 -3.94
N ILE A 506 -31.06 8.80 -2.85
CA ILE A 506 -30.85 9.63 -1.64
C ILE A 506 -30.04 10.93 -1.89
N HIS A 507 -29.46 11.12 -3.08
CA HIS A 507 -28.78 12.35 -3.47
C HIS A 507 -29.63 13.25 -4.39
N LEU A 508 -30.85 12.84 -4.75
CA LEU A 508 -31.76 13.65 -5.58
C LEU A 508 -32.10 14.99 -4.94
N ASN A 509 -32.51 15.03 -3.66
CA ASN A 509 -32.75 16.29 -2.95
C ASN A 509 -31.54 17.26 -2.98
N SER A 510 -30.31 16.73 -2.86
CA SER A 510 -29.09 17.55 -2.91
C SER A 510 -28.82 18.13 -4.31
N VAL A 511 -29.07 17.35 -5.37
CA VAL A 511 -28.94 17.82 -6.75
C VAL A 511 -30.09 18.77 -7.11
N ALA A 512 -31.32 18.45 -6.73
CA ALA A 512 -32.51 19.23 -7.00
C ALA A 512 -32.47 20.61 -6.32
N LYS A 513 -31.99 20.69 -5.06
CA LYS A 513 -31.79 21.98 -4.39
C LYS A 513 -30.77 22.86 -5.11
N ALA A 514 -29.62 22.29 -5.48
CA ALA A 514 -28.60 23.02 -6.24
C ALA A 514 -29.04 23.37 -7.68
N LEU A 515 -29.96 22.61 -8.27
CA LEU A 515 -30.67 22.97 -9.49
C LEU A 515 -31.69 24.09 -9.26
N ARG A 516 -32.49 24.07 -8.19
CA ARG A 516 -33.48 25.12 -7.91
C ARG A 516 -32.84 26.49 -7.69
N TYR A 517 -31.65 26.51 -7.08
CA TYR A 517 -30.81 27.71 -6.96
C TYR A 517 -30.24 28.22 -8.30
N GLN A 518 -30.37 27.49 -9.41
CA GLN A 518 -30.01 27.94 -10.77
C GLN A 518 -31.18 28.55 -11.55
N GLU A 519 -32.40 28.56 -10.99
CA GLU A 519 -33.63 29.02 -11.65
C GLU A 519 -33.83 28.43 -13.07
N PRO A 520 -33.68 27.10 -13.28
CA PRO A 520 -33.55 26.47 -14.59
C PRO A 520 -34.89 26.37 -15.33
N TYR A 521 -34.86 26.51 -16.66
CA TYR A 521 -36.02 26.20 -17.49
C TYR A 521 -36.18 24.69 -17.67
N ILE A 522 -37.21 24.13 -17.04
CA ILE A 522 -37.62 22.72 -17.21
C ILE A 522 -38.46 22.61 -18.50
N TYR A 523 -38.03 21.78 -19.45
CA TYR A 523 -38.72 21.60 -20.74
C TYR A 523 -39.33 20.21 -20.92
N ALA A 524 -38.96 19.23 -20.09
CA ALA A 524 -39.65 17.95 -20.01
C ALA A 524 -39.60 17.40 -18.57
N ASN A 525 -40.74 16.91 -18.08
CA ASN A 525 -40.84 16.21 -16.80
C ASN A 525 -41.87 15.08 -16.91
N ASN A 526 -41.56 13.90 -16.38
CA ASN A 526 -42.55 12.85 -16.14
C ASN A 526 -42.33 12.12 -14.79
N LEU A 527 -41.64 12.76 -13.83
CA LEU A 527 -41.45 12.24 -12.49
C LEU A 527 -42.81 12.02 -11.78
N PRO A 528 -43.11 10.81 -11.29
CA PRO A 528 -44.39 10.51 -10.65
C PRO A 528 -44.46 11.07 -9.22
N VAL A 529 -45.68 11.38 -8.79
CA VAL A 529 -46.00 11.91 -7.45
C VAL A 529 -45.38 11.08 -6.32
N ALA A 530 -45.29 9.75 -6.48
CA ALA A 530 -44.65 8.88 -5.50
C ALA A 530 -43.15 9.17 -5.25
N ILE A 531 -42.42 9.66 -6.26
CA ILE A 531 -41.03 10.11 -6.10
C ILE A 531 -41.00 11.55 -5.56
N LEU A 532 -41.86 12.43 -6.07
CA LEU A 532 -41.90 13.83 -5.61
C LEU A 532 -42.24 13.94 -4.11
N ASN A 533 -43.16 13.11 -3.62
CA ASN A 533 -43.53 13.03 -2.19
C ASN A 533 -42.40 12.48 -1.28
N GLN A 534 -41.40 11.79 -1.83
CA GLN A 534 -40.23 11.32 -1.09
C GLN A 534 -39.07 12.34 -1.12
N HIS A 535 -39.05 13.22 -2.12
CA HIS A 535 -37.97 14.17 -2.38
C HIS A 535 -38.50 15.59 -2.44
N GLU A 536 -38.75 16.19 -1.26
CA GLU A 536 -39.25 17.56 -1.10
C GLU A 536 -38.56 18.58 -2.00
N GLU A 537 -37.22 18.59 -2.06
CA GLU A 537 -36.46 19.56 -2.86
C GLU A 537 -36.55 19.31 -4.37
N LEU A 538 -36.86 18.06 -4.78
CA LEU A 538 -37.17 17.68 -6.16
C LEU A 538 -38.62 18.07 -6.53
N SER A 539 -39.57 17.88 -5.62
CA SER A 539 -40.94 18.42 -5.74
C SER A 539 -40.92 19.94 -5.88
N ASN A 540 -40.18 20.63 -5.01
CA ASN A 540 -40.00 22.07 -5.04
C ASN A 540 -39.35 22.56 -6.35
N LEU A 541 -38.43 21.78 -6.94
CA LEU A 541 -37.84 22.08 -8.26
C LEU A 541 -38.87 21.90 -9.40
N VAL A 542 -39.59 20.77 -9.42
CA VAL A 542 -40.60 20.45 -10.45
C VAL A 542 -41.76 21.44 -10.43
N ASN A 543 -42.22 21.84 -9.24
CA ASN A 543 -43.32 22.79 -9.05
C ASN A 543 -42.88 24.26 -9.14
N GLY A 544 -41.63 24.55 -9.51
CA GLY A 544 -41.14 25.91 -9.74
C GLY A 544 -41.04 26.80 -8.48
N ILE A 545 -40.90 26.21 -7.28
CA ILE A 545 -40.96 26.94 -6.01
C ILE A 545 -39.68 27.77 -5.80
N GLU A 546 -39.82 29.09 -5.87
CA GLU A 546 -38.73 30.07 -5.80
C GLU A 546 -37.91 30.03 -4.51
N VAL A 547 -36.61 30.32 -4.60
CA VAL A 547 -35.75 30.51 -3.41
C VAL A 547 -35.97 31.91 -2.84
N ARG A 548 -36.91 32.03 -1.90
CA ARG A 548 -37.29 33.30 -1.28
C ARG A 548 -36.52 33.65 0.00
N VAL A 549 -35.99 32.66 0.71
CA VAL A 549 -35.33 32.82 2.02
C VAL A 549 -33.80 32.71 1.88
N THR A 550 -33.05 33.41 2.74
CA THR A 550 -31.59 33.33 2.83
C THR A 550 -31.12 32.03 3.51
N PRO A 551 -29.91 31.52 3.20
CA PRO A 551 -28.91 32.07 2.29
C PRO A 551 -29.19 31.77 0.81
N PHE A 552 -28.93 32.74 -0.07
CA PHE A 552 -29.03 32.58 -1.53
C PHE A 552 -27.86 31.79 -2.18
N LEU A 553 -27.12 31.01 -1.38
CA LEU A 553 -26.04 30.12 -1.79
C LEU A 553 -26.22 28.74 -1.15
N GLU A 554 -26.20 27.69 -1.97
CA GLU A 554 -26.31 26.28 -1.56
C GLU A 554 -24.97 25.56 -1.67
N HIS A 555 -24.71 24.56 -0.79
CA HIS A 555 -23.53 23.69 -0.88
C HIS A 555 -23.83 22.28 -0.37
N ALA A 556 -23.94 21.32 -1.28
CA ALA A 556 -24.06 19.90 -0.98
C ALA A 556 -22.75 19.13 -1.21
N ARG A 557 -22.59 17.99 -0.53
CA ARG A 557 -21.53 17.00 -0.77
C ARG A 557 -22.11 15.59 -0.76
N PHE A 558 -21.73 14.76 -1.73
CA PHE A 558 -22.17 13.37 -1.86
C PHE A 558 -21.15 12.52 -2.63
N VAL A 559 -21.46 11.24 -2.84
CA VAL A 559 -20.64 10.31 -3.62
C VAL A 559 -21.44 9.66 -4.75
N THR A 560 -20.76 9.26 -5.82
CA THR A 560 -21.39 8.51 -6.92
C THR A 560 -21.79 7.08 -6.51
N LYS A 561 -22.72 6.48 -7.25
CA LYS A 561 -23.23 5.13 -7.03
C LYS A 561 -22.17 4.07 -7.28
N ARG A 562 -21.89 3.23 -6.27
CA ARG A 562 -20.77 2.27 -6.27
C ARG A 562 -21.02 1.05 -7.17
N THR A 563 -20.11 0.82 -8.11
CA THR A 563 -19.84 -0.52 -8.68
C THR A 563 -18.39 -0.97 -8.50
N GLN A 564 -17.41 -0.05 -8.53
CA GLN A 564 -15.99 -0.33 -8.27
C GLN A 564 -15.33 0.74 -7.36
N VAL A 565 -15.36 2.02 -7.75
CA VAL A 565 -14.78 3.15 -7.00
C VAL A 565 -15.81 4.26 -6.85
N GLU A 566 -15.97 4.81 -5.64
CA GLU A 566 -16.84 5.98 -5.37
C GLU A 566 -16.06 7.28 -5.63
N ALA A 567 -16.68 8.26 -6.30
CA ALA A 567 -16.10 9.57 -6.54
C ALA A 567 -16.75 10.63 -5.63
N ASN A 568 -15.93 11.46 -4.99
CA ASN A 568 -16.37 12.58 -4.17
C ASN A 568 -16.88 13.73 -5.06
N VAL A 569 -18.13 14.15 -4.83
CA VAL A 569 -18.77 15.26 -5.55
C VAL A 569 -19.21 16.33 -4.56
N GLN A 570 -18.91 17.59 -4.87
CA GLN A 570 -19.43 18.77 -4.17
C GLN A 570 -20.20 19.62 -5.18
N VAL A 571 -21.41 20.03 -4.83
CA VAL A 571 -22.25 20.86 -5.70
C VAL A 571 -22.57 22.18 -5.01
N PHE A 572 -22.34 23.28 -5.72
CA PHE A 572 -22.66 24.63 -5.28
C PHE A 572 -23.80 25.19 -6.12
N GLY A 573 -24.79 25.81 -5.49
CA GLY A 573 -25.88 26.55 -6.16
C GLY A 573 -25.85 28.03 -5.78
N LYS A 574 -26.22 28.91 -6.73
CA LYS A 574 -26.12 30.36 -6.60
C LYS A 574 -27.35 31.04 -7.24
N HIS A 575 -28.26 31.53 -6.42
CA HIS A 575 -29.47 32.22 -6.89
C HIS A 575 -29.16 33.65 -7.40
N THR A 576 -30.01 34.23 -8.24
CA THR A 576 -29.92 35.64 -8.72
C THR A 576 -29.63 36.62 -7.59
N LYS A 577 -30.47 36.58 -6.55
CA LYS A 577 -30.42 37.39 -5.31
C LYS A 577 -29.13 37.25 -4.47
N SER A 578 -28.18 36.40 -4.86
CA SER A 578 -26.88 36.26 -4.17
C SER A 578 -25.85 37.33 -4.54
N PHE A 579 -26.03 38.03 -5.67
CA PHE A 579 -25.11 39.03 -6.24
C PHE A 579 -23.62 38.63 -6.23
N SER A 580 -23.35 37.32 -6.33
CA SER A 580 -22.03 36.74 -6.05
C SER A 580 -21.36 36.17 -7.29
N ASP A 581 -20.04 36.24 -7.32
CA ASP A 581 -19.20 35.58 -8.31
C ASP A 581 -18.97 34.11 -7.91
N ILE A 582 -19.31 33.17 -8.81
CA ILE A 582 -19.18 31.73 -8.55
C ILE A 582 -17.71 31.33 -8.31
N TYR A 583 -16.74 31.99 -8.95
CA TYR A 583 -15.34 31.61 -8.84
C TYR A 583 -14.68 32.20 -7.58
N GLY A 584 -14.76 33.52 -7.40
CA GLY A 584 -14.10 34.25 -6.33
C GLY A 584 -14.87 34.31 -5.00
N ARG A 585 -16.21 34.43 -5.00
CA ARG A 585 -17.00 34.50 -3.75
C ARG A 585 -17.53 33.15 -3.30
N VAL A 586 -17.90 32.26 -4.22
CA VAL A 586 -18.38 30.91 -3.87
C VAL A 586 -17.22 29.94 -3.78
N LEU A 587 -16.63 29.50 -4.90
CA LEU A 587 -15.61 28.44 -4.93
C LEU A 587 -14.36 28.76 -4.10
N ARG A 588 -13.61 29.82 -4.44
CA ARG A 588 -12.35 30.17 -3.77
C ARG A 588 -12.50 30.31 -2.25
N ASN A 589 -13.60 30.92 -1.79
CA ASN A 589 -13.85 31.15 -0.37
C ASN A 589 -14.32 29.87 0.35
N LYS A 590 -15.36 29.18 -0.18
CA LYS A 590 -15.91 27.94 0.44
C LYS A 590 -14.95 26.75 0.38
N LEU A 591 -14.06 26.72 -0.61
CA LEU A 591 -13.02 25.69 -0.74
C LEU A 591 -11.67 26.13 -0.15
N SER A 592 -11.48 27.40 0.23
CA SER A 592 -10.26 27.93 0.85
C SER A 592 -9.00 27.48 0.10
N ALA A 593 -8.94 27.83 -1.19
CA ALA A 593 -7.91 27.38 -2.12
C ALA A 593 -7.77 28.37 -3.29
N SER A 594 -6.61 28.40 -3.94
CA SER A 594 -6.41 29.16 -5.18
C SER A 594 -7.16 28.49 -6.34
N ILE A 595 -7.68 29.30 -7.27
CA ILE A 595 -8.51 28.85 -8.38
C ILE A 595 -7.92 29.31 -9.72
N ARG A 596 -7.75 28.37 -10.67
CA ARG A 596 -7.52 28.65 -12.10
C ARG A 596 -8.83 28.51 -12.89
N ILE A 597 -9.17 29.44 -13.77
CA ILE A 597 -10.48 29.53 -14.47
C ILE A 597 -10.33 29.38 -15.99
N TRP A 598 -11.10 28.47 -16.59
CA TRP A 598 -11.44 28.47 -18.01
C TRP A 598 -12.93 28.81 -18.19
N ALA A 599 -13.20 30.04 -18.63
CA ALA A 599 -14.52 30.55 -18.98
C ALA A 599 -14.34 31.85 -19.79
N HIS A 600 -15.36 32.27 -20.53
CA HIS A 600 -15.40 33.61 -21.11
C HIS A 600 -15.29 34.69 -20.01
N SER A 601 -14.61 35.80 -20.28
CA SER A 601 -14.45 36.90 -19.31
C SER A 601 -14.48 38.27 -19.96
N ASP A 602 -14.80 39.30 -19.19
CA ASP A 602 -14.64 40.71 -19.59
C ASP A 602 -13.42 41.36 -18.92
N ALA A 603 -13.12 42.62 -19.28
CA ALA A 603 -12.01 43.40 -18.74
C ALA A 603 -12.20 43.84 -17.26
N ARG A 604 -13.43 43.82 -16.74
CA ARG A 604 -13.72 44.12 -15.32
C ARG A 604 -13.45 42.90 -14.43
N SER A 605 -13.53 41.68 -14.97
CA SER A 605 -13.12 40.42 -14.34
C SER A 605 -11.60 40.19 -14.37
N LYS A 606 -10.88 41.03 -13.62
CA LYS A 606 -9.42 40.97 -13.45
C LYS A 606 -8.98 39.83 -12.51
N SER A 607 -7.89 39.16 -12.85
CA SER A 607 -7.26 38.15 -11.98
C SER A 607 -6.79 38.73 -10.62
N ILE A 608 -6.99 37.98 -9.53
CA ILE A 608 -6.62 38.35 -8.15
C ILE A 608 -5.35 37.60 -7.74
N CYS A 609 -4.20 38.27 -7.83
CA CYS A 609 -2.88 37.66 -7.61
C CYS A 609 -2.27 37.90 -6.21
N LYS A 610 -2.88 38.77 -5.39
CA LYS A 610 -2.47 39.09 -4.01
C LYS A 610 -3.37 38.35 -2.98
N GLY A 611 -2.85 38.12 -1.77
CA GLY A 611 -3.53 37.37 -0.71
C GLY A 611 -3.27 35.85 -0.72
N GLN A 612 -3.78 35.15 0.30
CA GLN A 612 -3.51 33.72 0.57
C GLN A 612 -4.06 32.76 -0.50
N HIS A 613 -5.15 33.13 -1.17
CA HIS A 613 -5.80 32.33 -2.20
C HIS A 613 -6.02 33.17 -3.47
N LYS A 614 -5.39 32.75 -4.57
CA LYS A 614 -5.34 33.49 -5.83
C LYS A 614 -6.50 33.09 -6.76
N LEU A 615 -6.91 33.99 -7.65
CA LEU A 615 -7.95 33.77 -8.66
C LEU A 615 -7.36 34.15 -10.02
N ARG A 616 -7.15 33.19 -10.93
CA ARG A 616 -6.36 33.42 -12.15
C ARG A 616 -7.03 32.82 -13.38
N LYS A 617 -7.12 33.58 -14.47
CA LYS A 617 -7.64 33.08 -15.76
C LYS A 617 -6.59 32.23 -16.46
N ILE A 618 -6.95 31.05 -16.96
CA ILE A 618 -6.10 30.23 -17.85
C ILE A 618 -5.91 30.99 -19.19
N ALA A 619 -4.76 30.89 -19.85
CA ALA A 619 -4.49 31.59 -21.12
C ALA A 619 -5.33 31.04 -22.28
N SER A 620 -5.81 31.92 -23.19
CA SER A 620 -6.37 31.53 -24.49
C SER A 620 -5.31 31.79 -25.59
N PRO A 621 -5.10 30.88 -26.56
CA PRO A 621 -5.61 29.50 -26.60
C PRO A 621 -4.88 28.58 -25.60
N MET A 622 -5.44 27.38 -25.39
CA MET A 622 -4.83 26.28 -24.65
C MET A 622 -4.82 24.99 -25.49
N GLN A 623 -3.92 24.07 -25.14
CA GLN A 623 -3.87 22.72 -25.72
C GLN A 623 -4.64 21.76 -24.80
N PHE A 624 -5.85 21.37 -25.20
CA PHE A 624 -6.77 20.58 -24.37
C PHE A 624 -7.16 19.26 -25.04
N ALA A 625 -6.79 18.15 -24.39
CA ALA A 625 -7.03 16.79 -24.89
C ALA A 625 -6.60 16.61 -26.37
N ASP A 626 -5.39 17.07 -26.69
CA ASP A 626 -4.73 17.01 -28.01
C ASP A 626 -5.28 17.94 -29.11
N SER A 627 -6.23 18.82 -28.81
CA SER A 627 -6.72 19.87 -29.73
C SER A 627 -6.32 21.27 -29.22
N GLU A 628 -6.05 22.22 -30.12
CA GLU A 628 -5.90 23.63 -29.75
C GLU A 628 -7.28 24.30 -29.62
N VAL A 629 -7.48 25.04 -28.53
CA VAL A 629 -8.79 25.58 -28.15
C VAL A 629 -8.64 27.02 -27.69
N SER A 630 -9.27 27.96 -28.39
CA SER A 630 -9.50 29.31 -27.86
C SER A 630 -10.75 29.31 -26.96
N ARG A 631 -10.71 30.10 -25.88
CA ARG A 631 -11.83 30.33 -24.95
C ARG A 631 -13.05 30.87 -25.70
N GLU A 632 -12.80 31.70 -26.69
CA GLU A 632 -13.77 32.38 -27.53
C GLU A 632 -14.52 31.41 -28.46
N ALA A 633 -13.87 30.30 -28.84
CA ALA A 633 -14.49 29.19 -29.54
C ALA A 633 -15.04 28.10 -28.60
N ASP A 634 -14.91 28.21 -27.27
CA ASP A 634 -15.26 27.15 -26.32
C ASP A 634 -16.42 27.53 -25.40
N SER A 635 -17.54 26.81 -25.53
CA SER A 635 -18.71 26.97 -24.65
C SER A 635 -18.53 26.30 -23.28
N THR A 636 -17.38 25.68 -23.00
CA THR A 636 -17.10 25.08 -21.70
C THR A 636 -16.64 26.09 -20.65
N ARG A 637 -17.00 25.78 -19.41
CA ARG A 637 -16.76 26.60 -18.23
C ARG A 637 -16.33 25.67 -17.11
N TRP A 638 -15.09 25.84 -16.64
CA TRP A 638 -14.53 24.99 -15.60
C TRP A 638 -13.41 25.69 -14.82
N ALA A 639 -13.09 25.14 -13.65
CA ALA A 639 -12.06 25.66 -12.77
C ALA A 639 -11.28 24.56 -12.05
N LEU A 640 -10.01 24.82 -11.80
CA LEU A 640 -9.11 23.96 -11.02
C LEU A 640 -8.93 24.53 -9.61
N VAL A 641 -9.08 23.67 -8.60
CA VAL A 641 -8.91 24.01 -7.19
C VAL A 641 -7.52 23.56 -6.73
N GLU A 642 -6.58 24.51 -6.72
CA GLU A 642 -5.16 24.24 -6.49
C GLU A 642 -4.92 23.74 -5.05
N GLY A 643 -4.19 22.63 -4.92
CA GLY A 643 -3.93 21.98 -3.63
C GLY A 643 -5.09 21.12 -3.08
N LYS A 644 -6.21 20.98 -3.80
CA LYS A 644 -7.35 20.14 -3.40
C LYS A 644 -7.80 19.11 -4.44
N ASN A 645 -6.96 18.82 -5.45
CA ASN A 645 -7.17 17.75 -6.43
C ASN A 645 -8.59 17.75 -7.05
N THR A 646 -9.20 18.92 -7.22
CA THR A 646 -10.62 19.08 -7.54
C THR A 646 -10.80 19.90 -8.81
N VAL A 647 -11.63 19.39 -9.72
CA VAL A 647 -12.07 20.07 -10.95
C VAL A 647 -13.55 20.42 -10.81
N CYS A 648 -13.92 21.68 -11.05
CA CYS A 648 -15.30 22.16 -11.01
C CYS A 648 -15.78 22.50 -12.41
N LEU A 649 -16.88 21.91 -12.87
CA LEU A 649 -17.62 22.41 -14.04
C LEU A 649 -18.61 23.47 -13.60
N THR A 650 -18.75 24.57 -14.33
CA THR A 650 -19.55 25.74 -13.96
C THR A 650 -20.56 26.12 -15.04
N THR A 651 -21.62 26.86 -14.68
CA THR A 651 -22.62 27.38 -15.65
C THR A 651 -22.45 28.87 -15.97
N ASN A 652 -21.81 29.66 -15.10
CA ASN A 652 -21.55 31.08 -15.34
C ASN A 652 -20.25 31.33 -16.11
N ASP A 653 -20.26 32.38 -16.92
CA ASP A 653 -19.03 33.02 -17.40
C ASP A 653 -18.32 33.72 -16.23
N TYR A 654 -17.06 34.11 -16.41
CA TYR A 654 -16.33 34.96 -15.45
C TYR A 654 -16.43 36.43 -15.90
N LYS A 655 -17.64 36.96 -15.93
CA LYS A 655 -17.97 38.35 -16.31
C LYS A 655 -18.62 39.09 -15.13
N ALA A 656 -18.54 40.42 -15.10
CA ALA A 656 -19.06 41.24 -14.01
C ALA A 656 -20.60 41.14 -13.86
N SER A 657 -21.33 40.98 -14.98
CA SER A 657 -22.78 40.77 -15.04
C SER A 657 -23.24 39.44 -14.42
N GLU A 658 -22.40 38.39 -14.47
CA GLU A 658 -22.74 37.04 -14.02
C GLU A 658 -22.93 36.95 -12.49
N LYS A 659 -22.63 38.03 -11.77
CA LYS A 659 -22.97 38.18 -10.35
C LYS A 659 -24.49 38.12 -10.12
N GLN A 660 -25.27 38.70 -11.03
CA GLN A 660 -26.74 38.74 -10.98
C GLN A 660 -27.39 37.50 -11.64
N ILE A 661 -26.70 36.87 -12.59
CA ILE A 661 -27.14 35.63 -13.25
C ILE A 661 -27.00 34.46 -12.25
N PRO A 662 -28.00 33.59 -12.06
CA PRO A 662 -27.92 32.41 -11.21
C PRO A 662 -26.96 31.37 -11.80
N GLY A 663 -26.56 30.37 -11.02
CA GLY A 663 -25.59 29.39 -11.51
C GLY A 663 -25.14 28.36 -10.50
N ALA A 664 -24.19 27.52 -10.91
CA ALA A 664 -23.67 26.44 -10.11
C ALA A 664 -22.21 26.08 -10.45
N ALA A 665 -21.65 25.26 -9.56
CA ALA A 665 -20.41 24.53 -9.78
C ALA A 665 -20.57 23.06 -9.34
N VAL A 666 -20.26 22.11 -10.22
CA VAL A 666 -20.19 20.68 -9.91
C VAL A 666 -18.72 20.28 -9.84
N CYS A 667 -18.23 20.09 -8.63
CA CYS A 667 -16.84 19.85 -8.30
C CYS A 667 -16.58 18.37 -8.00
N ILE A 668 -15.62 17.77 -8.70
CA ILE A 668 -15.20 16.38 -8.54
C ILE A 668 -13.79 16.36 -7.96
N GLU A 669 -13.64 15.73 -6.80
CA GLU A 669 -12.35 15.54 -6.12
C GLU A 669 -11.73 14.21 -6.57
N ASN A 670 -10.76 14.29 -7.49
CA ASN A 670 -9.99 13.15 -7.99
C ASN A 670 -8.66 13.64 -8.57
N ALA A 671 -7.54 13.13 -8.06
CA ALA A 671 -6.19 13.59 -8.45
C ALA A 671 -5.86 13.36 -9.93
N HIS A 672 -6.33 12.26 -10.53
CA HIS A 672 -6.01 11.90 -11.91
C HIS A 672 -6.83 12.78 -12.88
N VAL A 673 -8.12 13.02 -12.58
CA VAL A 673 -8.96 13.99 -13.31
C VAL A 673 -8.38 15.41 -13.19
N TYR A 674 -7.97 15.82 -11.97
CA TYR A 674 -7.33 17.12 -11.75
C TYR A 674 -6.03 17.27 -12.56
N ASN A 675 -5.18 16.24 -12.60
CA ASN A 675 -3.96 16.25 -13.39
C ASN A 675 -4.26 16.35 -14.90
N ALA A 676 -5.26 15.62 -15.40
CA ALA A 676 -5.65 15.64 -16.81
C ALA A 676 -6.21 17.01 -17.27
N PHE A 677 -6.97 17.73 -16.44
CA PHE A 677 -7.39 19.11 -16.74
C PHE A 677 -6.26 20.13 -16.48
N SER A 678 -5.42 19.90 -15.45
CA SER A 678 -4.28 20.79 -15.15
C SER A 678 -3.14 20.69 -16.16
N ALA A 679 -3.11 19.65 -17.01
CA ALA A 679 -2.19 19.51 -18.13
C ALA A 679 -2.38 20.61 -19.17
N ALA A 680 -3.63 20.85 -19.58
CA ALA A 680 -3.99 21.90 -20.53
C ALA A 680 -3.84 23.31 -19.94
N ALA A 681 -4.17 23.47 -18.66
CA ALA A 681 -4.23 24.75 -17.95
C ALA A 681 -2.86 25.35 -17.56
N PHE A 682 -1.78 25.02 -18.26
CA PHE A 682 -0.41 25.41 -17.86
C PHE A 682 -0.13 26.91 -17.97
N ASN A 683 -0.75 27.59 -18.95
CA ASN A 683 -0.60 29.03 -19.18
C ASN A 683 -1.75 29.82 -18.53
N ILE A 684 -1.50 31.10 -18.21
CA ILE A 684 -2.43 32.02 -17.52
C ILE A 684 -2.56 33.33 -18.33
N LEU A 685 -3.78 33.88 -18.47
CA LEU A 685 -4.01 35.18 -19.10
C LEU A 685 -3.50 36.30 -18.19
N ASN A 686 -2.88 37.30 -18.81
CA ASN A 686 -2.62 38.61 -18.18
C ASN A 686 -3.70 39.60 -18.66
N ASP A 687 -4.28 40.35 -17.74
CA ASP A 687 -5.27 41.38 -18.04
C ASP A 687 -4.56 42.74 -18.20
N ALA A 688 -4.69 43.38 -19.36
CA ALA A 688 -3.86 44.53 -19.75
C ALA A 688 -4.05 45.79 -18.87
N ASP A 689 -5.20 45.95 -18.20
CA ASP A 689 -5.49 47.09 -17.31
C ASP A 689 -4.92 46.92 -15.89
N ASN A 690 -3.71 46.41 -15.78
CA ASN A 690 -2.76 46.78 -14.73
C ASN A 690 -1.37 46.46 -15.27
N SER A 691 -0.49 47.45 -15.25
CA SER A 691 0.93 47.22 -15.52
C SER A 691 1.49 46.11 -14.61
N ASN A 692 2.56 45.46 -15.10
CA ASN A 692 3.26 44.35 -14.46
C ASN A 692 2.61 42.95 -14.59
N CYS A 693 2.40 42.47 -15.83
CA CYS A 693 2.81 41.11 -16.20
C CYS A 693 2.95 40.88 -17.72
N TYR A 694 4.13 40.36 -18.11
CA TYR A 694 4.50 39.85 -19.43
C TYR A 694 4.72 40.88 -20.56
N PHE A 695 5.95 41.40 -20.61
CA PHE A 695 6.56 41.82 -21.87
C PHE A 695 7.24 40.59 -22.51
N ASP A 696 7.22 40.47 -23.83
CA ASP A 696 7.89 39.38 -24.56
C ASP A 696 9.29 39.84 -24.99
N ILE A 697 10.30 39.01 -24.73
CA ILE A 697 11.58 39.07 -25.45
C ILE A 697 11.83 37.69 -26.06
N THR A 698 11.18 37.51 -27.21
CA THR A 698 11.26 36.38 -28.14
C THR A 698 10.77 35.02 -27.64
N ARG A 699 9.48 34.75 -27.87
CA ARG A 699 8.90 33.46 -28.33
C ARG A 699 9.73 32.18 -28.06
N LYS A 700 9.85 31.77 -26.79
CA LYS A 700 9.70 30.37 -26.28
C LYS A 700 10.27 30.12 -24.88
N GLN A 701 11.31 30.83 -24.41
CA GLN A 701 12.15 30.31 -23.31
C GLN A 701 12.24 31.07 -21.98
N LEU A 702 11.83 32.34 -21.83
CA LEU A 702 11.90 33.01 -20.51
C LEU A 702 10.82 32.58 -19.49
N GLY A 703 9.94 31.65 -19.88
CA GLY A 703 9.10 30.87 -18.95
C GLY A 703 9.74 29.56 -18.46
N ALA A 704 10.90 29.16 -19.01
CA ALA A 704 11.49 27.86 -18.75
C ALA A 704 12.26 27.82 -17.42
N ARG A 705 11.82 26.97 -16.50
CA ARG A 705 12.71 26.48 -15.43
C ARG A 705 13.38 25.23 -15.99
N TYR A 706 14.69 25.20 -16.02
CA TYR A 706 15.40 24.06 -16.60
C TYR A 706 16.68 23.72 -15.87
N PHE A 707 17.04 22.44 -15.95
CA PHE A 707 18.40 21.98 -15.72
C PHE A 707 19.02 21.67 -17.09
N VAL A 708 20.29 22.05 -17.26
CA VAL A 708 21.14 21.49 -18.32
C VAL A 708 22.27 20.75 -17.64
N TYR A 709 22.47 19.49 -18.00
CA TYR A 709 23.62 18.68 -17.62
C TYR A 709 24.47 18.38 -18.84
N LYS A 710 25.75 18.76 -18.78
CA LYS A 710 26.77 18.49 -19.78
C LYS A 710 27.62 17.33 -19.26
N PRO A 711 27.62 16.13 -19.87
CA PRO A 711 28.39 15.01 -19.36
C PRO A 711 29.92 15.17 -19.57
N PRO A 712 30.77 14.41 -18.84
CA PRO A 712 32.19 14.32 -19.13
C PRO A 712 32.45 13.86 -20.57
N ASN A 713 33.40 14.50 -21.26
CA ASN A 713 33.76 14.25 -22.67
C ASN A 713 32.63 14.39 -23.71
N VAL A 714 31.40 14.79 -23.34
CA VAL A 714 30.26 14.90 -24.27
C VAL A 714 29.77 16.34 -24.36
N LEU A 715 29.92 16.94 -25.54
CA LEU A 715 29.48 18.32 -25.82
C LEU A 715 27.97 18.42 -26.06
N GLN A 716 27.32 17.31 -26.46
CA GLN A 716 25.88 17.21 -26.56
C GLN A 716 25.26 17.13 -25.15
N THR A 717 24.57 18.19 -24.74
CA THR A 717 24.02 18.27 -23.38
C THR A 717 22.68 17.54 -23.25
N LYS A 718 22.35 17.17 -22.01
CA LYS A 718 21.02 16.75 -21.60
C LYS A 718 20.30 17.96 -21.00
N ILE A 719 19.09 18.26 -21.46
CA ILE A 719 18.21 19.27 -20.89
C ILE A 719 17.01 18.60 -20.22
N MET A 720 16.54 19.20 -19.13
CA MET A 720 15.25 18.90 -18.51
C MET A 720 14.48 20.22 -18.38
N GLN A 721 13.42 20.37 -19.19
CA GLN A 721 12.55 21.54 -19.18
C GLN A 721 11.34 21.32 -18.25
N SER A 722 10.84 22.39 -17.63
CA SER A 722 9.62 22.34 -16.82
C SER A 722 8.38 22.07 -17.67
N GLY A 723 7.81 20.88 -17.54
CA GLY A 723 6.52 20.48 -18.12
C GLY A 723 5.77 19.52 -17.19
N LEU A 724 4.84 18.73 -17.74
CA LEU A 724 4.11 17.69 -16.99
C LEU A 724 5.04 16.57 -16.51
N ASN A 725 5.78 15.97 -17.44
CA ASN A 725 6.71 14.88 -17.18
C ASN A 725 8.14 15.35 -17.53
N PRO A 726 8.79 16.20 -16.71
CA PRO A 726 10.17 16.62 -16.92
C PRO A 726 11.11 15.41 -16.85
N ALA A 727 11.60 15.02 -18.03
CA ALA A 727 12.62 13.99 -18.21
C ALA A 727 13.91 14.63 -18.73
N TRP A 728 15.01 13.89 -18.69
CA TRP A 728 16.20 14.24 -19.45
C TRP A 728 15.97 13.93 -20.94
N ALA A 729 16.34 14.87 -21.80
CA ALA A 729 16.36 14.72 -23.25
C ALA A 729 17.64 15.37 -23.81
N PRO A 730 18.11 14.98 -25.00
CA PRO A 730 19.17 15.74 -25.68
C PRO A 730 18.72 17.19 -25.94
N SER A 731 19.63 18.16 -25.73
CA SER A 731 19.41 19.55 -26.15
C SER A 731 19.32 19.67 -27.67
N ALA A 732 18.66 20.73 -28.16
CA ALA A 732 18.52 20.98 -29.61
C ALA A 732 19.85 21.22 -30.34
N GLN A 733 20.93 21.54 -29.62
CA GLN A 733 22.30 21.74 -30.12
C GLN A 733 23.33 21.31 -29.05
N PRO A 734 24.62 21.15 -29.39
CA PRO A 734 25.72 21.00 -28.43
C PRO A 734 26.01 22.29 -27.64
N ILE A 735 26.66 22.18 -26.47
CA ILE A 735 26.95 23.33 -25.58
C ILE A 735 27.79 24.43 -26.25
N GLN A 736 28.71 24.05 -27.15
CA GLN A 736 29.61 24.97 -27.83
C GLN A 736 28.97 25.71 -29.01
N SER A 737 27.73 25.38 -29.38
CA SER A 737 27.03 26.07 -30.47
C SER A 737 26.75 27.51 -30.06
N ASN A 738 27.13 28.47 -30.89
CA ASN A 738 26.87 29.90 -30.71
C ASN A 738 25.43 30.32 -31.06
N ASN A 739 24.58 29.38 -31.48
CA ASN A 739 23.13 29.57 -31.66
C ASN A 739 22.35 28.29 -31.28
N GLY A 740 21.04 28.40 -31.02
CA GLY A 740 20.11 27.29 -30.84
C GLY A 740 20.18 26.51 -29.52
N HIS A 741 21.26 26.64 -28.73
CA HIS A 741 21.36 26.04 -27.39
C HIS A 741 20.64 26.92 -26.34
N SER A 742 19.92 26.30 -25.40
CA SER A 742 19.08 27.01 -24.42
C SER A 742 19.83 28.01 -23.53
N ILE A 743 21.05 27.64 -23.09
CA ILE A 743 21.93 28.53 -22.32
C ILE A 743 22.28 29.79 -23.12
N VAL A 744 22.53 29.68 -24.42
CA VAL A 744 22.83 30.82 -25.32
C VAL A 744 21.61 31.72 -25.43
N GLN A 745 20.44 31.12 -25.69
CA GLN A 745 19.17 31.82 -25.81
C GLN A 745 18.77 32.53 -24.50
N THR A 746 19.12 31.95 -23.35
CA THR A 746 18.88 32.56 -22.02
C THR A 746 19.87 33.69 -21.72
N MET A 747 21.13 33.56 -22.15
CA MET A 747 22.21 34.52 -21.89
C MET A 747 22.40 35.54 -23.03
N ALA A 748 21.50 35.61 -24.00
CA ALA A 748 21.63 36.48 -25.18
C ALA A 748 21.83 37.96 -24.79
N HIS A 749 21.09 38.42 -23.78
CA HIS A 749 21.16 39.78 -23.21
C HIS A 749 22.22 39.95 -22.11
N PHE A 750 23.20 39.06 -22.08
CA PHE A 750 24.40 39.14 -21.25
C PHE A 750 25.67 39.12 -22.11
N VAL A 751 25.66 38.34 -23.20
CA VAL A 751 26.76 38.27 -24.18
C VAL A 751 26.72 39.39 -25.22
N ALA A 752 25.59 40.09 -25.34
CA ALA A 752 25.38 41.29 -26.14
C ALA A 752 24.52 42.28 -25.34
N ASP A 753 24.64 43.58 -25.65
CA ASP A 753 23.96 44.63 -24.87
C ASP A 753 22.44 44.60 -25.06
N ASN A 754 21.72 45.01 -24.01
CA ASN A 754 20.27 45.23 -24.04
C ASN A 754 19.91 46.32 -23.02
N PRO A 755 19.37 47.48 -23.45
CA PRO A 755 19.08 48.60 -22.56
C PRO A 755 18.05 48.26 -21.47
N ASN A 756 17.19 47.27 -21.68
CA ASN A 756 16.13 46.88 -20.76
C ASN A 756 16.56 45.82 -19.73
N ILE A 757 17.60 45.04 -20.03
CA ILE A 757 18.10 43.99 -19.12
C ILE A 757 19.30 44.52 -18.33
N LYS A 758 19.26 44.34 -17.02
CA LYS A 758 20.33 44.70 -16.09
C LYS A 758 20.87 43.45 -15.43
N VAL A 759 22.18 43.41 -15.24
CA VAL A 759 22.91 42.18 -14.94
C VAL A 759 23.77 42.34 -13.70
N LEU A 760 23.86 41.25 -12.93
CA LEU A 760 24.86 41.06 -11.89
C LEU A 760 25.39 39.62 -12.02
N ALA A 761 26.65 39.49 -12.42
CA ALA A 761 27.29 38.20 -12.64
C ALA A 761 28.50 38.01 -11.72
N TYR A 762 28.62 36.79 -11.21
CA TYR A 762 29.55 36.42 -10.16
C TYR A 762 30.26 35.10 -10.46
N SER A 763 31.55 35.01 -10.17
CA SER A 763 32.39 33.82 -10.38
C SER A 763 33.72 33.96 -9.64
N ASP A 764 34.19 32.88 -9.01
CA ASP A 764 35.56 32.74 -8.48
C ASP A 764 36.63 32.55 -9.58
N ASP A 765 36.22 32.10 -10.77
CA ASP A 765 37.07 32.00 -11.97
C ASP A 765 36.29 32.54 -13.18
N PRO A 766 36.18 33.87 -13.35
CA PRO A 766 35.53 34.52 -14.49
C PRO A 766 36.42 34.49 -15.75
N PRO A 767 35.85 34.52 -16.96
CA PRO A 767 36.65 34.54 -18.19
C PRO A 767 37.49 35.81 -18.30
N ASN A 768 38.62 35.68 -19.00
CA ASN A 768 39.57 36.76 -19.33
C ASN A 768 40.17 37.51 -18.12
N LEU A 769 40.05 36.93 -16.92
CA LEU A 769 40.65 37.43 -15.68
C LEU A 769 41.40 36.27 -14.99
N PRO A 770 42.41 36.57 -14.14
CA PRO A 770 42.93 35.57 -13.21
C PRO A 770 41.86 35.23 -12.15
N PRO A 771 41.89 34.03 -11.53
CA PRO A 771 40.96 33.67 -10.46
C PRO A 771 40.90 34.73 -9.35
N ARG A 772 39.68 35.06 -8.89
CA ARG A 772 39.43 36.10 -7.90
C ARG A 772 38.66 35.53 -6.73
N ASN A 773 39.19 35.74 -5.53
CA ASN A 773 38.64 35.24 -4.25
C ASN A 773 38.56 33.70 -4.17
N GLU A 774 39.72 33.07 -3.99
CA GLU A 774 39.91 31.61 -3.82
C GLU A 774 39.07 30.97 -2.70
N LYS A 775 38.47 31.77 -1.80
CA LYS A 775 37.59 31.28 -0.75
C LYS A 775 36.23 30.85 -1.29
N SER A 776 35.76 31.41 -2.40
CA SER A 776 34.44 31.09 -2.96
C SER A 776 34.51 30.03 -4.06
N LYS A 777 33.35 29.42 -4.34
CA LYS A 777 33.10 28.50 -5.46
C LYS A 777 31.82 28.84 -6.22
N ALA A 778 31.29 30.05 -5.98
CA ALA A 778 29.97 30.47 -6.44
C ALA A 778 30.05 31.10 -7.84
N LYS A 779 29.31 30.52 -8.79
CA LYS A 779 29.22 31.02 -10.17
C LYS A 779 27.78 31.16 -10.64
N GLY A 780 27.44 32.29 -11.25
CA GLY A 780 26.08 32.55 -11.73
C GLY A 780 25.86 33.96 -12.28
N VAL A 781 24.64 34.17 -12.78
CA VAL A 781 24.18 35.42 -13.38
C VAL A 781 22.76 35.71 -12.90
N LEU A 782 22.51 36.92 -12.42
CA LEU A 782 21.19 37.51 -12.32
C LEU A 782 20.96 38.38 -13.57
N LEU A 783 19.89 38.08 -14.31
CA LEU A 783 19.32 38.98 -15.32
C LEU A 783 18.05 39.56 -14.74
N ILE A 784 17.91 40.88 -14.77
CA ILE A 784 16.79 41.63 -14.19
C ILE A 784 16.20 42.50 -15.28
N ASP A 785 14.91 42.35 -15.53
CA ASP A 785 14.16 43.22 -16.44
C ASP A 785 13.87 44.54 -15.70
N ASN A 786 14.45 45.62 -16.19
CA ASN A 786 14.33 46.96 -15.62
C ASN A 786 13.17 47.77 -16.24
N SER A 787 12.28 47.11 -16.99
CA SER A 787 10.96 47.63 -17.35
C SER A 787 9.93 47.32 -16.24
N ALA A 788 8.68 47.72 -16.45
CA ALA A 788 7.56 47.38 -15.57
C ALA A 788 7.21 45.87 -15.51
N ALA A 789 8.00 44.97 -16.11
CA ALA A 789 7.67 43.54 -16.18
C ALA A 789 7.77 42.77 -14.84
N ASN A 790 8.43 43.33 -13.81
CA ASN A 790 8.73 42.65 -12.53
C ASN A 790 9.32 41.24 -12.77
N ALA A 791 10.44 41.18 -13.50
CA ALA A 791 11.04 39.93 -13.96
C ALA A 791 12.51 39.83 -13.58
N ALA A 792 12.92 38.66 -13.12
CA ALA A 792 14.33 38.30 -13.12
C ALA A 792 14.52 36.82 -13.45
N ALA A 793 15.68 36.48 -13.98
CA ALA A 793 16.16 35.12 -14.17
C ALA A 793 17.45 34.93 -13.39
N TRP A 794 17.54 33.85 -12.61
CA TRP A 794 18.73 33.46 -11.89
C TRP A 794 19.31 32.19 -12.53
N LEU A 795 20.48 32.33 -13.16
CA LEU A 795 21.29 31.21 -13.64
C LEU A 795 22.37 30.90 -12.61
N VAL A 796 22.50 29.63 -12.24
CA VAL A 796 23.61 29.12 -11.42
C VAL A 796 24.32 28.01 -12.17
N HIS A 797 25.66 27.99 -12.17
CA HIS A 797 26.45 27.02 -12.93
C HIS A 797 27.69 26.53 -12.18
N THR A 798 28.39 25.59 -12.80
CA THR A 798 29.60 24.94 -12.27
C THR A 798 30.82 25.09 -13.17
N VAL A 799 30.68 25.77 -14.31
CA VAL A 799 31.73 25.94 -15.33
C VAL A 799 32.63 27.13 -14.95
N PRO A 800 33.95 26.96 -14.76
CA PRO A 800 34.92 28.05 -14.68
C PRO A 800 35.18 28.70 -16.04
N LYS A 801 35.66 29.95 -16.04
CA LYS A 801 35.96 30.76 -17.23
C LYS A 801 34.76 30.93 -18.17
N PHE A 802 33.57 30.95 -17.58
CA PHE A 802 32.28 31.12 -18.22
C PHE A 802 31.47 32.13 -17.37
N LEU A 803 30.79 33.14 -17.90
CA LEU A 803 30.58 33.56 -19.30
C LEU A 803 31.04 35.02 -19.46
N SER A 804 31.41 35.46 -20.66
CA SER A 804 31.90 36.83 -20.86
C SER A 804 30.74 37.82 -21.02
N HIS A 805 30.72 38.88 -20.22
CA HIS A 805 29.75 39.96 -20.36
C HIS A 805 30.12 40.81 -21.59
N LEU A 806 29.18 40.99 -22.52
CA LEU A 806 29.36 41.66 -23.82
C LEU A 806 30.45 41.04 -24.75
N GLY A 807 31.05 39.91 -24.36
CA GLY A 807 32.15 39.26 -25.08
C GLY A 807 31.73 38.12 -26.02
N GLY A 808 30.45 38.03 -26.37
CA GLY A 808 29.91 36.90 -27.14
C GLY A 808 29.81 35.59 -26.35
N TYR A 809 29.23 34.55 -26.97
CA TYR A 809 29.11 33.23 -26.36
C TYR A 809 30.31 32.34 -26.72
N SER A 810 30.95 31.75 -25.71
CA SER A 810 32.03 30.78 -25.89
C SER A 810 31.99 29.66 -24.84
N TRP A 811 32.46 28.48 -25.21
CA TRP A 811 32.59 27.32 -24.32
C TRP A 811 34.07 27.09 -23.95
N PRO A 812 34.43 27.04 -22.65
CA PRO A 812 35.80 26.77 -22.22
C PRO A 812 36.23 25.34 -22.56
N GLN A 813 37.11 25.18 -23.56
CA GLN A 813 37.47 23.85 -24.07
C GLN A 813 38.22 22.97 -23.05
N THR A 814 38.87 23.55 -22.03
CA THR A 814 39.44 22.80 -20.90
C THR A 814 38.38 22.04 -20.09
N GLU A 815 37.14 22.52 -20.10
CA GLU A 815 36.01 21.92 -19.40
C GLU A 815 35.25 20.90 -20.29
N THR A 816 35.68 20.71 -21.54
CA THR A 816 35.15 19.66 -22.43
C THR A 816 35.37 18.25 -21.84
N ALA A 817 36.44 18.04 -21.08
CA ALA A 817 36.69 16.76 -20.39
C ALA A 817 35.72 16.48 -19.20
N LYS A 818 35.14 17.50 -18.57
CA LYS A 818 34.42 17.37 -17.29
C LYS A 818 32.90 17.39 -17.42
N GLY A 819 32.20 16.81 -16.44
CA GLY A 819 30.77 16.99 -16.23
C GLY A 819 30.46 18.36 -15.61
N HIS A 820 29.36 19.00 -16.03
CA HIS A 820 28.88 20.27 -15.48
C HIS A 820 27.36 20.32 -15.47
N ILE A 821 26.80 21.08 -14.53
CA ILE A 821 25.37 21.36 -14.45
C ILE A 821 25.10 22.87 -14.38
N PHE A 822 23.95 23.25 -14.94
CA PHE A 822 23.33 24.57 -14.91
C PHE A 822 21.91 24.45 -14.36
N LEU A 823 21.47 25.44 -13.60
CA LEU A 823 20.09 25.62 -13.14
C LEU A 823 19.63 27.04 -13.48
N CYS A 824 18.56 27.16 -14.27
CA CYS A 824 17.91 28.44 -14.56
C CYS A 824 16.54 28.52 -13.88
N LEU A 825 16.31 29.60 -13.11
CA LEU A 825 15.08 29.89 -12.40
C LEU A 825 14.51 31.25 -12.81
N SER A 826 13.31 31.27 -13.41
CA SER A 826 12.51 32.49 -13.55
C SER A 826 11.88 32.85 -12.21
N ILE A 827 12.08 34.10 -11.75
CA ILE A 827 11.67 34.61 -10.44
C ILE A 827 11.02 36.00 -10.57
N ASN A 828 10.35 36.44 -9.51
CA ASN A 828 9.83 37.80 -9.39
C ASN A 828 10.93 38.73 -8.84
N GLU A 829 10.82 40.02 -9.12
CA GLU A 829 11.66 41.07 -8.55
C GLU A 829 11.59 41.11 -7.01
N GLU A 830 10.41 40.83 -6.45
CA GLU A 830 10.15 40.65 -5.01
C GLU A 830 11.08 39.60 -4.34
N SER A 831 11.65 38.68 -5.13
CA SER A 831 12.59 37.65 -4.66
C SER A 831 14.06 38.05 -4.76
N LEU A 832 14.40 39.23 -5.29
CA LEU A 832 15.79 39.66 -5.48
C LEU A 832 16.55 39.79 -4.17
N ASN A 833 16.01 40.46 -3.15
CA ASN A 833 16.66 40.53 -1.83
C ASN A 833 16.93 39.13 -1.24
N ALA A 834 15.99 38.19 -1.40
CA ALA A 834 16.14 36.82 -0.92
C ALA A 834 17.26 36.05 -1.64
N VAL A 835 17.36 36.19 -2.98
CA VAL A 835 18.43 35.57 -3.78
C VAL A 835 19.77 36.27 -3.53
N ALA A 836 19.81 37.59 -3.58
CA ALA A 836 21.02 38.39 -3.39
C ALA A 836 21.65 38.13 -2.03
N ARG A 837 20.85 38.04 -0.96
CA ARG A 837 21.33 37.67 0.39
C ARG A 837 21.89 36.25 0.42
N ALA A 838 21.21 35.26 -0.17
CA ALA A 838 21.72 33.90 -0.26
C ALA A 838 23.02 33.79 -1.11
N VAL A 839 23.18 34.64 -2.12
CA VAL A 839 24.40 34.76 -2.94
C VAL A 839 25.52 35.48 -2.17
N ARG A 840 25.22 36.57 -1.47
CA ARG A 840 26.15 37.35 -0.63
C ARG A 840 26.80 36.51 0.47
N TYR A 841 26.05 35.59 1.07
CA TYR A 841 26.59 34.62 2.03
C TYR A 841 27.61 33.64 1.42
N GLN A 842 27.76 33.56 0.10
CA GLN A 842 28.80 32.75 -0.56
C GLN A 842 30.15 33.49 -0.72
N GLU A 843 30.25 34.75 -0.25
CA GLU A 843 31.40 35.63 -0.46
C GLU A 843 31.89 35.65 -1.94
N PRO A 844 31.02 35.82 -2.95
CA PRO A 844 31.41 35.70 -4.34
C PRO A 844 32.16 36.94 -4.85
N TYR A 845 33.00 36.78 -5.87
CA TYR A 845 33.51 37.92 -6.64
C TYR A 845 32.51 38.31 -7.74
N ILE A 846 32.13 39.59 -7.79
CA ILE A 846 31.26 40.17 -8.82
C ILE A 846 32.15 40.68 -9.95
N TYR A 847 31.98 40.14 -11.17
CA TYR A 847 32.83 40.47 -12.33
C TYR A 847 32.10 41.28 -13.40
N ALA A 848 30.77 41.35 -13.36
CA ALA A 848 29.96 42.28 -14.16
C ALA A 848 28.75 42.76 -13.34
N ASN A 849 28.50 44.06 -13.37
CA ASN A 849 27.38 44.72 -12.69
C ASN A 849 27.00 45.99 -13.49
N ASN A 850 25.74 46.12 -13.90
CA ASN A 850 25.20 47.37 -14.46
C ASN A 850 23.84 47.76 -13.82
N LEU A 851 23.58 47.29 -12.59
CA LEU A 851 22.32 47.54 -11.90
C LEU A 851 22.14 49.04 -11.59
N PRO A 852 20.99 49.66 -11.92
CA PRO A 852 20.77 51.09 -11.73
C PRO A 852 20.47 51.43 -10.28
N LEU A 853 20.88 52.64 -9.85
CA LEU A 853 20.72 53.13 -8.48
C LEU A 853 19.28 53.05 -7.96
N ALA A 854 18.27 53.27 -8.81
CA ALA A 854 16.86 53.13 -8.44
C ALA A 854 16.50 51.72 -7.94
N LEU A 855 17.04 50.66 -8.57
CA LEU A 855 16.85 49.27 -8.17
C LEU A 855 17.65 48.96 -6.89
N LEU A 856 18.88 49.46 -6.79
CA LEU A 856 19.72 49.26 -5.59
C LEU A 856 19.10 49.92 -4.35
N ASN A 857 18.49 51.10 -4.50
CA ASN A 857 17.79 51.82 -3.42
C ASN A 857 16.47 51.14 -2.98
N GLN A 858 15.90 50.25 -3.81
CA GLN A 858 14.72 49.45 -3.47
C GLN A 858 15.08 48.10 -2.85
N HIS A 859 16.26 47.56 -3.19
CA HIS A 859 16.67 46.19 -2.83
C HIS A 859 17.97 46.19 -2.02
N ASN A 860 17.89 46.52 -0.72
CA ASN A 860 19.05 46.66 0.15
C ASN A 860 20.03 45.46 0.14
N GLU A 861 19.56 44.22 0.03
CA GLU A 861 20.45 43.05 -0.03
C GLU A 861 21.07 42.85 -1.43
N LEU A 862 20.40 43.32 -2.48
CA LEU A 862 20.98 43.42 -3.82
C LEU A 862 22.04 44.52 -3.89
N SER A 863 21.79 45.66 -3.24
CA SER A 863 22.78 46.74 -3.05
C SER A 863 24.00 46.25 -2.26
N ASN A 864 23.78 45.59 -1.11
CA ASN A 864 24.85 44.98 -0.31
C ASN A 864 25.69 43.96 -1.11
N LEU A 865 25.06 43.18 -1.99
CA LEU A 865 25.77 42.25 -2.88
C LEU A 865 26.56 42.97 -3.96
N ALA A 866 25.94 43.95 -4.64
CA ALA A 866 26.52 44.73 -5.73
C ALA A 866 27.71 45.59 -5.29
N THR A 867 27.71 46.02 -4.02
CA THR A 867 28.76 46.85 -3.40
C THR A 867 29.75 46.07 -2.52
N GLY A 868 29.56 44.75 -2.37
CA GLY A 868 30.51 43.88 -1.66
C GLY A 868 30.48 43.96 -0.12
N VAL A 869 29.37 44.39 0.49
CA VAL A 869 29.27 44.55 1.95
C VAL A 869 29.37 43.20 2.68
N GLU A 870 30.42 43.01 3.47
CA GLU A 870 30.69 41.76 4.21
C GLU A 870 29.55 41.31 5.16
N ILE A 871 29.50 40.01 5.46
CA ILE A 871 28.68 39.46 6.57
C ILE A 871 29.52 39.45 7.85
N ARG A 872 29.29 40.44 8.73
CA ARG A 872 30.03 40.60 10.00
C ARG A 872 29.30 40.03 11.23
N VAL A 873 27.96 39.96 11.19
CA VAL A 873 27.10 39.58 12.33
C VAL A 873 26.57 38.15 12.17
N THR A 874 26.31 37.47 13.29
CA THR A 874 25.69 36.14 13.32
C THR A 874 24.16 36.21 13.09
N PRO A 875 23.51 35.14 12.57
CA PRO A 875 24.06 33.83 12.21
C PRO A 875 24.78 33.83 10.85
N PHE A 876 25.89 33.11 10.75
CA PHE A 876 26.64 32.94 9.49
C PHE A 876 26.02 31.91 8.51
N LEU A 877 24.71 31.67 8.65
CA LEU A 877 23.90 30.75 7.84
C LEU A 877 22.58 31.43 7.44
N GLU A 878 22.27 31.39 6.14
CA GLU A 878 21.06 31.98 5.57
C GLU A 878 20.11 30.90 5.02
N HIS A 879 18.79 31.15 5.08
CA HIS A 879 17.75 30.27 4.53
C HIS A 879 16.55 31.09 4.05
N ALA A 880 16.59 31.48 2.77
CA ALA A 880 15.48 32.11 2.10
C ALA A 880 14.53 31.08 1.47
N LYS A 881 13.25 31.43 1.37
CA LYS A 881 12.22 30.69 0.62
C LYS A 881 11.62 31.63 -0.42
N LEU A 882 11.51 31.17 -1.66
CA LEU A 882 10.97 31.94 -2.78
C LEU A 882 10.13 31.05 -3.70
N ALA A 883 9.26 31.67 -4.50
CA ALA A 883 8.46 30.97 -5.49
C ALA A 883 8.94 31.36 -6.90
N THR A 884 9.11 30.36 -7.76
CA THR A 884 9.42 30.60 -9.18
C THR A 884 8.23 31.24 -9.91
N ARG A 885 8.52 32.21 -10.78
CA ARG A 885 7.50 32.88 -11.61
C ARG A 885 6.80 31.86 -12.52
N ASN A 886 5.50 32.07 -12.79
CA ASN A 886 4.62 31.25 -13.64
C ASN A 886 4.64 29.74 -13.31
N ASN A 887 3.65 29.27 -12.54
CA ASN A 887 3.51 27.92 -11.96
C ASN A 887 4.35 27.62 -10.69
N GLY A 888 4.67 28.66 -9.91
CA GLY A 888 5.00 28.65 -8.47
C GLY A 888 5.56 27.38 -7.82
N ALA A 889 6.68 26.84 -8.29
CA ALA A 889 7.36 25.76 -7.57
C ALA A 889 8.17 26.36 -6.42
N ASN A 890 8.10 25.72 -5.24
CA ASN A 890 8.82 26.18 -4.06
C ASN A 890 10.33 26.01 -4.27
N VAL A 891 11.07 27.09 -4.03
CA VAL A 891 12.53 27.10 -4.01
C VAL A 891 13.01 27.53 -2.64
N GLN A 892 14.03 26.86 -2.13
CA GLN A 892 14.70 27.20 -0.88
C GLN A 892 16.18 27.45 -1.18
N ALA A 893 16.64 28.68 -0.94
CA ALA A 893 18.03 29.07 -1.13
C ALA A 893 18.71 29.12 0.24
N PHE A 894 19.76 28.34 0.40
CA PHE A 894 20.60 28.31 1.60
C PHE A 894 21.94 28.96 1.30
N GLY A 895 22.37 29.89 2.17
CA GLY A 895 23.68 30.55 2.07
C GLY A 895 24.56 30.18 3.28
N LYS A 896 25.87 30.06 3.06
CA LYS A 896 26.83 29.66 4.10
C LYS A 896 28.13 30.45 3.98
N HIS A 897 28.40 31.31 4.96
CA HIS A 897 29.59 32.15 5.05
C HIS A 897 30.79 31.39 5.66
N THR A 898 32.03 31.81 5.39
CA THR A 898 33.28 31.16 5.85
C THR A 898 33.30 30.96 7.37
N LYS A 899 32.87 32.00 8.11
CA LYS A 899 32.80 32.04 9.58
C LYS A 899 31.79 31.07 10.20
N SER A 900 31.00 30.34 9.40
CA SER A 900 30.02 29.35 9.90
C SER A 900 30.63 28.02 10.36
N PHE A 901 31.80 27.64 9.80
CA PHE A 901 32.42 26.32 9.97
C PHE A 901 31.46 25.12 9.73
N ALA A 902 30.41 25.34 8.93
CA ALA A 902 29.34 24.37 8.74
C ALA A 902 29.56 23.49 7.49
N ASP A 903 29.13 22.23 7.59
CA ASP A 903 29.03 21.35 6.44
C ASP A 903 27.70 21.62 5.71
N MET A 904 27.75 21.89 4.41
CA MET A 904 26.57 22.21 3.60
C MET A 904 25.55 21.06 3.59
N TYR A 905 26.01 19.82 3.60
CA TYR A 905 25.13 18.65 3.48
C TYR A 905 24.70 18.13 4.86
N GLU A 906 25.64 18.04 5.81
CA GLU A 906 25.40 17.49 7.15
C GLU A 906 24.74 18.49 8.11
N ARG A 907 25.21 19.75 8.14
CA ARG A 907 24.78 20.75 9.15
C ARG A 907 23.76 21.74 8.61
N VAL A 908 23.85 22.12 7.33
CA VAL A 908 22.85 22.99 6.69
C VAL A 908 21.69 22.16 6.17
N LEU A 909 21.83 21.47 5.04
CA LEU A 909 20.72 20.79 4.36
C LEU A 909 20.03 19.72 5.22
N ARG A 910 20.74 18.69 5.70
CA ARG A 910 20.12 17.58 6.46
C ARG A 910 19.34 18.07 7.67
N ASN A 911 19.90 19.01 8.43
CA ASN A 911 19.31 19.48 9.68
C ASN A 911 18.19 20.51 9.43
N LYS A 912 18.35 21.46 8.50
CA LYS A 912 17.29 22.44 8.18
C LYS A 912 16.11 21.82 7.44
N LEU A 913 16.35 20.78 6.63
CA LEU A 913 15.30 20.07 5.90
C LEU A 913 14.73 18.88 6.68
N SER A 914 15.34 18.43 7.78
CA SER A 914 14.90 17.27 8.59
C SER A 914 14.48 16.08 7.73
N ALA A 915 15.41 15.61 6.89
CA ALA A 915 15.16 14.60 5.87
C ALA A 915 16.43 13.80 5.55
N LYS A 916 16.24 12.61 4.98
CA LYS A 916 17.36 11.80 4.46
C LYS A 916 17.86 12.42 3.15
N ILE A 917 19.17 12.42 2.94
CA ILE A 917 19.80 13.05 1.78
C ILE A 917 20.74 12.08 1.05
N ARG A 918 20.60 11.98 -0.28
CA ARG A 918 21.60 11.36 -1.19
C ARG A 918 22.40 12.44 -1.89
N ILE A 919 23.73 12.31 -2.03
CA ILE A 919 24.61 13.37 -2.56
C ILE A 919 25.53 12.94 -3.70
N TRP A 920 25.60 13.77 -4.73
CA TRP A 920 26.57 13.75 -5.83
C TRP A 920 27.41 15.02 -5.76
N ALA A 921 28.71 14.90 -5.43
CA ALA A 921 29.68 15.99 -5.33
C ALA A 921 31.08 15.38 -5.12
N PRO A 922 32.18 15.99 -5.57
CA PRO A 922 33.53 15.55 -5.20
C PRO A 922 33.66 15.39 -3.68
N SER A 923 34.29 14.31 -3.20
CA SER A 923 34.33 14.00 -1.77
C SER A 923 35.62 13.30 -1.34
N ASP A 924 36.10 13.58 -0.14
CA ASP A 924 37.27 12.91 0.42
C ASP A 924 36.94 11.66 1.27
N VAL A 925 37.98 11.04 1.84
CA VAL A 925 37.92 9.82 2.67
C VAL A 925 37.44 10.10 4.10
N ARG A 926 37.59 11.34 4.59
CA ARG A 926 37.14 11.81 5.92
C ARG A 926 35.63 12.05 5.91
N SER A 927 35.09 12.56 4.81
CA SER A 927 33.66 12.75 4.52
C SER A 927 32.93 11.43 4.29
N LYS A 928 32.73 10.69 5.38
CA LYS A 928 31.98 9.42 5.43
C LYS A 928 30.46 9.66 5.38
N SER A 929 29.73 8.74 4.76
CA SER A 929 28.26 8.77 4.80
C SER A 929 27.72 8.46 6.19
N ILE A 930 26.71 9.23 6.61
CA ILE A 930 26.08 9.15 7.93
C ILE A 930 24.84 8.26 7.79
N CYS A 931 25.00 6.99 8.14
CA CYS A 931 23.99 5.94 7.96
C CYS A 931 23.43 5.44 9.30
N ARG A 932 23.33 6.35 10.29
CA ARG A 932 22.77 6.16 11.63
C ARG A 932 21.92 7.39 12.00
N GLY A 933 20.90 7.21 12.84
CA GLY A 933 19.94 8.27 13.22
C GLY A 933 18.82 8.49 12.20
N GLN A 934 17.79 9.27 12.57
CA GLN A 934 16.55 9.44 11.79
C GLN A 934 16.78 9.97 10.36
N TYR A 935 17.77 10.85 10.19
CA TYR A 935 18.09 11.52 8.94
C TYR A 935 19.47 11.11 8.45
N HIS A 936 19.51 10.27 7.41
CA HIS A 936 20.75 9.78 6.80
C HIS A 936 21.37 10.81 5.82
N LEU A 937 22.69 10.71 5.61
CA LEU A 937 23.41 11.41 4.55
C LEU A 937 24.29 10.41 3.78
N ARG A 938 23.92 10.08 2.53
CA ARG A 938 24.50 8.98 1.74
C ARG A 938 25.16 9.47 0.46
N LYS A 939 26.40 9.05 0.17
CA LYS A 939 27.05 9.32 -1.12
C LYS A 939 26.43 8.41 -2.19
N ILE A 940 26.07 8.97 -3.34
CA ILE A 940 25.71 8.19 -4.54
C ILE A 940 26.98 7.45 -5.05
N VAL A 941 26.86 6.22 -5.53
CA VAL A 941 28.02 5.44 -6.00
C VAL A 941 28.65 6.09 -7.24
N SER A 942 29.98 6.24 -7.25
CA SER A 942 30.75 6.58 -8.46
C SER A 942 31.25 5.29 -9.12
N PRO A 943 31.11 5.10 -10.43
CA PRO A 943 30.34 5.92 -11.36
C PRO A 943 28.82 5.71 -11.22
N MET A 944 28.04 6.73 -11.59
CA MET A 944 26.58 6.66 -11.76
C MET A 944 26.19 6.47 -13.23
N GLN A 945 24.96 6.04 -13.49
CA GLN A 945 24.36 6.02 -14.83
C GLN A 945 23.40 7.20 -14.96
N PHE A 946 23.76 8.21 -15.74
CA PHE A 946 22.98 9.43 -15.93
C PHE A 946 22.44 9.50 -17.35
N ASP A 947 21.16 9.19 -17.52
CA ASP A 947 20.45 9.19 -18.82
C ASP A 947 21.22 8.48 -19.96
N GLY A 948 21.66 7.25 -19.66
CA GLY A 948 22.44 6.38 -20.54
C GLY A 948 23.97 6.56 -20.48
N VAL A 949 24.47 7.61 -19.80
CA VAL A 949 25.91 7.93 -19.75
C VAL A 949 26.54 7.51 -18.42
N GLN A 950 27.66 6.79 -18.48
CA GLN A 950 28.53 6.55 -17.32
C GLN A 950 29.20 7.86 -16.88
N VAL A 951 28.98 8.27 -15.62
CA VAL A 951 29.59 9.48 -15.05
C VAL A 951 30.35 9.11 -13.78
N SER A 952 31.66 9.35 -13.74
CA SER A 952 32.45 9.31 -12.51
C SER A 952 32.43 10.66 -11.78
N ARG A 953 32.28 10.61 -10.45
CA ARG A 953 32.28 11.77 -9.53
C ARG A 953 33.59 12.57 -9.59
N GLU A 954 34.65 11.90 -10.01
CA GLU A 954 36.01 12.42 -10.15
C GLU A 954 36.17 13.23 -11.45
N ALA A 955 35.33 12.97 -12.46
CA ALA A 955 35.28 13.71 -13.72
C ALA A 955 34.10 14.71 -13.78
N ASP A 956 33.31 14.87 -12.71
CA ASP A 956 32.11 15.70 -12.70
C ASP A 956 32.19 16.87 -11.70
N SER A 957 32.09 18.09 -12.22
CA SER A 957 32.05 19.34 -11.45
C SER A 957 30.65 19.68 -10.93
N ALA A 958 29.61 19.00 -11.43
CA ALA A 958 28.24 19.12 -10.97
C ALA A 958 28.09 18.63 -9.54
N LYS A 959 27.36 19.39 -8.72
CA LYS A 959 27.13 19.06 -7.31
C LYS A 959 25.64 19.22 -7.01
N TRP A 960 25.03 18.17 -6.48
CA TRP A 960 23.60 18.12 -6.20
C TRP A 960 23.25 17.07 -5.15
N ALA A 961 22.06 17.21 -4.58
CA ALA A 961 21.54 16.36 -3.53
C ALA A 961 20.04 16.09 -3.71
N LEU A 962 19.60 14.88 -3.35
CA LEU A 962 18.20 14.47 -3.31
C LEU A 962 17.71 14.40 -1.87
N VAL A 963 16.56 15.00 -1.60
CA VAL A 963 15.97 15.09 -0.26
C VAL A 963 14.75 14.15 -0.20
N GLU A 964 14.96 12.97 0.39
CA GLU A 964 13.99 11.88 0.35
C GLU A 964 12.77 12.18 1.23
N GLY A 965 11.57 11.81 0.75
CA GLY A 965 10.31 12.11 1.42
C GLY A 965 9.86 13.58 1.29
N LYS A 966 10.65 14.44 0.64
CA LYS A 966 10.32 15.84 0.35
C LYS A 966 10.37 16.20 -1.13
N ASN A 967 10.51 15.21 -2.03
CA ASN A 967 10.42 15.38 -3.48
C ASN A 967 11.26 16.57 -4.01
N THR A 968 12.43 16.79 -3.41
CA THR A 968 13.22 18.02 -3.58
C THR A 968 14.63 17.69 -4.06
N VAL A 969 15.11 18.45 -5.05
CA VAL A 969 16.47 18.38 -5.59
C VAL A 969 17.20 19.67 -5.28
N CYS A 970 18.36 19.59 -4.63
CA CYS A 970 19.22 20.72 -4.31
C CYS A 970 20.43 20.74 -5.23
N PHE A 971 20.62 21.80 -6.00
CA PHE A 971 21.93 22.14 -6.59
C PHE A 971 22.84 22.74 -5.51
N THR A 972 24.15 22.51 -5.55
CA THR A 972 25.11 22.99 -4.53
C THR A 972 26.41 23.54 -5.13
N THR A 973 27.09 24.45 -4.42
CA THR A 973 28.43 24.95 -4.84
C THR A 973 29.59 24.28 -4.09
N ASN A 974 29.41 23.88 -2.84
CA ASN A 974 30.43 23.18 -2.04
C ASN A 974 30.66 21.71 -2.44
N ASP A 975 31.91 21.25 -2.41
CA ASP A 975 32.24 19.83 -2.39
C ASP A 975 31.82 19.17 -1.06
N TYR A 976 31.83 17.85 -0.98
CA TYR A 976 31.65 17.13 0.30
C TYR A 976 33.01 16.68 0.86
N LYS A 977 33.84 17.64 1.26
CA LYS A 977 35.20 17.44 1.79
C LYS A 977 35.33 18.11 3.16
N ALA A 978 36.21 17.62 4.03
CA ALA A 978 36.34 18.14 5.39
C ALA A 978 36.76 19.62 5.45
N ALA A 979 37.59 20.07 4.49
CA ALA A 979 38.01 21.46 4.34
C ALA A 979 36.87 22.41 3.91
N GLU A 980 35.83 21.90 3.24
CA GLU A 980 34.71 22.73 2.75
C GLU A 980 33.90 23.37 3.88
N LYS A 981 34.09 22.92 5.13
CA LYS A 981 33.48 23.55 6.30
C LYS A 981 33.84 25.03 6.41
N GLN A 982 35.06 25.42 6.00
CA GLN A 982 35.55 26.80 5.99
C GLN A 982 35.29 27.52 4.65
N ILE A 983 35.05 26.80 3.56
CA ILE A 983 34.79 27.35 2.23
C ILE A 983 33.32 27.79 2.16
N PRO A 984 32.99 29.08 1.95
CA PRO A 984 31.61 29.53 1.76
C PRO A 984 30.91 28.87 0.56
N GLY A 985 29.58 29.00 0.48
CA GLY A 985 28.79 28.41 -0.60
C GLY A 985 27.30 28.37 -0.32
N ALA A 986 26.54 27.73 -1.21
CA ALA A 986 25.09 27.68 -1.19
C ALA A 986 24.51 26.32 -1.60
N ALA A 987 23.21 26.18 -1.32
CA ALA A 987 22.35 25.17 -1.92
C ALA A 987 21.05 25.81 -2.43
N VAL A 988 20.63 25.45 -3.64
CA VAL A 988 19.36 25.90 -4.27
C VAL A 988 18.46 24.69 -4.46
N CYS A 989 17.48 24.54 -3.59
CA CYS A 989 16.59 23.38 -3.50
C CYS A 989 15.24 23.65 -4.15
N LEU A 990 14.91 22.90 -5.21
CA LEU A 990 13.64 22.93 -5.92
C LEU A 990 12.75 21.75 -5.50
N GLU A 991 11.54 22.04 -5.03
CA GLU A 991 10.52 21.04 -4.71
C GLU A 991 9.70 20.69 -5.96
N ASN A 992 9.94 19.51 -6.54
CA ASN A 992 9.18 18.96 -7.66
C ASN A 992 9.37 17.43 -7.76
N ALA A 993 8.28 16.68 -7.64
CA ALA A 993 8.31 15.21 -7.65
C ALA A 993 8.88 14.59 -8.93
N ASN A 994 8.62 15.19 -10.10
CA ASN A 994 9.00 14.60 -11.37
C ASN A 994 10.48 14.88 -11.68
N VAL A 995 10.97 16.08 -11.35
CA VAL A 995 12.42 16.40 -11.33
C VAL A 995 13.14 15.48 -10.34
N TYR A 996 12.62 15.33 -9.11
CA TYR A 996 13.18 14.43 -8.11
C TYR A 996 13.25 12.98 -8.63
N ASN A 997 12.20 12.48 -9.27
CA ASN A 997 12.19 11.13 -9.85
C ASN A 997 13.25 10.97 -10.95
N ALA A 998 13.37 11.92 -11.88
CA ALA A 998 14.35 11.85 -12.96
C ALA A 998 15.81 11.86 -12.47
N PHE A 999 16.16 12.69 -11.48
CA PHE A 999 17.47 12.61 -10.81
C PHE A 999 17.60 11.33 -9.94
N SER A 1000 16.51 10.87 -9.31
CA SER A 1000 16.51 9.67 -8.45
C SER A 1000 16.78 8.38 -9.22
N THR A 1001 16.36 8.29 -10.49
CA THR A 1001 16.68 7.18 -11.40
C THR A 1001 18.19 7.05 -11.61
N ALA A 1002 18.89 8.16 -11.86
CA ALA A 1002 20.35 8.18 -11.97
C ALA A 1002 21.06 7.94 -10.62
N ALA A 1003 20.48 8.44 -9.53
CA ALA A 1003 20.98 8.30 -8.15
C ALA A 1003 20.60 6.98 -7.45
N SER A 1004 20.26 5.93 -8.20
CA SER A 1004 19.72 4.67 -7.67
C SER A 1004 20.70 3.92 -6.75
N ASN A 1005 22.01 3.96 -7.06
CA ASN A 1005 23.05 3.32 -6.26
C ASN A 1005 23.62 4.28 -5.20
N VAL A 1006 23.66 3.86 -3.92
CA VAL A 1006 24.24 4.63 -2.81
C VAL A 1006 25.20 3.82 -1.94
N PHE A 1007 26.20 4.51 -1.39
CA PHE A 1007 27.33 3.99 -0.64
C PHE A 1007 27.21 4.33 0.85
N CYS A 1008 27.28 3.31 1.70
CA CYS A 1008 27.32 3.42 3.17
C CYS A 1008 28.38 2.46 3.73
N ILE A 1009 29.65 2.87 3.76
CA ILE A 1009 30.70 2.11 4.44
C ILE A 1009 30.86 2.61 5.89
N GLN A 1010 30.66 1.70 6.85
CA GLN A 1010 31.31 1.80 8.16
C GLN A 1010 32.75 1.28 7.98
N THR A 1011 33.75 2.07 8.39
CA THR A 1011 35.12 1.93 7.83
C THR A 1011 35.95 0.78 8.39
N SER A 1012 36.48 -0.04 7.47
CA SER A 1012 37.69 -0.87 7.62
C SER A 1012 38.62 -0.69 6.39
N LYS A 1013 39.87 -1.14 6.49
CA LYS A 1013 40.93 -1.03 5.45
C LYS A 1013 41.31 -2.44 4.94
N CYS A 1014 41.75 -2.67 3.70
CA CYS A 1014 41.67 -1.87 2.46
C CYS A 1014 41.17 -2.81 1.33
N VAL A 1015 41.79 -3.21 0.20
CA VAL A 1015 42.99 -2.87 -0.62
C VAL A 1015 42.57 -3.12 -2.10
N LYS A 1016 43.25 -2.50 -3.09
CA LYS A 1016 43.01 -2.80 -4.52
C LYS A 1016 43.85 -4.02 -4.97
N HIS A 1017 43.30 -4.92 -5.80
CA HIS A 1017 44.02 -5.43 -6.97
C HIS A 1017 43.10 -6.04 -8.06
N LYS A 1018 43.66 -6.04 -9.29
CA LYS A 1018 43.24 -6.61 -10.59
C LYS A 1018 41.87 -7.30 -10.74
N THR A 1019 41.16 -6.85 -11.78
CA THR A 1019 40.03 -7.54 -12.44
C THR A 1019 40.41 -8.94 -12.94
N ILE A 1020 39.57 -9.94 -12.66
CA ILE A 1020 39.55 -11.24 -13.36
C ILE A 1020 38.12 -11.48 -13.86
N LYS A 1021 37.96 -11.89 -15.12
CA LYS A 1021 36.68 -12.38 -15.65
C LYS A 1021 36.44 -13.79 -15.11
N ILE A 1022 35.32 -14.02 -14.43
CA ILE A 1022 34.80 -15.37 -14.16
C ILE A 1022 33.39 -15.47 -14.73
N SER A 1023 33.13 -16.55 -15.46
CA SER A 1023 31.96 -16.74 -16.30
C SER A 1023 30.91 -17.65 -15.66
N SER A 1024 29.92 -17.06 -15.00
CA SER A 1024 28.52 -17.51 -15.03
C SER A 1024 27.64 -16.57 -14.20
N LYS A 1025 26.60 -16.02 -14.82
CA LYS A 1025 25.62 -15.13 -14.16
C LYS A 1025 24.31 -15.86 -13.81
N SER A 1026 24.19 -17.12 -14.22
CA SER A 1026 22.93 -17.88 -14.32
C SER A 1026 22.47 -18.54 -13.02
N SER A 1027 23.39 -18.96 -12.14
CA SER A 1027 23.07 -19.75 -10.95
C SER A 1027 22.36 -18.92 -9.86
N LEU A 1028 22.80 -17.68 -9.61
CA LEU A 1028 22.24 -16.85 -8.54
C LEU A 1028 20.90 -16.20 -8.92
N ASP A 1029 20.76 -15.73 -10.17
CA ASP A 1029 19.49 -15.17 -10.65
C ASP A 1029 18.37 -16.23 -10.62
N SER A 1030 18.68 -17.50 -10.87
CA SER A 1030 17.72 -18.63 -10.77
C SER A 1030 17.05 -18.75 -9.39
N PHE A 1031 17.80 -18.54 -8.30
CA PHE A 1031 17.32 -18.70 -6.94
C PHE A 1031 16.30 -17.62 -6.52
N CYS A 1032 16.37 -16.43 -7.14
CA CYS A 1032 15.42 -15.33 -6.87
C CYS A 1032 14.36 -15.13 -7.98
N SER A 1033 14.62 -15.50 -9.23
CA SER A 1033 13.71 -15.22 -10.35
C SER A 1033 12.46 -16.11 -10.37
N ASN A 1034 12.50 -17.31 -9.80
CA ASN A 1034 11.35 -18.23 -9.76
C ASN A 1034 10.14 -17.70 -8.95
N TYR A 1035 10.28 -16.58 -8.24
CA TYR A 1035 9.18 -15.89 -7.55
C TYR A 1035 8.59 -14.68 -8.31
N ARG A 1036 9.04 -14.37 -9.54
CA ARG A 1036 8.53 -13.22 -10.32
C ARG A 1036 7.68 -13.57 -11.56
N SER A 1037 7.58 -14.85 -11.95
CA SER A 1037 6.96 -15.26 -13.24
C SER A 1037 5.72 -16.14 -13.13
N ARG A 1038 5.20 -16.42 -11.91
CA ARG A 1038 3.95 -17.17 -11.71
C ARG A 1038 3.07 -16.53 -10.64
N GLN A 1039 2.04 -15.79 -11.05
CA GLN A 1039 0.96 -15.35 -10.16
C GLN A 1039 0.09 -16.55 -9.76
N ARG A 1040 0.47 -17.22 -8.67
CA ARG A 1040 -0.42 -18.12 -7.90
C ARG A 1040 -0.90 -17.38 -6.62
N PRO A 1041 -2.00 -17.83 -5.99
CA PRO A 1041 -2.60 -17.08 -4.88
C PRO A 1041 -1.65 -16.91 -3.69
N PHE A 1042 -1.65 -15.72 -3.09
CA PHE A 1042 -0.94 -15.47 -1.84
C PHE A 1042 -1.65 -16.20 -0.68
N ILE A 1043 -1.04 -17.30 -0.22
CA ILE A 1043 -1.41 -17.95 1.04
C ILE A 1043 -0.85 -17.07 2.17
N THR A 1044 -1.73 -16.48 2.97
CA THR A 1044 -1.41 -15.39 3.92
C THR A 1044 -0.47 -15.78 5.06
N ASP A 1045 -0.47 -17.05 5.46
CA ASP A 1045 0.16 -17.49 6.71
C ASP A 1045 1.59 -17.98 6.42
N ALA A 1046 2.48 -17.07 6.01
CA ALA A 1046 3.84 -17.38 5.56
C ALA A 1046 4.90 -16.42 6.12
N ALA A 1047 5.82 -16.96 6.91
CA ALA A 1047 7.01 -16.27 7.38
C ALA A 1047 8.28 -16.92 6.81
N ALA A 1048 9.36 -16.15 6.71
CA ALA A 1048 10.67 -16.65 6.32
C ALA A 1048 11.77 -16.03 7.19
N TRP A 1049 12.71 -16.85 7.63
CA TRP A 1049 13.91 -16.42 8.35
C TRP A 1049 15.13 -16.75 7.49
N PHE A 1050 15.92 -15.73 7.19
CA PHE A 1050 17.15 -15.86 6.42
C PHE A 1050 18.35 -15.64 7.34
N VAL A 1051 19.21 -16.65 7.45
CA VAL A 1051 20.41 -16.67 8.29
C VAL A 1051 21.64 -16.70 7.38
N HIS A 1052 22.67 -15.92 7.70
CA HIS A 1052 23.89 -15.85 6.92
C HIS A 1052 25.11 -15.55 7.79
N THR A 1053 26.27 -15.94 7.28
CA THR A 1053 27.58 -15.66 7.91
C THR A 1053 28.32 -14.46 7.29
N VAL A 1054 27.81 -13.90 6.18
CA VAL A 1054 28.44 -12.75 5.50
C VAL A 1054 28.16 -11.43 6.26
N PRO A 1055 29.17 -10.72 6.78
CA PRO A 1055 28.99 -9.39 7.38
C PRO A 1055 28.66 -8.32 6.31
N ASN A 1056 27.75 -7.40 6.63
CA ASN A 1056 27.25 -6.34 5.72
C ASN A 1056 26.46 -6.83 4.49
N PHE A 1057 25.98 -8.07 4.50
CA PHE A 1057 25.08 -8.61 3.47
C PHE A 1057 23.65 -8.05 3.60
N LEU A 1058 22.96 -7.87 2.46
CA LEU A 1058 21.58 -7.37 2.33
C LEU A 1058 21.27 -6.04 3.07
N ALA A 1059 21.40 -4.92 2.35
CA ALA A 1059 20.89 -3.63 2.83
C ALA A 1059 19.34 -3.56 2.73
N HIS A 1060 18.66 -3.29 3.84
CA HIS A 1060 17.20 -3.06 3.85
C HIS A 1060 16.81 -1.89 2.92
N LEU A 1061 15.93 -2.17 1.95
CA LEU A 1061 15.55 -1.29 0.82
C LEU A 1061 16.70 -0.90 -0.14
N GLY A 1062 17.78 -1.68 -0.16
CA GLY A 1062 18.81 -1.65 -1.21
C GLY A 1062 18.62 -2.78 -2.24
N GLY A 1063 19.39 -2.73 -3.32
CA GLY A 1063 19.57 -3.88 -4.22
C GLY A 1063 20.45 -4.96 -3.58
N TYR A 1064 20.42 -6.17 -4.15
CA TYR A 1064 21.36 -7.24 -3.77
C TYR A 1064 22.80 -6.81 -4.05
N SER A 1065 23.69 -6.95 -3.06
CA SER A 1065 25.14 -6.77 -3.24
C SER A 1065 25.93 -7.74 -2.38
N TRP A 1066 27.01 -8.26 -2.96
CA TRP A 1066 27.97 -9.11 -2.25
C TRP A 1066 29.14 -8.25 -1.72
N PRO A 1067 29.49 -8.32 -0.43
CA PRO A 1067 30.66 -7.62 0.13
C PRO A 1067 31.99 -8.20 -0.42
N PRO A 1068 32.82 -7.44 -1.17
CA PRO A 1068 33.99 -8.03 -1.86
C PRO A 1068 35.06 -8.64 -0.94
N ALA A 1069 35.20 -8.13 0.29
CA ALA A 1069 36.11 -8.69 1.30
C ALA A 1069 35.71 -10.10 1.79
N GLU A 1070 34.49 -10.53 1.47
CA GLU A 1070 33.94 -11.83 1.82
C GLU A 1070 33.91 -12.77 0.59
N THR A 1071 34.35 -12.33 -0.59
CA THR A 1071 34.44 -13.17 -1.80
C THR A 1071 35.56 -14.22 -1.72
N THR A 1072 36.63 -13.95 -0.97
CA THR A 1072 37.76 -14.88 -0.77
C THR A 1072 37.56 -15.81 0.44
N LYS A 1073 36.34 -15.91 0.96
CA LYS A 1073 36.04 -16.69 2.17
C LYS A 1073 34.91 -17.67 1.91
N GLY A 1074 35.00 -18.83 2.54
CA GLY A 1074 33.84 -19.72 2.65
C GLY A 1074 32.71 -19.02 3.41
N HIS A 1075 31.48 -19.22 2.96
CA HIS A 1075 30.29 -18.59 3.53
C HIS A 1075 29.05 -19.44 3.32
N ILE A 1076 28.18 -19.44 4.34
CA ILE A 1076 26.93 -20.20 4.32
C ILE A 1076 25.71 -19.33 4.59
N PHE A 1077 24.61 -19.75 3.97
CA PHE A 1077 23.28 -19.16 3.97
C PHE A 1077 22.24 -20.25 4.26
N LEU A 1078 21.21 -19.91 5.03
CA LEU A 1078 20.05 -20.76 5.24
C LEU A 1078 18.79 -19.90 5.14
N CYS A 1079 17.87 -20.28 4.24
CA CYS A 1079 16.53 -19.72 4.20
C CYS A 1079 15.53 -20.74 4.75
N VAL A 1080 14.81 -20.36 5.79
CA VAL A 1080 13.82 -21.22 6.48
C VAL A 1080 12.45 -20.59 6.33
N SER A 1081 11.57 -21.19 5.52
CA SER A 1081 10.16 -20.82 5.43
C SER A 1081 9.33 -21.58 6.46
N PHE A 1082 8.39 -20.92 7.12
CA PHE A 1082 7.53 -21.49 8.17
C PHE A 1082 6.17 -20.75 8.25
N ILE A 1083 5.25 -21.21 9.11
CA ILE A 1083 3.94 -20.58 9.34
C ILE A 1083 3.99 -19.54 10.47
N GLU A 1084 3.09 -18.57 10.47
CA GLU A 1084 3.10 -17.42 11.41
C GLU A 1084 3.16 -17.82 12.89
N ALA A 1085 2.56 -18.97 13.26
CA ALA A 1085 2.57 -19.52 14.61
C ALA A 1085 3.98 -19.67 15.23
N HIS A 1086 5.03 -19.88 14.42
CA HIS A 1086 6.40 -20.02 14.93
C HIS A 1086 7.17 -18.68 15.03
N LEU A 1087 6.56 -17.54 14.68
CA LEU A 1087 7.22 -16.22 14.77
C LEU A 1087 7.69 -15.90 16.20
N ASN A 1088 6.90 -16.19 17.23
CA ASN A 1088 7.33 -15.95 18.61
C ASN A 1088 8.53 -16.84 18.99
N SER A 1089 8.52 -18.11 18.58
CA SER A 1089 9.61 -19.07 18.87
C SER A 1089 10.92 -18.68 18.18
N VAL A 1090 10.84 -18.29 16.91
CA VAL A 1090 11.98 -17.78 16.14
C VAL A 1090 12.46 -16.44 16.68
N ALA A 1091 11.56 -15.50 16.97
CA ALA A 1091 11.91 -14.21 17.55
C ALA A 1091 12.59 -14.34 18.91
N LYS A 1092 12.12 -15.22 19.79
CA LYS A 1092 12.75 -15.50 21.09
C LYS A 1092 14.16 -16.10 20.92
N ALA A 1093 14.32 -17.09 20.04
CA ALA A 1093 15.64 -17.64 19.69
C ALA A 1093 16.58 -16.59 19.04
N ILE A 1094 16.04 -15.53 18.42
CA ILE A 1094 16.81 -14.39 17.92
C ILE A 1094 17.14 -13.39 19.05
N ARG A 1095 16.20 -13.05 19.96
CA ARG A 1095 16.45 -12.13 21.10
C ARG A 1095 17.62 -12.57 21.97
N TYR A 1096 17.75 -13.88 22.21
CA TYR A 1096 18.81 -14.45 23.02
C TYR A 1096 20.21 -14.29 22.40
N GLN A 1097 20.33 -13.83 21.15
CA GLN A 1097 21.60 -13.53 20.48
C GLN A 1097 22.08 -12.09 20.73
N GLU A 1098 21.32 -11.30 21.53
CA GLU A 1098 21.53 -9.86 21.76
C GLU A 1098 21.72 -9.05 20.45
N PRO A 1099 20.85 -9.22 19.43
CA PRO A 1099 21.11 -8.74 18.06
C PRO A 1099 20.79 -7.25 17.86
N TYR A 1100 21.58 -6.57 17.03
CA TYR A 1100 21.30 -5.19 16.63
C TYR A 1100 20.24 -5.11 15.51
N ILE A 1101 19.01 -4.71 15.88
CA ILE A 1101 17.90 -4.53 14.93
C ILE A 1101 18.06 -3.22 14.15
N TYR A 1102 18.73 -3.31 13.00
CA TYR A 1102 19.04 -2.18 12.13
C TYR A 1102 17.87 -1.75 11.21
N ALA A 1103 16.84 -2.58 11.07
CA ALA A 1103 15.64 -2.28 10.30
C ALA A 1103 14.44 -3.07 10.84
N ASN A 1104 13.27 -2.43 10.85
CA ASN A 1104 11.99 -3.03 11.19
C ASN A 1104 10.90 -2.34 10.36
N ASN A 1105 10.01 -3.13 9.75
CA ASN A 1105 8.82 -2.67 9.03
C ASN A 1105 7.60 -3.57 9.32
N LEU A 1106 7.61 -4.26 10.46
CA LEU A 1106 6.52 -5.13 10.91
C LEU A 1106 5.35 -4.24 11.38
N PRO A 1107 4.11 -4.48 10.91
CA PRO A 1107 2.99 -3.61 11.25
C PRO A 1107 2.62 -3.75 12.74
N PRO A 1108 2.13 -2.70 13.41
CA PRO A 1108 1.72 -2.77 14.82
C PRO A 1108 0.70 -3.88 15.10
N ALA A 1109 -0.16 -4.22 14.14
CA ALA A 1109 -1.09 -5.35 14.26
C ALA A 1109 -0.40 -6.72 14.42
N LEU A 1110 0.78 -6.93 13.82
CA LEU A 1110 1.56 -8.16 13.97
C LEU A 1110 2.33 -8.16 15.30
N LEU A 1111 2.95 -7.04 15.65
CA LEU A 1111 3.68 -6.89 16.92
C LEU A 1111 2.73 -7.06 18.13
N ASN A 1112 1.51 -6.53 18.05
CA ASN A 1112 0.49 -6.69 19.10
C ASN A 1112 -0.09 -8.12 19.21
N GLN A 1113 0.24 -9.03 18.28
CA GLN A 1113 -0.16 -10.44 18.34
C GLN A 1113 1.01 -11.37 18.75
N HIS A 1114 2.26 -10.90 18.57
CA HIS A 1114 3.46 -11.69 18.83
C HIS A 1114 4.37 -10.99 19.84
N ASN A 1115 4.13 -11.22 21.13
CA ASN A 1115 4.87 -10.58 22.21
C ASN A 1115 6.40 -10.73 22.08
N GLU A 1116 6.91 -11.90 21.67
CA GLU A 1116 8.36 -12.10 21.51
C GLU A 1116 8.93 -11.43 20.25
N LEU A 1117 8.12 -11.32 19.19
CA LEU A 1117 8.45 -10.53 18.01
C LEU A 1117 8.42 -9.03 18.31
N SER A 1118 7.49 -8.58 19.15
CA SER A 1118 7.41 -7.20 19.65
C SER A 1118 8.60 -6.86 20.54
N ASN A 1119 8.91 -7.72 21.50
CA ASN A 1119 10.08 -7.60 22.38
C ASN A 1119 11.39 -7.58 21.56
N LEU A 1120 11.50 -8.37 20.49
CA LEU A 1120 12.62 -8.30 19.55
C LEU A 1120 12.65 -6.97 18.79
N ALA A 1121 11.53 -6.60 18.18
CA ALA A 1121 11.36 -5.40 17.35
C ALA A 1121 11.56 -4.08 18.11
N THR A 1122 11.42 -4.10 19.44
CA THR A 1122 11.61 -2.96 20.35
C THR A 1122 12.91 -3.02 21.16
N GLY A 1123 13.70 -4.10 21.04
CA GLY A 1123 15.01 -4.23 21.70
C GLY A 1123 14.95 -4.58 23.19
N VAL A 1124 13.89 -5.24 23.65
CA VAL A 1124 13.77 -5.66 25.06
C VAL A 1124 14.77 -6.78 25.38
N GLU A 1125 15.67 -6.52 26.32
CA GLU A 1125 16.71 -7.44 26.80
C GLU A 1125 16.15 -8.71 27.47
N ILE A 1126 16.98 -9.75 27.58
CA ILE A 1126 16.70 -10.93 28.41
C ILE A 1126 17.35 -10.73 29.79
N ARG A 1127 16.51 -10.57 30.82
CA ARG A 1127 16.96 -10.28 32.19
C ARG A 1127 16.70 -11.42 33.19
N ILE A 1128 15.94 -12.43 32.80
CA ILE A 1128 15.50 -13.55 33.65
C ILE A 1128 16.10 -14.86 33.12
N THR A 1129 16.43 -15.79 34.00
CA THR A 1129 16.93 -17.13 33.66
C THR A 1129 15.81 -18.05 33.13
N PRO A 1130 16.13 -19.08 32.32
CA PRO A 1130 17.45 -19.49 31.85
C PRO A 1130 18.00 -18.58 30.75
N PHE A 1131 19.32 -18.41 30.67
CA PHE A 1131 20.01 -17.65 29.62
C PHE A 1131 20.25 -18.44 28.31
N LEU A 1132 19.51 -19.54 28.11
CA LEU A 1132 19.54 -20.41 26.94
C LEU A 1132 18.11 -20.66 26.45
N GLU A 1133 17.87 -20.45 25.16
CA GLU A 1133 16.60 -20.70 24.49
C GLU A 1133 16.72 -21.88 23.51
N HIS A 1134 15.66 -22.67 23.39
CA HIS A 1134 15.54 -23.74 22.39
C HIS A 1134 14.11 -23.84 21.85
N ALA A 1135 13.94 -23.47 20.59
CA ALA A 1135 12.71 -23.66 19.83
C ALA A 1135 12.82 -24.90 18.91
N LYS A 1136 11.71 -25.61 18.71
CA LYS A 1136 11.53 -26.59 17.64
C LYS A 1136 10.35 -26.19 16.76
N PHE A 1137 10.48 -26.35 15.44
CA PHE A 1137 9.39 -26.12 14.49
C PHE A 1137 9.68 -26.85 13.16
N ALA A 1138 8.68 -27.01 12.30
CA ALA A 1138 8.85 -27.63 10.98
C ALA A 1138 8.89 -26.56 9.87
N THR A 1139 9.57 -26.85 8.75
CA THR A 1139 9.54 -25.99 7.57
C THR A 1139 8.20 -26.07 6.84
N LYS A 1140 7.74 -24.93 6.31
CA LYS A 1140 6.60 -24.87 5.37
C LYS A 1140 7.04 -25.46 4.03
N SER A 1141 6.33 -26.49 3.57
CA SER A 1141 6.76 -27.35 2.47
C SER A 1141 5.61 -27.65 1.49
N ALA A 1142 5.98 -28.00 0.26
CA ALA A 1142 5.10 -28.58 -0.75
C ALA A 1142 5.49 -30.03 -1.16
N HIS A 1143 6.56 -30.59 -0.57
CA HIS A 1143 7.10 -31.92 -0.93
C HIS A 1143 7.54 -32.73 0.31
N ALA A 1144 8.52 -32.24 1.08
CA ALA A 1144 8.94 -32.83 2.36
C ALA A 1144 9.21 -31.72 3.39
N ALA A 1145 8.60 -31.80 4.58
CA ALA A 1145 8.89 -30.86 5.67
C ALA A 1145 10.14 -31.34 6.43
N ALA A 1146 10.98 -30.41 6.88
CA ALA A 1146 12.17 -30.70 7.66
C ALA A 1146 12.05 -30.11 9.07
N ASN A 1147 12.55 -30.83 10.07
CA ASN A 1147 12.55 -30.33 11.44
C ASN A 1147 13.68 -29.32 11.64
N ILE A 1148 13.34 -28.18 12.22
CA ILE A 1148 14.26 -27.12 12.61
C ILE A 1148 14.34 -27.07 14.13
N GLN A 1149 15.56 -27.06 14.66
CA GLN A 1149 15.83 -26.79 16.07
C GLN A 1149 16.69 -25.53 16.16
N ALA A 1150 16.10 -24.44 16.66
CA ALA A 1150 16.76 -23.14 16.77
C ALA A 1150 17.16 -22.87 18.22
N PHE A 1151 18.41 -22.52 18.43
CA PHE A 1151 19.03 -22.27 19.72
C PHE A 1151 19.44 -20.81 19.84
N GLY A 1152 19.13 -20.20 20.98
CA GLY A 1152 19.62 -18.87 21.34
C GLY A 1152 20.47 -18.94 22.62
N LYS A 1153 21.63 -18.28 22.62
CA LYS A 1153 22.60 -18.29 23.72
C LYS A 1153 22.96 -16.87 24.09
N HIS A 1154 22.52 -16.42 25.26
CA HIS A 1154 22.84 -15.09 25.78
C HIS A 1154 24.25 -15.08 26.40
N SER A 1155 24.92 -13.93 26.42
CA SER A 1155 26.23 -13.71 27.06
C SER A 1155 26.33 -14.32 28.47
N LYS A 1156 25.39 -13.93 29.35
CA LYS A 1156 25.21 -14.39 30.74
C LYS A 1156 24.99 -15.91 30.92
N SER A 1157 24.88 -16.69 29.84
CA SER A 1157 24.84 -18.17 29.95
C SER A 1157 26.21 -18.77 30.29
N PHE A 1158 27.31 -18.09 29.94
CA PHE A 1158 28.68 -18.62 29.96
C PHE A 1158 28.84 -19.97 29.22
N ALA A 1159 27.88 -20.34 28.37
CA ALA A 1159 27.79 -21.65 27.77
C ALA A 1159 28.64 -21.75 26.49
N ASP A 1160 29.19 -22.93 26.25
CA ASP A 1160 29.83 -23.26 24.98
C ASP A 1160 28.76 -23.82 24.02
N MET A 1161 28.64 -23.23 22.83
CA MET A 1161 27.58 -23.60 21.87
C MET A 1161 27.67 -25.07 21.46
N TYR A 1162 28.87 -25.61 21.28
CA TYR A 1162 29.06 -26.97 20.80
C TYR A 1162 29.10 -27.97 21.97
N ALA A 1163 29.94 -27.69 22.96
CA ALA A 1163 30.24 -28.62 24.06
C ALA A 1163 29.19 -28.65 25.18
N ARG A 1164 28.48 -27.54 25.43
CA ARG A 1164 27.47 -27.40 26.51
C ARG A 1164 26.04 -27.22 26.02
N VAL A 1165 25.80 -26.59 24.87
CA VAL A 1165 24.44 -26.47 24.29
C VAL A 1165 24.14 -27.66 23.38
N LEU A 1166 24.73 -27.71 22.18
CA LEU A 1166 24.39 -28.71 21.14
C LEU A 1166 24.64 -30.15 21.61
N ARG A 1167 25.86 -30.51 22.02
CA ARG A 1167 26.20 -31.89 22.42
C ARG A 1167 25.32 -32.41 23.56
N LYS A 1168 25.07 -31.57 24.58
CA LYS A 1168 24.21 -31.93 25.71
C LYS A 1168 22.73 -32.06 25.30
N ARG A 1169 22.24 -31.22 24.38
CA ARG A 1169 20.83 -31.26 23.97
C ARG A 1169 20.50 -32.39 23.00
N PHE A 1170 21.40 -32.71 22.08
CA PHE A 1170 21.19 -33.78 21.10
C PHE A 1170 21.52 -35.17 21.65
N ALA A 1171 22.28 -35.27 22.74
CA ALA A 1171 22.79 -36.53 23.29
C ALA A 1171 23.40 -37.41 22.19
N ALA A 1172 24.40 -36.85 21.52
CA ALA A 1172 25.04 -37.39 20.33
C ALA A 1172 26.46 -36.83 20.18
N SER A 1173 27.34 -37.59 19.53
CA SER A 1173 28.65 -37.08 19.13
C SER A 1173 28.52 -35.99 18.07
N ILE A 1174 29.44 -35.03 18.05
CA ILE A 1174 29.40 -33.89 17.12
C ILE A 1174 30.75 -33.71 16.43
N ARG A 1175 30.73 -33.62 15.09
CA ARG A 1175 31.83 -33.10 14.26
C ARG A 1175 31.63 -31.61 14.02
N ILE A 1176 32.65 -30.77 14.23
CA ILE A 1176 32.53 -29.29 14.12
C ILE A 1176 33.49 -28.68 13.11
N TRP A 1177 32.99 -27.70 12.36
CA TRP A 1177 33.75 -26.82 11.49
C TRP A 1177 33.47 -25.36 11.88
N ALA A 1178 34.38 -24.80 12.66
CA ALA A 1178 34.37 -23.39 13.07
C ALA A 1178 35.78 -23.00 13.55
N PRO A 1179 36.23 -21.74 13.34
CA PRO A 1179 37.51 -21.25 13.85
C PRO A 1179 37.68 -21.56 15.35
N SER A 1180 38.86 -22.05 15.74
CA SER A 1180 39.11 -22.52 17.11
C SER A 1180 40.45 -22.06 17.68
N ASP A 1181 40.53 -21.89 19.00
CA ASP A 1181 41.79 -21.59 19.70
C ASP A 1181 42.48 -22.85 20.25
N ALA A 1182 43.74 -22.71 20.69
CA ALA A 1182 44.53 -23.81 21.24
C ALA A 1182 44.00 -24.36 22.58
N ARG A 1183 43.09 -23.65 23.26
CA ARG A 1183 42.43 -24.12 24.50
C ARG A 1183 41.21 -24.99 24.19
N SER A 1184 40.69 -24.91 22.96
CA SER A 1184 39.47 -25.57 22.51
C SER A 1184 39.79 -26.87 21.75
N LYS A 1185 40.33 -27.84 22.49
CA LYS A 1185 40.67 -29.20 22.02
C LYS A 1185 39.40 -30.03 21.72
N SER A 1186 39.52 -31.03 20.84
CA SER A 1186 38.51 -32.08 20.68
C SER A 1186 38.26 -32.80 22.02
N ILE A 1187 37.00 -33.05 22.37
CA ILE A 1187 36.59 -33.75 23.61
C ILE A 1187 36.25 -35.20 23.24
N CYS A 1188 37.21 -36.10 23.38
CA CYS A 1188 37.04 -37.51 22.96
C CYS A 1188 36.65 -38.47 24.10
N ASN A 1189 36.68 -38.01 25.35
CA ASN A 1189 36.38 -38.81 26.54
C ASN A 1189 34.91 -38.63 26.97
N GLY A 1190 34.26 -39.73 27.37
CA GLY A 1190 32.84 -39.79 27.74
C GLY A 1190 31.92 -40.24 26.59
N GLN A 1191 30.64 -40.47 26.91
CA GLN A 1191 29.66 -41.13 26.02
C GLN A 1191 29.47 -40.44 24.65
N TYR A 1192 29.63 -39.12 24.57
CA TYR A 1192 29.44 -38.33 23.36
C TYR A 1192 30.65 -37.47 23.08
N GLN A 1193 31.27 -37.65 21.91
CA GLN A 1193 32.48 -36.96 21.50
C GLN A 1193 32.18 -35.59 20.90
N LEU A 1194 33.17 -34.70 20.92
CA LEU A 1194 33.18 -33.45 20.15
C LEU A 1194 34.51 -33.40 19.39
N ARG A 1195 34.47 -33.48 18.07
CA ARG A 1195 35.66 -33.63 17.23
C ARG A 1195 35.73 -32.48 16.22
N LYS A 1196 36.86 -31.80 16.15
CA LYS A 1196 37.12 -30.78 15.13
C LYS A 1196 37.37 -31.48 13.77
N ILE A 1197 36.73 -31.01 12.70
CA ILE A 1197 36.95 -31.51 11.33
C ILE A 1197 38.30 -31.02 10.82
N ALA A 1198 39.12 -31.88 10.21
CA ALA A 1198 40.49 -31.54 9.82
C ALA A 1198 40.53 -30.35 8.83
N SER A 1199 41.42 -29.38 9.08
CA SER A 1199 41.66 -28.22 8.19
C SER A 1199 42.98 -28.41 7.44
N PRO A 1200 43.03 -28.20 6.11
CA PRO A 1200 41.92 -27.94 5.20
C PRO A 1200 41.05 -29.19 4.95
N MET A 1201 39.78 -28.98 4.61
CA MET A 1201 38.85 -30.01 4.15
C MET A 1201 38.64 -29.92 2.63
N GLN A 1202 38.13 -30.99 2.01
CA GLN A 1202 37.60 -30.96 0.64
C GLN A 1202 36.07 -30.79 0.71
N PHE A 1203 35.53 -29.71 0.14
CA PHE A 1203 34.10 -29.46 0.07
C PHE A 1203 33.69 -29.26 -1.39
N ASP A 1204 32.89 -30.18 -1.93
CA ASP A 1204 32.45 -30.19 -3.34
C ASP A 1204 33.60 -30.03 -4.35
N GLY A 1205 34.72 -30.74 -4.10
CA GLY A 1205 35.95 -30.68 -4.92
C GLY A 1205 36.86 -29.47 -4.68
N VAL A 1206 36.46 -28.52 -3.81
CA VAL A 1206 37.24 -27.34 -3.46
C VAL A 1206 37.93 -27.52 -2.10
N GLN A 1207 39.23 -27.24 -2.03
CA GLN A 1207 39.95 -27.15 -0.75
C GLN A 1207 39.50 -25.90 0.03
N VAL A 1208 39.00 -26.11 1.25
CA VAL A 1208 38.59 -25.05 2.16
C VAL A 1208 39.38 -25.17 3.46
N SER A 1209 40.17 -24.14 3.79
CA SER A 1209 40.81 -24.02 5.10
C SER A 1209 39.91 -23.23 6.04
N ARG A 1210 39.80 -23.68 7.29
CA ARG A 1210 38.94 -23.11 8.35
C ARG A 1210 39.27 -21.66 8.68
N GLU A 1211 40.53 -21.29 8.49
CA GLU A 1211 41.09 -19.96 8.71
C GLU A 1211 40.59 -18.96 7.65
N ASN A 1212 40.20 -19.49 6.48
CA ASN A 1212 39.61 -18.76 5.36
C ASN A 1212 38.11 -19.07 5.18
N ASP A 1213 37.47 -19.73 6.14
CA ASP A 1213 36.03 -20.02 6.12
C ASP A 1213 35.30 -19.28 7.25
N ASN A 1214 34.35 -18.43 6.86
CA ASN A 1214 33.47 -17.74 7.78
C ASN A 1214 32.18 -18.54 8.07
N ALA A 1215 31.89 -19.59 7.29
CA ALA A 1215 30.85 -20.56 7.61
C ALA A 1215 31.20 -21.32 8.90
N LYS A 1216 30.21 -21.50 9.76
CA LYS A 1216 30.35 -22.20 11.04
C LYS A 1216 29.22 -23.21 11.13
N TRP A 1217 29.57 -24.48 11.27
CA TRP A 1217 28.60 -25.56 11.28
C TRP A 1217 29.06 -26.80 12.04
N ALA A 1218 28.10 -27.67 12.35
CA ALA A 1218 28.32 -28.89 13.10
C ALA A 1218 27.40 -30.01 12.61
N LEU A 1219 27.93 -31.23 12.54
CA LEU A 1219 27.20 -32.45 12.24
C LEU A 1219 26.89 -33.21 13.53
N VAL A 1220 25.61 -33.52 13.74
CA VAL A 1220 25.15 -34.30 14.88
C VAL A 1220 25.05 -35.77 14.47
N GLU A 1221 26.00 -36.58 14.95
CA GLU A 1221 26.20 -37.95 14.49
C GLU A 1221 25.06 -38.86 14.96
N GLY A 1222 24.52 -39.69 14.05
CA GLY A 1222 23.37 -40.55 14.32
C GLY A 1222 22.03 -39.81 14.48
N LYS A 1223 21.94 -38.52 14.12
CA LYS A 1223 20.71 -37.70 14.18
C LYS A 1223 20.33 -37.02 12.86
N ASN A 1224 20.98 -37.36 11.74
CA ASN A 1224 20.73 -36.79 10.40
C ASN A 1224 20.63 -35.24 10.37
N THR A 1225 21.35 -34.57 11.26
CA THR A 1225 21.14 -33.14 11.57
C THR A 1225 22.41 -32.33 11.33
N VAL A 1226 22.26 -31.23 10.58
CA VAL A 1226 23.31 -30.22 10.33
C VAL A 1226 22.92 -28.93 11.04
N CYS A 1227 23.79 -28.44 11.93
CA CYS A 1227 23.61 -27.19 12.67
C CYS A 1227 24.48 -26.08 12.09
N PHE A 1228 23.88 -24.97 11.65
CA PHE A 1228 24.59 -23.76 11.25
C PHE A 1228 24.66 -22.80 12.44
N THR A 1229 25.83 -22.25 12.74
CA THR A 1229 26.09 -21.52 13.99
C THR A 1229 26.61 -20.11 13.74
N THR A 1230 26.54 -19.24 14.76
CA THR A 1230 27.19 -17.92 14.73
C THR A 1230 28.47 -17.85 15.58
N ASN A 1231 28.60 -18.69 16.61
CA ASN A 1231 29.76 -18.71 17.52
C ASN A 1231 30.95 -19.52 16.95
N ASP A 1232 32.16 -19.01 17.15
CA ASP A 1232 33.41 -19.77 16.99
C ASP A 1232 33.54 -20.88 18.05
N TYR A 1233 34.49 -21.81 17.88
CA TYR A 1233 34.85 -22.77 18.94
C TYR A 1233 36.09 -22.30 19.71
N LYS A 1234 35.92 -21.21 20.46
CA LYS A 1234 36.97 -20.53 21.23
C LYS A 1234 36.56 -20.38 22.70
N ALA A 1235 37.53 -20.33 23.60
CA ALA A 1235 37.27 -20.23 25.04
C ALA A 1235 36.51 -18.95 25.43
N ALA A 1236 36.72 -17.84 24.69
CA ALA A 1236 36.04 -16.56 24.89
C ALA A 1236 34.56 -16.57 24.45
N GLU A 1237 34.19 -17.39 23.47
CA GLU A 1237 32.82 -17.48 22.91
C GLU A 1237 31.79 -17.93 23.94
N LYS A 1238 32.24 -18.45 25.09
CA LYS A 1238 31.39 -18.73 26.25
C LYS A 1238 30.60 -17.50 26.71
N GLN A 1239 31.23 -16.32 26.68
CA GLN A 1239 30.63 -15.04 27.10
C GLN A 1239 30.01 -14.24 25.92
N ILE A 1240 30.30 -14.61 24.68
CA ILE A 1240 29.75 -13.97 23.49
C ILE A 1240 28.38 -14.59 23.19
N PRO A 1241 27.32 -13.81 22.91
CA PRO A 1241 26.03 -14.36 22.56
C PRO A 1241 26.04 -15.01 21.16
N GLY A 1242 25.02 -15.79 20.84
CA GLY A 1242 24.90 -16.39 19.51
C GLY A 1242 23.85 -17.48 19.41
N ALA A 1243 23.88 -18.23 18.29
CA ALA A 1243 22.85 -19.20 17.95
C ALA A 1243 23.36 -20.41 17.19
N ALA A 1244 22.50 -21.42 17.13
CA ALA A 1244 22.57 -22.53 16.19
C ALA A 1244 21.19 -22.76 15.56
N VAL A 1245 21.12 -22.99 14.25
CA VAL A 1245 19.91 -23.42 13.54
C VAL A 1245 20.20 -24.78 12.94
N CYS A 1246 19.59 -25.81 13.51
CA CYS A 1246 19.80 -27.21 13.17
C CYS A 1246 18.68 -27.73 12.27
N LEU A 1247 19.05 -28.22 11.09
CA LEU A 1247 18.19 -28.83 10.09
C LEU A 1247 18.34 -30.35 10.14
N GLU A 1248 17.24 -31.06 10.43
CA GLU A 1248 17.16 -32.52 10.33
C GLU A 1248 16.78 -32.92 8.90
N ASN A 1249 17.74 -33.42 8.13
CA ASN A 1249 17.55 -33.92 6.78
C ASN A 1249 18.71 -34.86 6.36
N ALA A 1250 18.39 -36.11 6.02
CA ALA A 1250 19.41 -37.12 5.68
C ALA A 1250 20.26 -36.76 4.45
N HIS A 1251 19.68 -36.19 3.39
CA HIS A 1251 20.42 -35.83 2.18
C HIS A 1251 21.41 -34.70 2.44
N VAL A 1252 21.00 -33.65 3.18
CA VAL A 1252 21.89 -32.55 3.57
C VAL A 1252 22.97 -33.04 4.54
N TYR A 1253 22.61 -33.87 5.52
CA TYR A 1253 23.57 -34.47 6.44
C TYR A 1253 24.63 -35.33 5.75
N ASN A 1254 24.24 -36.11 4.72
CA ASN A 1254 25.15 -36.93 3.95
C ASN A 1254 26.12 -36.07 3.11
N ALA A 1255 25.63 -35.01 2.46
CA ALA A 1255 26.47 -34.09 1.68
C ALA A 1255 27.56 -33.43 2.54
N PHE A 1256 27.19 -32.89 3.70
CA PHE A 1256 28.17 -32.32 4.65
C PHE A 1256 29.06 -33.41 5.29
N THR A 1257 28.56 -34.63 5.50
CA THR A 1257 29.35 -35.75 6.05
C THR A 1257 30.49 -36.19 5.13
N ALA A 1258 30.30 -36.13 3.81
CA ALA A 1258 31.35 -36.43 2.83
C ALA A 1258 32.55 -35.47 2.95
N ALA A 1259 32.28 -34.17 3.04
CA ALA A 1259 33.31 -33.15 3.24
C ALA A 1259 33.96 -33.24 4.64
N ALA A 1260 33.16 -33.54 5.67
CA ALA A 1260 33.59 -33.68 7.06
C ALA A 1260 34.25 -35.04 7.38
N SER A 1261 34.70 -35.80 6.38
CA SER A 1261 35.18 -37.18 6.52
C SER A 1261 36.39 -37.31 7.46
N ASN A 1262 37.33 -36.37 7.41
CA ASN A 1262 38.51 -36.34 8.28
C ASN A 1262 38.31 -35.46 9.51
N VAL A 1263 38.83 -35.91 10.66
CA VAL A 1263 38.80 -35.18 11.95
C VAL A 1263 40.20 -35.05 12.54
N GLU A 1264 40.43 -33.96 13.28
CA GLU A 1264 41.64 -33.78 14.08
C GLU A 1264 41.80 -34.90 15.11
N ALA A 1265 43.03 -35.37 15.29
CA ALA A 1265 43.35 -36.41 16.26
C ALA A 1265 42.98 -36.01 17.70
N CYS A 1266 42.56 -37.00 18.48
CA CYS A 1266 42.36 -36.87 19.91
C CYS A 1266 43.72 -36.84 20.63
N ASN A 1267 44.34 -35.67 20.75
CA ASN A 1267 45.48 -35.50 21.64
C ASN A 1267 45.05 -35.85 23.06
N LYS A 1268 45.67 -36.91 23.62
CA LYS A 1268 45.43 -37.40 24.99
C LYS A 1268 45.68 -36.31 26.04
#